data_AF-R0F9K8-F1
#
_entry.id   AF-R0F9K8-F1
#
_cell.length_a   1.000
_cell.length_b   1.000
_cell.length_c   1.000
_cell.angle_alpha   90.00
_cell.angle_beta   90.00
_cell.angle_gamma   90.00
#
_symmetry.space_group_name_H-M   'P 1'
#
loop_
_entity.id
_entity.type
_entity.pdbx_description
1 polymer ?
#
loop_
_entity_poly.entity_id
_entity_poly.type
_entity_poly.pdbx_seq_one_letter_code
_entity_poly.pdbx_strand_id
1 'polypeptide(L)'
;MATTKVQEFQLIEGTQLQITVTGLPNGSSVRAEFHLKNCTRTWILHWGCIYQGNNNWYVPSEHSSKQGALQTPFVKSGNDYVVILELRDPRVHAIEFVLKDGSHNRWLKQHNGNFRVEIPWNDLHPQHRIPKNLIERRAHKIWDRKGRPQSSAREQQIDYDNAIRELQSELARGISLDDLHANSTVPVEKEVNSEPHQTMNQLYHRKHDVQKWLQKYAEPININGSVHSSVLAELSKRSIGEENVVSQKIFHVRNYEIMVLQRDVKGDCRLWIATNMAGPTVLHWGVAKFSAGEWLIPPPDVLPEKSKLVHGACQTHFTDMSSREYSYQFIDINLKRGGFVGIQFVIWSGGYWVNNNGANFVVNLKSVASTRGKPNVDGKYILKWLLDEISEREKEAERSLMHRFNIATELTERCKDDGEGGCIGIMVWMRFMATRHLTWNKNYNVKPREISEALERFTNSMEKIYLQQPIKREIVRLTMALVGRGGQGDVGQRIRDEILVIQRNNHCKSGMMEEWHQKLHNNSSADDVIICEALLNYVRSEFRIDAYWKTLKANGLTKERLASYDRPIVSEPRFRNDGKEGLIRDLTMYLKTLKAVHSGADLESAIDTVLSPSKGHHVFAANGLSPKLQDLLSLVTRLVREENTDSLIEKLVDVRIELHPALRAPRTRAKDLLFLDIALESCFKTTIEKRLISLNFNNPPEVMFVICMVLENLCLSTYNNEEIIFCTKDWYRVSEAYRPHDVQWALQTKAVLDRLQLVLADRCQHYFRLIQPTARYLGQLLRVDKHGIDVFTEEVIRAGPGAVLSTLVNKFDPSLRKIANLGCWQVISSADAYGFLVCVNELIVVQNKVYSKPTVIIASKVTGEEEIPDGVVAVLTPSMIDILSHVSIRARNSKICFATCFDQNVFRNLKSKEGRAISIHTKSTGLLISDGNNYDVSVRHIFISSAPRGVISKGKKFFGHYVISSKEFTDEMVGSKSYNIKFLQERVPSWIKIPTSVALPFGTFENALSDHSNKDVAHKIAAFKDSLNRGDLTKLKAIQEAILQMSAPIALRNELINKLRSERMSSLGDESGWNRSWMAIKKVWASKWNERAYVSCKKTKLDHDAVCMAVLIQEVICGDYAFVIHTNNPVSGDSSEIYTEVVKGLGETLVGAYPGRAMSFITKKTNLKSPTVISYPSKRIALYSKSSIIFRSDSNNEDLEGNAGAGLYDSVIMDEAEEVVVDYSREPLIVDKDFRVRLFSTIAEAGNMIETLYGSPQDIEGVVKGGHIYIVQARPQV
;
A
#
# COMPACT_ATOMS: atom_id res chain seq x y z
N MET A 1 -16.52 -30.64 46.61
CA MET A 1 -17.95 -31.01 46.47
C MET A 1 -18.65 -29.89 45.75
N ALA A 2 -19.50 -30.19 44.75
CA ALA A 2 -20.27 -29.16 44.05
C ALA A 2 -21.27 -28.52 45.03
N THR A 3 -21.21 -27.20 45.20
CA THR A 3 -22.18 -26.44 46.00
C THR A 3 -23.43 -26.21 45.16
N THR A 4 -24.57 -26.72 45.63
CA THR A 4 -25.88 -26.55 44.99
C THR A 4 -26.74 -25.65 45.87
N LYS A 5 -27.27 -24.55 45.30
CA LYS A 5 -28.20 -23.64 45.98
C LYS A 5 -29.54 -23.69 45.23
N VAL A 6 -30.63 -23.97 45.95
CA VAL A 6 -31.99 -23.97 45.41
C VAL A 6 -32.76 -22.81 46.03
N GLN A 7 -33.45 -22.02 45.21
CA GLN A 7 -34.26 -20.88 45.65
C GLN A 7 -35.64 -20.94 44.99
N GLU A 8 -36.70 -20.82 45.78
CA GLU A 8 -38.07 -20.91 45.31
C GLU A 8 -38.81 -19.58 45.50
N PHE A 9 -39.60 -19.20 44.50
CA PHE A 9 -40.40 -17.99 44.46
C PHE A 9 -41.85 -18.37 44.14
N GLN A 10 -42.79 -17.91 44.96
CA GLN A 10 -44.22 -17.94 44.63
C GLN A 10 -44.53 -16.75 43.71
N LEU A 11 -45.09 -17.04 42.54
CA LEU A 11 -45.53 -16.02 41.57
C LEU A 11 -47.06 -15.85 41.65
N ILE A 12 -47.59 -14.97 40.81
CA ILE A 12 -49.05 -14.75 40.71
C ILE A 12 -49.77 -16.01 40.22
N GLU A 13 -51.05 -16.14 40.56
CA GLU A 13 -51.94 -17.21 40.06
C GLU A 13 -51.49 -18.64 40.40
N GLY A 14 -50.78 -18.83 41.53
CA GLY A 14 -50.36 -20.15 42.02
C GLY A 14 -49.19 -20.78 41.25
N THR A 15 -48.59 -20.02 40.33
CA THR A 15 -47.38 -20.42 39.60
C THR A 15 -46.15 -20.35 40.53
N GLN A 16 -45.25 -21.33 40.43
CA GLN A 16 -44.04 -21.41 41.26
C GLN A 16 -42.79 -21.39 40.39
N LEU A 17 -41.80 -20.57 40.76
CA LEU A 17 -40.48 -20.56 40.12
C LEU A 17 -39.44 -21.13 41.08
N GLN A 18 -38.82 -22.25 40.72
CA GLN A 18 -37.70 -22.86 41.42
C GLN A 18 -36.43 -22.63 40.61
N ILE A 19 -35.37 -22.15 41.25
CA ILE A 19 -34.08 -21.89 40.61
C ILE A 19 -33.01 -22.71 41.32
N THR A 20 -32.30 -23.53 40.56
CA THR A 20 -31.21 -24.37 41.06
C THR A 20 -29.90 -23.93 40.46
N VAL A 21 -28.95 -23.48 41.29
CA VAL A 21 -27.60 -23.10 40.87
C VAL A 21 -26.61 -24.15 41.34
N THR A 22 -25.82 -24.71 40.42
CA THR A 22 -24.81 -25.74 40.66
C THR A 22 -23.43 -25.27 40.21
N GLY A 23 -22.45 -25.31 41.11
CA GLY A 23 -21.04 -25.10 40.77
C GLY A 23 -20.40 -26.37 40.20
N LEU A 24 -19.79 -26.30 39.00
CA LEU A 24 -19.11 -27.46 38.39
C LEU A 24 -17.70 -27.67 38.99
N PRO A 25 -17.19 -28.92 39.06
CA PRO A 25 -15.94 -29.26 39.78
C PRO A 25 -14.67 -28.54 39.31
N ASN A 26 -14.65 -28.03 38.07
CA ASN A 26 -13.48 -27.41 37.45
C ASN A 26 -13.28 -25.93 37.83
N GLY A 27 -14.07 -25.39 38.77
CA GLY A 27 -13.84 -24.09 39.41
C GLY A 27 -14.13 -22.84 38.57
N SER A 28 -14.44 -22.98 37.28
CA SER A 28 -14.62 -21.84 36.37
C SER A 28 -16.01 -21.76 35.69
N SER A 29 -16.95 -22.66 36.00
CA SER A 29 -18.27 -22.67 35.35
C SER A 29 -19.42 -23.00 36.30
N VAL A 30 -20.52 -22.27 36.16
CA VAL A 30 -21.73 -22.35 36.98
C VAL A 30 -22.93 -22.62 36.10
N ARG A 31 -23.80 -23.54 36.51
CA ARG A 31 -25.06 -23.86 35.81
C ARG A 31 -26.25 -23.42 36.65
N ALA A 32 -27.13 -22.60 36.09
CA ALA A 32 -28.35 -22.11 36.73
C ALA A 32 -29.58 -22.59 35.96
N GLU A 33 -30.46 -23.34 36.62
CA GLU A 33 -31.68 -23.90 36.04
C GLU A 33 -32.91 -23.23 36.65
N PHE A 34 -33.78 -22.69 35.80
CA PHE A 34 -35.03 -22.03 36.18
C PHE A 34 -36.19 -22.95 35.78
N HIS A 35 -36.98 -23.37 36.76
CA HIS A 35 -38.11 -24.30 36.61
C HIS A 35 -39.40 -23.61 37.03
N LEU A 36 -40.33 -23.45 36.11
CA LEU A 36 -41.60 -22.75 36.29
C LEU A 36 -42.73 -23.79 36.30
N LYS A 37 -43.31 -24.02 37.49
CA LYS A 37 -44.31 -25.06 37.78
C LYS A 37 -45.71 -24.45 37.89
N ASN A 38 -46.75 -25.23 37.63
CA ASN A 38 -48.16 -24.81 37.66
C ASN A 38 -48.47 -23.61 36.75
N CYS A 39 -47.91 -23.59 35.53
CA CYS A 39 -48.20 -22.56 34.54
C CYS A 39 -48.76 -23.16 33.24
N THR A 40 -49.77 -22.51 32.68
CA THR A 40 -50.44 -22.95 31.44
C THR A 40 -50.02 -22.14 30.21
N ARG A 41 -49.13 -21.15 30.38
CA ARG A 41 -48.75 -20.14 29.36
C ARG A 41 -47.23 -20.05 29.18
N THR A 42 -46.79 -19.46 28.08
CA THR A 42 -45.38 -19.26 27.75
C THR A 42 -44.80 -18.02 28.40
N TRP A 43 -43.64 -18.18 29.05
CA TRP A 43 -42.93 -17.11 29.75
C TRP A 43 -41.56 -16.85 29.12
N ILE A 44 -41.06 -15.63 29.26
CA ILE A 44 -39.72 -15.22 28.81
C ILE A 44 -38.92 -14.73 30.03
N LEU A 45 -37.71 -15.26 30.19
CA LEU A 45 -36.72 -14.80 31.16
C LEU A 45 -35.95 -13.61 30.58
N HIS A 46 -36.09 -12.42 31.15
CA HIS A 46 -35.28 -11.26 30.79
C HIS A 46 -34.23 -11.00 31.87
N TRP A 47 -32.95 -11.19 31.56
CA TRP A 47 -31.91 -11.32 32.59
C TRP A 47 -30.58 -10.68 32.21
N GLY A 48 -29.77 -10.37 33.23
CA GLY A 48 -28.39 -9.91 33.10
C GLY A 48 -27.52 -10.42 34.25
N CYS A 49 -26.22 -10.52 34.01
CA CYS A 49 -25.21 -10.85 35.01
C CYS A 49 -24.78 -9.60 35.78
N ILE A 50 -24.55 -9.76 37.09
CA ILE A 50 -24.00 -8.75 37.99
C ILE A 50 -22.59 -9.19 38.39
N TYR A 51 -21.62 -8.29 38.23
CA TYR A 51 -20.23 -8.49 38.69
C TYR A 51 -20.06 -7.89 40.09
N GLN A 52 -19.15 -8.45 40.89
CA GLN A 52 -18.93 -8.02 42.27
C GLN A 52 -18.52 -6.52 42.31
N GLY A 53 -19.29 -5.70 43.03
CA GLY A 53 -19.08 -4.25 43.11
C GLY A 53 -19.72 -3.41 42.00
N ASN A 54 -20.45 -4.01 41.05
CA ASN A 54 -21.13 -3.27 39.98
C ASN A 54 -22.57 -3.75 39.76
N ASN A 55 -23.55 -2.86 39.98
CA ASN A 55 -24.97 -3.17 39.86
C ASN A 55 -25.54 -3.06 38.43
N ASN A 56 -24.72 -2.77 37.43
CA ASN A 56 -25.17 -2.74 36.03
C ASN A 56 -25.38 -4.16 35.50
N TRP A 57 -26.35 -4.33 34.60
CA TRP A 57 -26.58 -5.60 33.91
C TRP A 57 -25.56 -5.79 32.80
N TYR A 58 -24.92 -6.96 32.78
CA TYR A 58 -23.98 -7.37 31.75
C TYR A 58 -24.47 -8.62 31.04
N VAL A 59 -24.20 -8.69 29.75
CA VAL A 59 -24.45 -9.90 28.96
C VAL A 59 -23.25 -10.83 29.06
N PRO A 60 -23.41 -12.09 29.48
CA PRO A 60 -22.30 -13.05 29.51
C PRO A 60 -21.87 -13.37 28.06
N SER A 61 -20.69 -12.91 27.65
CA SER A 61 -20.04 -13.31 26.40
C SER A 61 -18.55 -13.57 26.65
N GLU A 62 -17.99 -14.61 26.01
CA GLU A 62 -16.60 -15.06 26.27
C GLU A 62 -15.54 -13.98 25.96
N HIS A 63 -15.89 -12.92 25.20
CA HIS A 63 -14.94 -11.88 24.77
C HIS A 63 -15.47 -10.42 24.83
N SER A 64 -16.57 -10.12 25.54
CA SER A 64 -16.98 -8.72 25.80
C SER A 64 -17.98 -8.55 26.97
N SER A 65 -17.70 -7.63 27.90
CA SER A 65 -18.63 -7.20 28.95
C SER A 65 -19.47 -6.02 28.48
N LYS A 66 -20.41 -6.25 27.55
CA LYS A 66 -21.37 -5.22 27.12
C LYS A 66 -22.47 -5.06 28.16
N GLN A 67 -22.77 -3.81 28.52
CA GLN A 67 -23.90 -3.47 29.37
C GLN A 67 -25.20 -3.76 28.61
N GLY A 68 -26.10 -4.56 29.20
CA GLY A 68 -27.33 -4.99 28.55
C GLY A 68 -27.98 -6.22 29.19
N ALA A 69 -29.10 -6.65 28.61
CA ALA A 69 -29.95 -7.73 29.10
C ALA A 69 -30.26 -8.72 27.97
N LEU A 70 -30.40 -10.00 28.28
CA LEU A 70 -30.85 -11.03 27.34
C LEU A 70 -32.33 -11.38 27.58
N GLN A 71 -33.00 -11.90 26.55
CA GLN A 71 -34.33 -12.50 26.65
C GLN A 71 -34.24 -13.96 26.21
N THR A 72 -34.59 -14.88 27.09
CA THR A 72 -34.53 -16.32 26.85
C THR A 72 -35.92 -16.91 27.12
N PRO A 73 -36.61 -17.47 26.10
CA PRO A 73 -37.93 -18.08 26.30
C PRO A 73 -37.81 -19.38 27.11
N PHE A 74 -38.79 -19.65 27.98
CA PHE A 74 -38.86 -20.93 28.67
C PHE A 74 -39.33 -22.04 27.73
N VAL A 75 -38.70 -23.22 27.82
CA VAL A 75 -39.02 -24.40 27.01
C VAL A 75 -39.84 -25.39 27.85
N LYS A 76 -40.96 -25.89 27.32
CA LYS A 76 -41.81 -26.85 28.03
C LYS A 76 -41.08 -28.19 28.18
N SER A 77 -40.96 -28.69 29.41
CA SER A 77 -40.34 -29.97 29.76
C SER A 77 -41.25 -30.72 30.74
N GLY A 78 -42.10 -31.61 30.23
CA GLY A 78 -43.13 -32.28 31.02
C GLY A 78 -44.26 -31.34 31.45
N ASN A 79 -44.57 -31.31 32.75
CA ASN A 79 -45.54 -30.39 33.35
C ASN A 79 -44.95 -29.02 33.72
N ASP A 80 -43.64 -28.84 33.57
CA ASP A 80 -42.90 -27.64 33.95
C ASP A 80 -42.33 -26.93 32.72
N TYR A 81 -41.99 -25.66 32.87
CA TYR A 81 -41.28 -24.86 31.87
C TYR A 81 -39.87 -24.55 32.37
N VAL A 82 -38.85 -24.79 31.55
CA VAL A 82 -37.44 -24.79 31.99
C VAL A 82 -36.56 -23.88 31.13
N VAL A 83 -35.63 -23.17 31.78
CA VAL A 83 -34.47 -22.49 31.15
C VAL A 83 -33.21 -22.92 31.87
N ILE A 84 -32.17 -23.30 31.12
CA ILE A 84 -30.86 -23.66 31.68
C ILE A 84 -29.83 -22.67 31.14
N LEU A 85 -29.10 -22.02 32.06
CA LEU A 85 -28.03 -21.09 31.75
C LEU A 85 -26.69 -21.67 32.22
N GLU A 86 -25.70 -21.71 31.33
CA GLU A 86 -24.32 -22.06 31.67
C GLU A 86 -23.43 -20.81 31.61
N LEU A 87 -22.86 -20.43 32.76
CA LEU A 87 -22.01 -19.26 32.92
C LEU A 87 -20.56 -19.71 33.09
N ARG A 88 -19.65 -19.22 32.23
CA ARG A 88 -18.22 -19.57 32.24
C ARG A 88 -17.31 -18.47 32.79
N ASP A 89 -17.88 -17.31 33.14
CA ASP A 89 -17.11 -16.17 33.67
C ASP A 89 -17.09 -16.24 35.21
N PRO A 90 -15.93 -16.52 35.84
CA PRO A 90 -15.83 -16.69 37.28
C PRO A 90 -16.07 -15.39 38.07
N ARG A 91 -16.13 -14.23 37.40
CA ARG A 91 -16.39 -12.93 38.05
C ARG A 91 -17.87 -12.69 38.31
N VAL A 92 -18.77 -13.45 37.69
CA VAL A 92 -20.22 -13.24 37.83
C VAL A 92 -20.63 -13.59 39.26
N HIS A 93 -21.18 -12.61 39.95
CA HIS A 93 -21.55 -12.70 41.35
C HIS A 93 -23.04 -13.05 41.52
N ALA A 94 -23.91 -12.54 40.65
CA ALA A 94 -25.34 -12.84 40.67
C ALA A 94 -25.98 -12.76 39.27
N ILE A 95 -27.14 -13.39 39.11
CA ILE A 95 -28.03 -13.21 37.97
C ILE A 95 -29.22 -12.38 38.46
N GLU A 96 -29.47 -11.25 37.81
CA GLU A 96 -30.67 -10.43 38.05
C GLU A 96 -31.60 -10.50 36.84
N PHE A 97 -32.90 -10.71 37.08
CA PHE A 97 -33.86 -11.00 36.03
C PHE A 97 -35.29 -10.54 36.36
N VAL A 98 -36.11 -10.46 35.32
CA VAL A 98 -37.56 -10.24 35.39
C VAL A 98 -38.26 -11.21 34.44
N LEU A 99 -39.48 -11.60 34.77
CA LEU A 99 -40.27 -12.50 33.94
C LEU A 99 -41.25 -11.72 33.09
N LYS A 100 -41.41 -12.12 31.84
CA LYS A 100 -42.36 -11.50 30.91
C LYS A 100 -43.36 -12.54 30.42
N ASP A 101 -44.65 -12.24 30.57
CA ASP A 101 -45.73 -13.02 29.96
C ASP A 101 -45.73 -12.73 28.45
N GLY A 102 -45.43 -13.75 27.64
CA GLY A 102 -45.35 -13.62 26.18
C GLY A 102 -46.68 -13.28 25.52
N SER A 103 -47.80 -13.60 26.16
CA SER A 103 -49.15 -13.43 25.60
C SER A 103 -49.79 -12.08 25.94
N HIS A 104 -49.53 -11.52 27.11
CA HIS A 104 -50.14 -10.25 27.58
C HIS A 104 -49.14 -9.09 27.75
N ASN A 105 -47.89 -9.28 27.36
CA ASN A 105 -46.81 -8.28 27.47
C ASN A 105 -46.65 -7.70 28.90
N ARG A 106 -47.03 -8.49 29.92
CA ARG A 106 -46.99 -8.13 31.34
C ARG A 106 -45.65 -8.55 31.94
N TRP A 107 -45.03 -7.68 32.72
CA TRP A 107 -43.75 -7.92 33.38
C TRP A 107 -43.96 -8.19 34.87
N LEU A 108 -43.35 -9.27 35.36
CA LEU A 108 -43.30 -9.64 36.77
C LEU A 108 -41.95 -9.29 37.36
N LYS A 109 -42.02 -8.57 38.48
CA LYS A 109 -40.89 -8.15 39.31
C LYS A 109 -41.20 -8.53 40.76
N GLN A 110 -40.16 -8.66 41.58
CA GLN A 110 -40.31 -8.85 43.02
C GLN A 110 -40.70 -7.51 43.67
N HIS A 111 -41.44 -7.53 44.78
CA HIS A 111 -42.16 -6.38 45.36
C HIS A 111 -41.39 -5.04 45.51
N ASN A 112 -40.05 -5.02 45.43
CA ASN A 112 -39.23 -3.79 45.41
C ASN A 112 -38.04 -3.84 44.41
N GLY A 113 -38.06 -4.69 43.38
CA GLY A 113 -36.95 -4.80 42.43
C GLY A 113 -37.03 -5.98 41.47
N ASN A 114 -35.98 -6.17 40.68
CA ASN A 114 -35.83 -7.36 39.84
C ASN A 114 -35.57 -8.60 40.72
N PHE A 115 -35.88 -9.80 40.24
CA PHE A 115 -35.49 -11.02 40.95
C PHE A 115 -33.99 -11.20 40.87
N ARG A 116 -33.36 -11.69 41.94
CA ARG A 116 -31.91 -11.90 41.99
C ARG A 116 -31.58 -13.26 42.59
N VAL A 117 -30.69 -13.99 41.92
CA VAL A 117 -30.10 -15.24 42.39
C VAL A 117 -28.59 -15.07 42.48
N GLU A 118 -28.04 -15.29 43.68
CA GLU A 118 -26.60 -15.24 43.93
C GLU A 118 -25.94 -16.56 43.58
N ILE A 119 -24.76 -16.47 42.97
CA ILE A 119 -23.94 -17.63 42.63
C ILE A 119 -23.06 -17.98 43.84
N PRO A 120 -23.08 -19.24 44.34
CA PRO A 120 -22.27 -19.63 45.49
C PRO A 120 -20.76 -19.59 45.15
N TRP A 121 -20.02 -18.72 45.85
CA TRP A 121 -18.56 -18.57 45.74
C TRP A 121 -17.87 -19.61 46.64
N ASN A 122 -16.92 -20.39 46.13
CA ASN A 122 -16.14 -21.31 46.95
C ASN A 122 -15.04 -20.53 47.71
N ASP A 123 -15.10 -20.52 49.04
CA ASP A 123 -14.14 -19.89 49.97
C ASP A 123 -12.74 -20.55 50.03
N LEU A 124 -12.31 -21.21 48.95
CA LEU A 124 -10.99 -21.83 48.83
C LEU A 124 -10.09 -21.03 47.89
N HIS A 125 -9.92 -19.73 48.17
CA HIS A 125 -8.78 -18.97 47.65
C HIS A 125 -7.92 -18.46 48.82
N PRO A 126 -6.61 -18.77 48.84
CA PRO A 126 -5.73 -18.36 49.93
C PRO A 126 -5.62 -16.84 49.97
N GLN A 127 -5.71 -16.26 51.17
CA GLN A 127 -5.46 -14.84 51.45
C GLN A 127 -4.29 -14.32 50.59
N HIS A 128 -4.58 -13.45 49.62
CA HIS A 128 -3.55 -12.83 48.80
C HIS A 128 -2.59 -12.04 49.70
N ARG A 129 -1.37 -12.56 49.89
CA ARG A 129 -0.28 -11.81 50.53
C ARG A 129 0.07 -10.62 49.63
N ILE A 130 -0.22 -9.41 50.10
CA ILE A 130 0.18 -8.18 49.41
C ILE A 130 1.72 -8.12 49.39
N PRO A 131 2.35 -7.95 48.22
CA PRO A 131 3.81 -7.86 48.10
C PRO A 131 4.38 -6.70 48.92
N LYS A 132 5.48 -6.95 49.64
CA LYS A 132 6.11 -5.98 50.57
C LYS A 132 6.47 -4.65 49.89
N ASN A 133 6.97 -4.71 48.67
CA ASN A 133 7.34 -3.54 47.86
C ASN A 133 6.13 -2.62 47.54
N LEU A 134 4.93 -3.18 47.43
CA LEU A 134 3.71 -2.40 47.18
C LEU A 134 3.29 -1.63 48.45
N ILE A 135 3.43 -2.27 49.61
CA ILE A 135 3.16 -1.69 50.93
C ILE A 135 4.14 -0.54 51.19
N GLU A 136 5.44 -0.76 50.96
CA GLU A 136 6.48 0.26 51.16
C GLU A 136 6.24 1.50 50.29
N ARG A 137 5.86 1.32 49.02
CA ARG A 137 5.52 2.44 48.12
C ARG A 137 4.27 3.19 48.57
N ARG A 138 3.26 2.48 49.07
CA ARG A 138 2.03 3.11 49.55
C ARG A 138 2.24 3.83 50.87
N ALA A 139 3.06 3.30 51.77
CA ALA A 139 3.49 3.95 53.00
C ALA A 139 4.27 5.24 52.69
N HIS A 140 5.16 5.21 51.70
CA HIS A 140 5.85 6.41 51.22
C HIS A 140 4.86 7.48 50.71
N LYS A 141 3.80 7.10 49.99
CA LYS A 141 2.75 8.07 49.57
C LYS A 141 1.99 8.67 50.74
N ILE A 142 1.73 7.91 51.81
CA ILE A 142 1.10 8.42 53.03
C ILE A 142 2.03 9.44 53.71
N TRP A 143 3.33 9.14 53.78
CA TRP A 143 4.34 10.07 54.28
C TRP A 143 4.47 11.34 53.42
N ASP A 144 4.42 11.20 52.09
CA ASP A 144 4.48 12.32 51.14
C ASP A 144 3.26 13.24 51.28
N ARG A 145 2.05 12.68 51.43
CA ARG A 145 0.82 13.44 51.69
C ARG A 145 0.82 14.20 53.01
N LYS A 146 1.61 13.76 53.99
CA LYS A 146 1.84 14.46 55.25
C LYS A 146 2.88 15.58 55.15
N GLY A 147 3.46 15.82 53.97
CA GLY A 147 4.44 16.87 53.74
C GLY A 147 5.88 16.50 54.08
N ARG A 148 6.24 15.21 53.98
CA ARG A 148 7.59 14.67 54.25
C ARG A 148 8.20 15.04 55.63
N PRO A 149 7.46 14.89 56.74
CA PRO A 149 8.01 15.20 58.06
C PRO A 149 9.17 14.26 58.44
N GLN A 150 10.10 14.73 59.27
CA GLN A 150 11.14 13.86 59.84
C GLN A 150 10.48 12.85 60.80
N SER A 151 10.22 11.63 60.34
CA SER A 151 9.43 10.63 61.09
C SER A 151 10.30 9.70 61.92
N SER A 152 9.89 9.45 63.17
CA SER A 152 10.48 8.43 64.05
C SER A 152 10.19 7.01 63.55
N ALA A 153 10.97 6.00 63.97
CA ALA A 153 10.77 4.60 63.57
C ALA A 153 9.36 4.07 63.90
N ARG A 154 8.74 4.59 64.97
CA ARG A 154 7.38 4.23 65.38
C ARG A 154 6.32 4.81 64.44
N GLU A 155 6.53 6.01 63.92
CA GLU A 155 5.61 6.66 62.96
C GLU A 155 5.73 6.04 61.56
N GLN A 156 6.93 5.63 61.15
CA GLN A 156 7.14 4.88 59.91
C GLN A 156 6.40 3.53 59.93
N GLN A 157 6.40 2.84 61.07
CA GLN A 157 5.63 1.60 61.24
C GLN A 157 4.12 1.85 61.17
N ILE A 158 3.62 2.95 61.74
CA ILE A 158 2.20 3.32 61.66
C ILE A 158 1.79 3.60 60.20
N ASP A 159 2.62 4.29 59.43
CA ASP A 159 2.34 4.56 58.00
C ASP A 159 2.42 3.29 57.15
N TYR A 160 3.31 2.37 57.51
CA TYR A 160 3.38 1.03 56.92
C TYR A 160 2.11 0.21 57.19
N ASP A 161 1.62 0.19 58.43
CA ASP A 161 0.41 -0.54 58.80
C ASP A 161 -0.86 0.11 58.21
N ASN A 162 -0.87 1.43 58.04
CA ASN A 162 -1.93 2.16 57.33
C ASN A 162 -1.95 1.82 55.84
N ALA A 163 -0.77 1.70 55.22
CA ALA A 163 -0.64 1.29 53.82
C ALA A 163 -1.17 -0.13 53.59
N ILE A 164 -0.92 -1.06 54.51
CA ILE A 164 -1.52 -2.41 54.46
C ILE A 164 -3.05 -2.31 54.49
N ARG A 165 -3.61 -1.53 55.43
CA ARG A 165 -5.06 -1.39 55.56
C ARG A 165 -5.71 -0.75 54.33
N GLU A 166 -5.10 0.28 53.73
CA GLU A 166 -5.59 0.88 52.49
C GLU A 166 -5.59 -0.12 51.33
N LEU A 167 -4.47 -0.83 51.11
CA LEU A 167 -4.34 -1.77 50.01
C LEU A 167 -5.27 -2.99 50.17
N GLN A 168 -5.45 -3.46 51.40
CA GLN A 168 -6.44 -4.50 51.71
C GLN A 168 -7.88 -4.02 51.44
N SER A 169 -8.19 -2.75 51.75
CA SER A 169 -9.50 -2.16 51.47
C SER A 169 -9.73 -1.98 49.96
N GLU A 170 -8.70 -1.63 49.20
CA GLU A 170 -8.77 -1.52 47.73
C GLU A 170 -8.94 -2.89 47.07
N LEU A 171 -8.22 -3.92 47.54
CA LEU A 171 -8.44 -5.32 47.12
C LEU A 171 -9.86 -5.80 47.46
N ALA A 172 -10.37 -5.47 48.65
CA ALA A 172 -11.74 -5.81 49.06
C ALA A 172 -12.82 -5.09 48.24
N ARG A 173 -12.49 -3.96 47.59
CA ARG A 173 -13.36 -3.25 46.63
C ARG A 173 -13.28 -3.80 45.20
N GLY A 174 -12.55 -4.89 44.97
CA GLY A 174 -12.46 -5.58 43.69
C GLY A 174 -11.39 -5.02 42.74
N ILE A 175 -10.46 -4.20 43.22
CA ILE A 175 -9.31 -3.74 42.43
C ILE A 175 -8.29 -4.88 42.38
N SER A 176 -7.88 -5.29 41.17
CA SER A 176 -6.92 -6.40 41.01
C SER A 176 -5.52 -6.01 41.49
N LEU A 177 -4.71 -7.00 41.85
CA LEU A 177 -3.32 -6.79 42.26
C LEU A 177 -2.48 -6.15 41.13
N ASP A 178 -2.78 -6.48 39.87
CA ASP A 178 -2.14 -5.88 38.69
C ASP A 178 -2.56 -4.42 38.48
N ASP A 179 -3.81 -4.07 38.76
CA ASP A 179 -4.29 -2.67 38.71
C ASP A 179 -3.69 -1.82 39.83
N LEU A 180 -3.46 -2.40 41.02
CA LEU A 180 -2.76 -1.71 42.12
C LEU A 180 -1.28 -1.45 41.78
N HIS A 181 -0.65 -2.36 41.04
CA HIS A 181 0.68 -2.16 40.48
C HIS A 181 0.70 -1.07 39.41
N ALA A 182 -0.30 -1.02 38.52
CA ALA A 182 -0.40 -0.03 37.45
C ALA A 182 -0.75 1.39 37.95
N ASN A 183 -1.62 1.51 38.96
CA ASN A 183 -1.98 2.80 39.57
C ASN A 183 -0.88 3.39 40.48
N SER A 184 0.18 2.63 40.75
CA SER A 184 1.28 3.04 41.62
C SER A 184 2.53 3.53 40.88
N THR A 185 2.52 3.56 39.55
CA THR A 185 3.66 3.99 38.73
C THR A 185 3.47 5.36 38.10
N VAL A 186 3.97 6.40 38.78
CA VAL A 186 4.56 7.62 38.17
C VAL A 186 5.72 8.09 39.08
N PRO A 187 6.71 8.86 38.60
CA PRO A 187 8.12 8.72 38.91
C PRO A 187 8.50 9.53 40.15
N VAL A 188 9.48 9.03 40.91
CA VAL A 188 10.12 9.83 41.96
C VAL A 188 10.91 10.94 41.27
N GLU A 189 10.48 12.19 41.43
CA GLU A 189 11.30 13.37 41.17
C GLU A 189 12.49 13.35 42.12
N LYS A 190 13.70 13.19 41.56
CA LYS A 190 14.93 13.47 42.27
C LYS A 190 15.10 14.99 42.38
N GLU A 191 15.33 15.44 43.60
CA GLU A 191 15.92 16.74 43.86
C GLU A 191 17.21 16.94 43.05
N VAL A 192 17.37 18.18 42.61
CA VAL A 192 18.52 18.73 41.90
C VAL A 192 19.79 18.44 42.69
N ASN A 193 20.61 17.52 42.17
CA ASN A 193 22.06 17.52 42.35
C ASN A 193 22.67 16.79 41.14
N SER A 194 23.33 17.57 40.28
CA SER A 194 24.30 17.22 39.22
C SER A 194 24.11 15.91 38.44
N GLU A 195 23.93 16.04 37.11
CA GLU A 195 23.92 15.02 36.05
C GLU A 195 24.47 13.62 36.42
N PRO A 196 23.72 12.56 36.08
CA PRO A 196 24.06 11.85 34.83
C PRO A 196 22.83 11.45 34.00
N HIS A 197 23.00 11.51 32.68
CA HIS A 197 22.08 11.07 31.63
C HIS A 197 21.13 9.94 32.04
N GLN A 198 19.81 10.19 31.98
CA GLN A 198 18.81 9.13 31.93
C GLN A 198 19.13 8.22 30.73
N THR A 199 19.57 7.00 31.02
CA THR A 199 19.98 6.00 30.04
C THR A 199 18.91 5.75 28.98
N MET A 200 19.27 6.03 27.73
CA MET A 200 18.57 5.72 26.47
C MET A 200 17.96 4.31 26.35
N ASN A 201 18.30 3.37 27.23
CA ASN A 201 17.96 1.94 27.13
C ASN A 201 16.46 1.59 27.25
N GLN A 202 15.60 2.47 27.77
CA GLN A 202 14.15 2.19 27.85
C GLN A 202 13.33 2.69 26.63
N LEU A 203 13.89 3.55 25.78
CA LEU A 203 13.17 4.18 24.66
C LEU A 203 13.04 3.27 23.42
N TYR A 204 13.87 2.23 23.30
CA TYR A 204 13.94 1.35 22.11
C TYR A 204 12.91 0.21 22.08
N HIS A 205 12.09 0.06 23.12
CA HIS A 205 11.18 -1.09 23.30
C HIS A 205 9.70 -0.77 23.09
N ARG A 206 9.39 0.43 22.59
CA ARG A 206 8.00 0.83 22.34
C ARG A 206 7.49 0.19 21.05
N LYS A 207 6.42 -0.58 21.13
CA LYS A 207 5.82 -1.32 20.01
C LYS A 207 4.34 -1.02 19.89
N HIS A 208 3.93 -0.49 18.74
CA HIS A 208 2.53 -0.33 18.40
C HIS A 208 2.02 -1.51 17.55
N ASP A 209 0.74 -1.84 17.69
CA ASP A 209 0.08 -2.81 16.81
C ASP A 209 -0.25 -2.17 15.46
N VAL A 210 0.79 -2.03 14.64
CA VAL A 210 0.75 -1.41 13.31
C VAL A 210 -0.20 -2.12 12.35
N GLN A 211 -0.57 -3.38 12.62
CA GLN A 211 -1.51 -4.13 11.78
C GLN A 211 -2.89 -3.47 11.77
N LYS A 212 -3.29 -2.80 12.86
CA LYS A 212 -4.54 -2.03 12.95
C LYS A 212 -4.56 -0.83 11.97
N TRP A 213 -3.40 -0.42 11.47
CA TRP A 213 -3.28 0.71 10.55
C TRP A 213 -3.28 0.29 9.08
N LEU A 214 -3.42 -1.01 8.79
CA LEU A 214 -3.47 -1.54 7.43
C LEU A 214 -4.58 -0.87 6.61
N GLN A 215 -4.20 -0.44 5.41
CA GLN A 215 -5.07 0.12 4.38
C GLN A 215 -4.72 -0.61 3.09
N LYS A 216 -5.61 -1.44 2.55
CA LYS A 216 -5.44 -2.10 1.25
C LYS A 216 -6.26 -1.38 0.19
N TYR A 217 -5.80 -1.39 -1.06
CA TYR A 217 -6.70 -1.19 -2.18
C TYR A 217 -7.79 -2.27 -2.08
N ALA A 218 -9.06 -1.87 -2.08
CA ALA A 218 -10.05 -2.78 -2.62
C ALA A 218 -9.65 -2.92 -4.08
N GLU A 219 -9.32 -4.12 -4.55
CA GLU A 219 -9.20 -4.34 -5.99
C GLU A 219 -10.44 -3.72 -6.64
N PRO A 220 -10.29 -3.03 -7.78
CA PRO A 220 -11.44 -2.82 -8.62
C PRO A 220 -11.90 -4.23 -8.99
N ILE A 221 -12.87 -4.74 -8.25
CA ILE A 221 -13.68 -5.86 -8.67
C ILE A 221 -14.06 -5.46 -10.09
N ASN A 222 -13.60 -6.21 -11.09
CA ASN A 222 -14.27 -6.22 -12.37
C ASN A 222 -15.71 -6.61 -12.00
N ILE A 223 -16.58 -5.61 -11.83
CA ILE A 223 -17.99 -5.81 -11.51
C ILE A 223 -18.62 -6.37 -12.79
N ASN A 224 -18.35 -7.65 -13.04
CA ASN A 224 -19.32 -8.59 -13.56
C ASN A 224 -20.06 -9.25 -12.38
N GLY A 225 -20.12 -8.56 -11.23
CA GLY A 225 -20.86 -8.97 -10.05
C GLY A 225 -22.18 -8.22 -9.98
N SER A 226 -23.25 -8.90 -10.39
CA SER A 226 -24.64 -8.74 -9.90
C SER A 226 -24.86 -7.56 -8.94
N VAL A 227 -25.17 -6.38 -9.51
CA VAL A 227 -25.92 -5.36 -8.79
C VAL A 227 -27.34 -5.89 -8.75
N HIS A 228 -27.96 -5.98 -7.57
CA HIS A 228 -29.39 -6.26 -7.39
C HIS A 228 -30.18 -5.49 -8.47
N SER A 229 -30.62 -6.20 -9.51
CA SER A 229 -31.35 -5.59 -10.59
C SER A 229 -32.69 -5.17 -10.04
N SER A 230 -33.04 -3.89 -10.21
CA SER A 230 -34.42 -3.50 -10.01
C SER A 230 -35.27 -4.19 -11.08
N VAL A 231 -36.44 -4.67 -10.69
CA VAL A 231 -37.39 -5.34 -11.60
C VAL A 231 -37.70 -4.43 -12.80
N LEU A 232 -37.78 -3.11 -12.59
CA LEU A 232 -37.96 -2.11 -13.65
C LEU A 232 -36.78 -2.08 -14.64
N ALA A 233 -35.53 -2.21 -14.16
CA ALA A 233 -34.36 -2.22 -15.00
C ALA A 233 -34.23 -3.49 -15.84
N GLU A 234 -34.53 -4.66 -15.27
CA GLU A 234 -34.56 -5.92 -16.03
C GLU A 234 -35.65 -5.93 -17.09
N LEU A 235 -36.87 -5.50 -16.74
CA LEU A 235 -37.99 -5.45 -17.68
C LEU A 235 -37.71 -4.47 -18.82
N SER A 236 -37.18 -3.29 -18.50
CA SER A 236 -36.86 -2.29 -19.52
C SER A 236 -35.74 -2.76 -20.44
N LYS A 237 -34.71 -3.44 -19.92
CA LYS A 237 -33.64 -4.04 -20.75
C LYS A 237 -34.16 -5.14 -21.66
N ARG A 238 -35.07 -6.00 -21.18
CA ARG A 238 -35.73 -7.04 -22.01
C ARG A 238 -36.58 -6.44 -23.12
N SER A 239 -37.29 -5.34 -22.86
CA SER A 239 -38.12 -4.67 -23.87
C SER A 239 -37.31 -3.97 -24.97
N ILE A 240 -36.06 -3.63 -24.71
CA ILE A 240 -35.26 -2.75 -25.57
C ILE A 240 -34.06 -3.46 -26.24
N GLY A 241 -33.61 -4.58 -25.67
CA GLY A 241 -32.35 -5.27 -26.03
C GLY A 241 -31.14 -4.68 -25.32
N GLU A 242 -30.17 -5.53 -24.93
CA GLU A 242 -28.95 -5.09 -24.23
C GLU A 242 -27.89 -4.47 -25.16
N GLU A 243 -28.03 -4.64 -26.47
CA GLU A 243 -27.10 -4.09 -27.44
C GLU A 243 -27.21 -2.55 -27.49
N ASN A 244 -26.06 -1.87 -27.37
CA ASN A 244 -25.87 -0.42 -27.51
C ASN A 244 -26.30 0.47 -26.33
N VAL A 245 -26.41 -0.05 -25.10
CA VAL A 245 -26.57 0.79 -23.89
C VAL A 245 -25.24 1.45 -23.51
N VAL A 246 -25.17 2.78 -23.55
CA VAL A 246 -23.98 3.59 -23.25
C VAL A 246 -23.89 3.93 -21.76
N SER A 247 -25.03 4.24 -21.13
CA SER A 247 -25.09 4.51 -19.69
C SER A 247 -26.47 4.22 -19.11
N GLN A 248 -26.52 3.92 -17.81
CA GLN A 248 -27.73 3.67 -17.04
C GLN A 248 -27.69 4.50 -15.76
N LYS A 249 -28.81 5.12 -15.40
CA LYS A 249 -28.99 5.85 -14.15
C LYS A 249 -30.35 5.54 -13.56
N ILE A 250 -30.41 5.21 -12.27
CA ILE A 250 -31.66 4.94 -11.54
C ILE A 250 -31.79 5.98 -10.43
N PHE A 251 -32.97 6.59 -10.33
CA PHE A 251 -33.37 7.50 -9.26
C PHE A 251 -34.46 6.84 -8.42
N HIS A 252 -34.28 6.81 -7.11
CA HIS A 252 -35.28 6.34 -6.16
C HIS A 252 -35.87 7.55 -5.45
N VAL A 253 -37.16 7.81 -5.66
CA VAL A 253 -37.86 8.95 -5.05
C VAL A 253 -39.13 8.44 -4.38
N ARG A 254 -39.14 8.45 -3.04
CA ARG A 254 -40.19 7.84 -2.21
C ARG A 254 -40.35 6.35 -2.56
N ASN A 255 -41.55 5.92 -2.96
CA ASN A 255 -41.87 4.55 -3.36
C ASN A 255 -41.76 4.33 -4.88
N TYR A 256 -41.26 5.33 -5.62
CA TYR A 256 -41.18 5.29 -7.08
C TYR A 256 -39.73 5.16 -7.55
N GLU A 257 -39.55 4.41 -8.62
CA GLU A 257 -38.29 4.21 -9.30
C GLU A 257 -38.36 4.85 -10.68
N ILE A 258 -37.39 5.72 -10.99
CA ILE A 258 -37.24 6.35 -12.30
C ILE A 258 -35.90 5.89 -12.88
N MET A 259 -35.94 5.18 -14.00
CA MET A 259 -34.76 4.71 -14.70
C MET A 259 -34.54 5.51 -15.98
N VAL A 260 -33.30 5.89 -16.25
CA VAL A 260 -32.87 6.51 -17.51
C VAL A 260 -31.77 5.66 -18.15
N LEU A 261 -32.00 5.20 -19.37
CA LEU A 261 -31.01 4.50 -20.20
C LEU A 261 -30.61 5.39 -21.37
N GLN A 262 -29.30 5.57 -21.56
CA GLN A 262 -28.73 6.20 -22.75
C GLN A 262 -28.30 5.10 -23.72
N ARG A 263 -28.75 5.20 -24.97
CA ARG A 263 -28.40 4.28 -26.05
C ARG A 263 -27.82 5.03 -27.25
N ASP A 264 -26.95 4.36 -27.97
CA ASP A 264 -26.45 4.83 -29.27
C ASP A 264 -27.00 3.92 -30.36
N VAL A 265 -27.94 4.42 -31.18
CA VAL A 265 -28.56 3.63 -32.24
C VAL A 265 -28.26 4.29 -33.57
N LYS A 266 -27.44 3.64 -34.39
CA LYS A 266 -27.00 4.15 -35.71
C LYS A 266 -26.36 5.55 -35.65
N GLY A 267 -25.70 5.89 -34.53
CA GLY A 267 -25.02 7.18 -34.34
C GLY A 267 -25.88 8.29 -33.73
N ASP A 268 -27.15 8.02 -33.41
CA ASP A 268 -28.05 8.91 -32.69
C ASP A 268 -28.11 8.56 -31.19
N CYS A 269 -28.03 9.58 -30.33
CA CYS A 269 -28.20 9.41 -28.89
C CYS A 269 -29.69 9.36 -28.52
N ARG A 270 -30.15 8.19 -28.06
CA ARG A 270 -31.51 7.99 -27.55
C ARG A 270 -31.54 7.87 -26.03
N LEU A 271 -32.47 8.54 -25.38
CA LEU A 271 -32.74 8.43 -23.95
C LEU A 271 -34.07 7.72 -23.73
N TRP A 272 -34.02 6.59 -23.03
CA TRP A 272 -35.19 5.87 -22.57
C TRP A 272 -35.41 6.16 -21.09
N ILE A 273 -36.52 6.82 -20.76
CA ILE A 273 -36.90 7.16 -19.39
C ILE A 273 -38.10 6.31 -19.00
N ALA A 274 -37.96 5.46 -17.99
CA ALA A 274 -39.02 4.57 -17.50
C ALA A 274 -39.33 4.83 -16.03
N THR A 275 -40.58 4.62 -15.62
CA THR A 275 -41.03 4.78 -14.23
C THR A 275 -42.11 3.79 -13.86
N ASN A 276 -42.16 3.38 -12.59
CA ASN A 276 -43.21 2.50 -12.03
C ASN A 276 -44.39 3.27 -11.41
N MET A 277 -44.54 4.57 -11.72
CA MET A 277 -45.64 5.41 -11.23
C MET A 277 -46.99 5.01 -11.86
N ALA A 278 -48.06 5.04 -11.06
CA ALA A 278 -49.42 4.73 -11.50
C ALA A 278 -50.21 6.01 -11.82
N GLY A 279 -50.95 6.01 -12.94
CA GLY A 279 -51.80 7.14 -13.37
C GLY A 279 -51.19 7.99 -14.49
N PRO A 280 -51.89 9.04 -14.96
CA PRO A 280 -51.40 9.90 -16.03
C PRO A 280 -50.15 10.67 -15.59
N THR A 281 -49.01 10.39 -16.23
CA THR A 281 -47.69 10.95 -15.88
C THR A 281 -47.13 11.76 -17.04
N VAL A 282 -46.58 12.94 -16.74
CA VAL A 282 -46.01 13.87 -17.72
C VAL A 282 -44.57 14.20 -17.33
N LEU A 283 -43.65 14.07 -18.28
CA LEU A 283 -42.27 14.55 -18.16
C LEU A 283 -42.23 16.03 -18.55
N HIS A 284 -41.83 16.90 -17.63
CA HIS A 284 -41.55 18.30 -17.93
C HIS A 284 -40.04 18.49 -17.99
N TRP A 285 -39.49 18.83 -19.16
CA TRP A 285 -38.06 18.72 -19.41
C TRP A 285 -37.50 19.82 -20.33
N GLY A 286 -36.20 20.02 -20.21
CA GLY A 286 -35.36 20.89 -21.04
C GLY A 286 -34.04 20.21 -21.40
N VAL A 287 -33.34 20.78 -22.39
CA VAL A 287 -32.01 20.32 -22.83
C VAL A 287 -30.91 21.24 -22.33
N ALA A 288 -29.72 20.68 -22.14
CA ALA A 288 -28.50 21.40 -21.81
C ALA A 288 -27.53 21.33 -22.98
N LYS A 289 -26.99 22.47 -23.43
CA LYS A 289 -26.07 22.54 -24.58
C LYS A 289 -24.63 22.80 -24.16
N PHE A 290 -24.42 23.66 -23.16
CA PHE A 290 -23.10 24.08 -22.71
C PHE A 290 -22.76 23.61 -21.29
N SER A 291 -23.75 23.50 -20.40
CA SER A 291 -23.52 23.02 -19.03
C SER A 291 -24.69 22.17 -18.52
N ALA A 292 -24.42 21.18 -17.67
CA ALA A 292 -25.44 20.28 -17.12
C ALA A 292 -26.55 20.98 -16.30
N GLY A 293 -26.29 22.21 -15.83
CA GLY A 293 -27.24 23.05 -15.10
C GLY A 293 -28.11 23.95 -15.98
N GLU A 294 -27.88 23.96 -17.30
CA GLU A 294 -28.64 24.76 -18.26
C GLU A 294 -30.02 24.13 -18.56
N TRP A 295 -31.07 24.96 -18.63
CA TRP A 295 -32.43 24.55 -19.01
C TRP A 295 -32.87 25.34 -20.25
N LEU A 296 -32.74 24.72 -21.43
CA LEU A 296 -33.22 25.28 -22.69
C LEU A 296 -34.45 24.52 -23.18
N ILE A 297 -35.32 25.22 -23.89
CA ILE A 297 -36.45 24.61 -24.59
C ILE A 297 -35.90 23.65 -25.66
N PRO A 298 -36.29 22.37 -25.65
CA PRO A 298 -35.84 21.42 -26.66
C PRO A 298 -36.27 21.86 -28.08
N PRO A 299 -35.37 21.81 -29.08
CA PRO A 299 -35.72 22.12 -30.46
C PRO A 299 -36.87 21.24 -31.01
N PRO A 300 -37.69 21.75 -31.95
CA PRO A 300 -38.82 21.00 -32.50
C PRO A 300 -38.45 19.63 -33.12
N ASP A 301 -37.21 19.48 -33.59
CA ASP A 301 -36.71 18.30 -34.29
C ASP A 301 -36.27 17.15 -33.36
N VAL A 302 -36.28 17.36 -32.04
CA VAL A 302 -35.98 16.34 -31.01
C VAL A 302 -37.20 16.01 -30.12
N LEU A 303 -38.38 16.55 -30.45
CA LEU A 303 -39.61 16.35 -29.68
C LEU A 303 -40.25 14.97 -29.96
N PRO A 304 -40.52 14.13 -28.94
CA PRO A 304 -41.28 12.89 -29.09
C PRO A 304 -42.75 13.11 -29.52
N GLU A 305 -43.40 12.08 -30.08
CA GLU A 305 -44.76 12.12 -30.68
C GLU A 305 -45.92 12.55 -29.76
N LYS A 306 -45.70 12.70 -28.43
CA LYS A 306 -46.69 13.17 -27.43
C LYS A 306 -46.23 14.39 -26.64
N SER A 307 -45.48 15.26 -27.30
CA SER A 307 -44.87 16.44 -26.69
C SER A 307 -45.66 17.71 -26.96
N LYS A 308 -45.84 18.53 -25.93
CA LYS A 308 -46.41 19.87 -26.00
C LYS A 308 -45.39 20.87 -25.49
N LEU A 309 -45.03 21.84 -26.32
CA LEU A 309 -44.23 22.98 -25.88
C LEU A 309 -45.07 23.85 -24.94
N VAL A 310 -44.50 24.18 -23.79
CA VAL A 310 -45.07 25.09 -22.79
C VAL A 310 -44.08 26.22 -22.53
N HIS A 311 -44.51 27.29 -21.87
CA HIS A 311 -43.66 28.46 -21.63
C HIS A 311 -42.36 28.07 -20.89
N GLY A 312 -41.23 28.02 -21.59
CA GLY A 312 -39.91 27.71 -21.04
C GLY A 312 -39.53 26.22 -20.99
N ALA A 313 -40.35 25.27 -21.47
CA ALA A 313 -40.02 23.83 -21.41
C ALA A 313 -40.84 22.98 -22.40
N CYS A 314 -40.53 21.68 -22.46
CA CYS A 314 -41.34 20.67 -23.14
C CYS A 314 -42.06 19.78 -22.13
N GLN A 315 -43.33 19.45 -22.39
CA GLN A 315 -44.09 18.44 -21.65
C GLN A 315 -44.36 17.23 -22.54
N THR A 316 -43.87 16.05 -22.16
CA THR A 316 -44.07 14.80 -22.90
C THR A 316 -44.83 13.79 -22.04
N HIS A 317 -45.92 13.24 -22.57
CA HIS A 317 -46.70 12.24 -21.84
C HIS A 317 -46.03 10.87 -21.89
N PHE A 318 -45.94 10.19 -20.75
CA PHE A 318 -45.46 8.82 -20.69
C PHE A 318 -46.43 7.88 -21.42
N THR A 319 -45.90 6.80 -21.99
CA THR A 319 -46.67 5.74 -22.64
C THR A 319 -46.67 4.51 -21.74
N ASP A 320 -47.86 3.97 -21.46
CA ASP A 320 -48.04 2.76 -20.66
C ASP A 320 -47.52 1.53 -21.40
N MET A 321 -46.76 0.69 -20.68
CA MET A 321 -46.42 -0.67 -21.10
C MET A 321 -46.89 -1.65 -20.02
N SER A 322 -47.82 -2.53 -20.35
CA SER A 322 -48.32 -3.57 -19.46
C SER A 322 -48.00 -4.96 -20.02
N SER A 323 -47.50 -5.84 -19.15
CA SER A 323 -47.42 -7.29 -19.37
C SER A 323 -48.30 -8.00 -18.33
N ARG A 324 -48.48 -9.33 -18.45
CA ARG A 324 -49.30 -10.12 -17.52
C ARG A 324 -48.83 -10.04 -16.05
N GLU A 325 -47.58 -9.64 -15.79
CA GLU A 325 -46.99 -9.63 -14.45
C GLU A 325 -46.58 -8.23 -13.94
N TYR A 326 -46.44 -7.22 -14.83
CA TYR A 326 -45.94 -5.89 -14.46
C TYR A 326 -46.50 -4.77 -15.34
N SER A 327 -46.68 -3.57 -14.78
CA SER A 327 -46.97 -2.34 -15.52
C SER A 327 -45.95 -1.24 -15.19
N TYR A 328 -45.43 -0.59 -16.23
CA TYR A 328 -44.57 0.59 -16.10
C TYR A 328 -44.82 1.54 -17.27
N GLN A 329 -44.41 2.79 -17.13
CA GLN A 329 -44.58 3.81 -18.16
C GLN A 329 -43.22 4.26 -18.68
N PHE A 330 -43.12 4.62 -19.96
CA PHE A 330 -41.84 5.05 -20.55
C PHE A 330 -41.97 6.21 -21.56
N ILE A 331 -40.84 6.84 -21.86
CA ILE A 331 -40.62 7.81 -22.94
C ILE A 331 -39.31 7.47 -23.65
N ASP A 332 -39.31 7.45 -24.99
CA ASP A 332 -38.09 7.39 -25.81
C ASP A 332 -37.85 8.78 -26.45
N ILE A 333 -36.73 9.41 -26.11
CA ILE A 333 -36.31 10.72 -26.63
C ILE A 333 -35.13 10.52 -27.56
N ASN A 334 -35.27 10.88 -28.84
CA ASN A 334 -34.13 10.92 -29.77
C ASN A 334 -33.53 12.33 -29.80
N LEU A 335 -32.36 12.51 -29.18
CA LEU A 335 -31.65 13.80 -29.16
C LEU A 335 -30.79 14.02 -30.42
N LYS A 336 -30.77 13.04 -31.35
CA LYS A 336 -29.91 13.00 -32.55
C LYS A 336 -28.44 13.24 -32.18
N ARG A 337 -27.55 13.47 -33.16
CA ARG A 337 -26.19 13.99 -32.94
C ARG A 337 -26.17 15.48 -32.55
N GLY A 338 -27.20 15.97 -31.86
CA GLY A 338 -27.27 17.33 -31.36
C GLY A 338 -26.24 17.52 -30.26
N GLY A 339 -25.46 18.60 -30.31
CA GLY A 339 -24.41 18.95 -29.34
C GLY A 339 -24.93 19.30 -27.94
N PHE A 340 -25.81 18.46 -27.39
CA PHE A 340 -26.33 18.55 -26.04
C PHE A 340 -25.40 17.80 -25.10
N VAL A 341 -25.21 18.36 -23.90
CA VAL A 341 -24.39 17.77 -22.83
C VAL A 341 -25.26 17.04 -21.80
N GLY A 342 -26.58 17.23 -21.83
CA GLY A 342 -27.50 16.61 -20.88
C GLY A 342 -28.97 16.97 -21.11
N ILE A 343 -29.84 16.36 -20.32
CA ILE A 343 -31.24 16.79 -20.13
C ILE A 343 -31.51 17.05 -18.65
N GLN A 344 -32.44 17.98 -18.40
CA GLN A 344 -33.02 18.21 -17.09
C GLN A 344 -34.52 17.98 -17.13
N PHE A 345 -35.09 17.38 -16.09
CA PHE A 345 -36.52 17.14 -16.04
C PHE A 345 -37.10 17.10 -14.63
N VAL A 346 -38.41 17.24 -14.53
CA VAL A 346 -39.26 16.91 -13.38
C VAL A 346 -40.48 16.15 -13.89
N ILE A 347 -41.11 15.36 -13.03
CA ILE A 347 -42.25 14.52 -13.42
C ILE A 347 -43.51 15.03 -12.73
N TRP A 348 -44.60 15.21 -13.47
CA TRP A 348 -45.93 15.48 -12.90
C TRP A 348 -46.74 14.20 -12.93
N SER A 349 -47.24 13.75 -11.77
CA SER A 349 -48.08 12.56 -11.66
C SER A 349 -49.07 12.72 -10.52
N GLY A 350 -50.34 12.33 -10.71
CA GLY A 350 -51.35 12.32 -9.64
C GLY A 350 -51.62 13.67 -8.96
N GLY A 351 -51.38 14.79 -9.66
CA GLY A 351 -51.66 16.15 -9.14
C GLY A 351 -50.52 16.82 -8.38
N TYR A 352 -49.30 16.27 -8.39
CA TYR A 352 -48.12 16.89 -7.76
C TYR A 352 -46.84 16.73 -8.60
N TRP A 353 -45.86 17.61 -8.36
CA TRP A 353 -44.54 17.56 -8.96
C TRP A 353 -43.61 16.63 -8.18
N VAL A 354 -42.97 15.71 -8.89
CA VAL A 354 -41.89 14.85 -8.42
C VAL A 354 -40.57 15.41 -8.92
N ASN A 355 -39.69 15.70 -7.97
CA ASN A 355 -38.35 16.21 -8.19
C ASN A 355 -37.33 15.41 -7.36
N ASN A 356 -36.05 15.63 -7.60
CA ASN A 356 -34.95 14.94 -6.92
C ASN A 356 -34.56 15.68 -5.63
N ASN A 357 -35.32 15.47 -4.55
CA ASN A 357 -35.06 16.07 -3.23
C ASN A 357 -34.94 17.61 -3.25
N GLY A 358 -35.87 18.29 -3.95
CA GLY A 358 -35.89 19.76 -4.05
C GLY A 358 -35.14 20.34 -5.25
N ALA A 359 -34.55 19.51 -6.11
CA ALA A 359 -33.90 19.92 -7.36
C ALA A 359 -34.43 19.11 -8.57
N ASN A 360 -34.16 19.59 -9.80
CA ASN A 360 -34.52 18.86 -11.02
C ASN A 360 -33.71 17.56 -11.15
N PHE A 361 -34.26 16.56 -11.86
CA PHE A 361 -33.47 15.41 -12.30
C PHE A 361 -32.51 15.85 -13.40
N VAL A 362 -31.23 15.47 -13.27
CA VAL A 362 -30.18 15.82 -14.24
C VAL A 362 -29.53 14.54 -14.78
N VAL A 363 -29.49 14.44 -16.11
CA VAL A 363 -28.86 13.32 -16.84
C VAL A 363 -27.85 13.89 -17.83
N ASN A 364 -26.57 13.58 -17.61
CA ASN A 364 -25.49 13.98 -18.50
C ASN A 364 -25.32 12.95 -19.62
N LEU A 365 -25.24 13.40 -20.87
CA LEU A 365 -25.00 12.54 -22.01
C LEU A 365 -23.51 12.20 -22.09
N LYS A 366 -23.18 10.91 -22.10
CA LYS A 366 -21.80 10.48 -22.38
C LYS A 366 -21.54 10.60 -23.88
N SER A 367 -20.55 11.41 -24.27
CA SER A 367 -20.13 11.54 -25.67
C SER A 367 -19.45 10.26 -26.16
N VAL A 368 -19.73 9.84 -27.40
CA VAL A 368 -18.99 8.77 -28.09
C VAL A 368 -17.50 9.14 -28.29
N ALA A 369 -17.17 10.43 -28.18
CA ALA A 369 -15.79 10.93 -28.25
C ALA A 369 -15.08 10.98 -26.89
N SER A 370 -15.75 10.70 -25.76
CA SER A 370 -15.01 10.36 -24.54
C SER A 370 -14.65 8.89 -24.61
N THR A 371 -13.53 8.61 -25.28
CA THR A 371 -12.70 7.48 -24.86
C THR A 371 -12.63 7.51 -23.34
N ARG A 372 -13.30 6.57 -22.67
CA ARG A 372 -12.83 6.04 -21.38
C ARG A 372 -11.33 5.94 -21.55
N GLY A 373 -10.57 6.74 -20.81
CA GLY A 373 -9.17 7.08 -21.12
C GLY A 373 -8.46 5.92 -21.77
N LYS A 374 -8.34 5.95 -23.11
CA LYS A 374 -7.52 4.96 -23.79
C LYS A 374 -6.10 5.27 -23.34
N PRO A 375 -5.33 4.27 -22.86
CA PRO A 375 -3.93 4.50 -22.59
C PRO A 375 -3.33 5.06 -23.88
N ASN A 376 -2.67 6.21 -23.78
CA ASN A 376 -1.73 6.58 -24.82
C ASN A 376 -0.72 5.43 -24.92
N VAL A 377 -0.10 5.24 -26.09
CA VAL A 377 0.80 4.12 -26.43
C VAL A 377 1.93 3.87 -25.39
N ASP A 378 2.15 4.80 -24.46
CA ASP A 378 3.09 4.75 -23.33
C ASP A 378 2.49 4.39 -21.94
N GLY A 379 1.23 3.98 -21.82
CA GLY A 379 0.61 3.62 -20.52
C GLY A 379 0.38 4.79 -19.55
N LYS A 380 0.26 6.03 -20.06
CA LYS A 380 0.08 7.26 -19.25
C LYS A 380 -1.41 7.57 -19.01
N TYR A 381 -1.85 7.58 -17.75
CA TYR A 381 -3.22 7.91 -17.34
C TYR A 381 -3.36 9.44 -17.17
N ILE A 382 -3.94 10.15 -18.15
CA ILE A 382 -4.31 11.57 -18.03
C ILE A 382 -5.79 11.77 -18.34
N LEU A 383 -6.49 12.58 -17.53
CA LEU A 383 -7.89 12.91 -17.76
C LEU A 383 -8.00 14.16 -18.64
N LYS A 384 -7.75 13.99 -19.94
CA LYS A 384 -7.53 15.08 -20.89
C LYS A 384 -8.63 16.17 -20.87
N TRP A 385 -9.90 15.80 -20.87
CA TRP A 385 -11.02 16.76 -20.88
C TRP A 385 -10.94 17.75 -19.70
N LEU A 386 -10.58 17.26 -18.50
CA LEU A 386 -10.46 18.08 -17.31
C LEU A 386 -9.31 19.06 -17.45
N LEU A 387 -8.16 18.59 -17.96
CA LEU A 387 -6.96 19.41 -18.10
C LEU A 387 -7.14 20.49 -19.17
N ASP A 388 -7.78 20.15 -20.29
CA ASP A 388 -8.13 21.11 -21.34
C ASP A 388 -9.09 22.17 -20.79
N GLU A 389 -10.13 21.77 -20.04
CA GLU A 389 -11.09 22.72 -19.46
C GLU A 389 -10.49 23.59 -18.34
N ILE A 390 -9.59 23.05 -17.51
CA ILE A 390 -8.80 23.87 -16.58
C ILE A 390 -8.01 24.93 -17.34
N SER A 391 -7.35 24.56 -18.44
CA SER A 391 -6.59 25.51 -19.25
C SER A 391 -7.47 26.59 -19.89
N GLU A 392 -8.64 26.24 -20.38
CA GLU A 392 -9.59 27.19 -20.97
C GLU A 392 -10.13 28.18 -19.93
N ARG A 393 -10.42 27.69 -18.72
CA ARG A 393 -10.96 28.49 -17.62
C ARG A 393 -9.91 29.18 -16.76
N GLU A 394 -8.61 28.95 -16.98
CA GLU A 394 -7.55 29.62 -16.21
C GLU A 394 -7.62 31.15 -16.38
N LYS A 395 -8.04 31.66 -17.54
CA LYS A 395 -8.27 33.10 -17.75
C LYS A 395 -9.36 33.69 -16.85
N GLU A 396 -10.38 32.88 -16.53
CA GLU A 396 -11.41 33.26 -15.55
C GLU A 396 -10.86 33.11 -14.13
N ALA A 397 -10.09 32.05 -13.86
CA ALA A 397 -9.50 31.76 -12.56
C ALA A 397 -8.44 32.78 -12.12
N GLU A 398 -7.67 33.36 -13.05
CA GLU A 398 -6.66 34.39 -12.73
C GLU A 398 -7.26 35.72 -12.25
N ARG A 399 -8.58 35.92 -12.42
CA ARG A 399 -9.27 37.11 -11.90
C ARG A 399 -9.11 37.21 -10.40
N SER A 400 -9.32 36.13 -9.66
CA SER A 400 -9.05 36.07 -8.21
C SER A 400 -9.04 34.63 -7.69
N LEU A 401 -8.42 34.43 -6.52
CA LEU A 401 -8.46 33.14 -5.81
C LEU A 401 -9.89 32.64 -5.54
N MET A 402 -10.84 33.54 -5.31
CA MET A 402 -12.25 33.17 -5.14
C MET A 402 -12.82 32.51 -6.40
N HIS A 403 -12.56 33.06 -7.60
CA HIS A 403 -13.00 32.43 -8.85
C HIS A 403 -12.32 31.08 -9.05
N ARG A 404 -11.00 31.00 -8.83
CA ARG A 404 -10.24 29.75 -8.94
C ARG A 404 -10.81 28.65 -8.05
N PHE A 405 -11.09 28.92 -6.77
CA PHE A 405 -11.65 27.93 -5.86
C PHE A 405 -13.09 27.52 -6.22
N ASN A 406 -13.91 28.44 -6.74
CA ASN A 406 -15.24 28.09 -7.23
C ASN A 406 -15.18 27.17 -8.45
N ILE A 407 -14.31 27.49 -9.42
CA ILE A 407 -14.07 26.64 -10.60
C ILE A 407 -13.53 25.28 -10.16
N ALA A 408 -12.55 25.25 -9.24
CA ALA A 408 -12.01 24.01 -8.71
C ALA A 408 -13.08 23.16 -8.00
N THR A 409 -14.01 23.79 -7.27
CA THR A 409 -15.13 23.09 -6.62
C THR A 409 -16.06 22.45 -7.65
N GLU A 410 -16.43 23.20 -8.70
CA GLU A 410 -17.28 22.72 -9.79
C GLU A 410 -16.63 21.55 -10.54
N LEU A 411 -15.37 21.71 -10.94
CA LEU A 411 -14.62 20.69 -11.67
C LEU A 411 -14.38 19.44 -10.81
N THR A 412 -14.09 19.62 -9.51
CA THR A 412 -13.94 18.50 -8.57
C THR A 412 -15.23 17.68 -8.50
N GLU A 413 -16.39 18.32 -8.43
CA GLU A 413 -17.69 17.63 -8.38
C GLU A 413 -17.97 16.87 -9.69
N ARG A 414 -17.54 17.40 -10.83
CA ARG A 414 -17.69 16.76 -12.15
C ARG A 414 -16.76 15.56 -12.34
N CYS A 415 -15.51 15.63 -11.86
CA CYS A 415 -14.50 14.60 -12.08
C CYS A 415 -14.34 13.61 -10.92
N LYS A 416 -15.11 13.73 -9.83
CA LYS A 416 -14.96 12.88 -8.63
C LYS A 416 -15.21 11.39 -8.87
N ASP A 417 -15.81 11.01 -10.00
CA ASP A 417 -16.06 9.61 -10.35
C ASP A 417 -15.13 9.09 -11.48
N ASP A 418 -14.25 9.94 -12.02
CA ASP A 418 -13.32 9.61 -13.12
C ASP A 418 -11.99 9.01 -12.61
N GLY A 419 -12.07 8.06 -11.68
CA GLY A 419 -10.90 7.45 -11.06
C GLY A 419 -10.00 8.46 -10.33
N GLU A 420 -8.73 8.12 -10.10
CA GLU A 420 -7.78 9.01 -9.41
C GLU A 420 -7.38 10.23 -10.27
N GLY A 421 -7.47 10.10 -11.61
CA GLY A 421 -7.03 11.11 -12.57
C GLY A 421 -7.72 12.47 -12.39
N GLY A 422 -9.00 12.47 -12.01
CA GLY A 422 -9.73 13.70 -11.69
C GLY A 422 -9.12 14.47 -10.52
N CYS A 423 -8.93 13.79 -9.38
CA CYS A 423 -8.30 14.40 -8.20
C CYS A 423 -6.84 14.81 -8.46
N ILE A 424 -6.10 14.03 -9.25
CA ILE A 424 -4.72 14.38 -9.63
C ILE A 424 -4.68 15.65 -10.47
N GLY A 425 -5.59 15.82 -11.43
CA GLY A 425 -5.70 17.05 -12.23
C GLY A 425 -5.93 18.29 -11.35
N ILE A 426 -6.86 18.21 -10.40
CA ILE A 426 -7.13 19.28 -9.44
C ILE A 426 -5.92 19.54 -8.54
N MET A 427 -5.29 18.48 -8.00
CA MET A 427 -4.10 18.58 -7.16
C MET A 427 -2.96 19.29 -7.89
N VAL A 428 -2.69 18.90 -9.15
CA VAL A 428 -1.64 19.50 -9.98
C VAL A 428 -1.91 20.99 -10.21
N TRP A 429 -3.15 21.35 -10.53
CA TRP A 429 -3.54 22.73 -10.73
C TRP A 429 -3.38 23.58 -9.46
N MET A 430 -3.85 23.06 -8.32
CA MET A 430 -3.68 23.73 -7.03
C MET A 430 -2.21 23.87 -6.64
N ARG A 431 -1.35 22.90 -6.99
CA ARG A 431 0.09 23.01 -6.72
C ARG A 431 0.74 24.10 -7.55
N PHE A 432 0.46 24.19 -8.86
CA PHE A 432 0.98 25.29 -9.68
C PHE A 432 0.54 26.66 -9.15
N MET A 433 -0.66 26.76 -8.59
CA MET A 433 -1.11 27.96 -7.86
C MET A 433 -0.29 28.18 -6.59
N ALA A 434 -0.15 27.17 -5.72
CA ALA A 434 0.54 27.29 -4.45
C ALA A 434 2.05 27.61 -4.60
N THR A 435 2.71 27.11 -5.64
CA THR A 435 4.12 27.38 -5.93
C THR A 435 4.33 28.64 -6.79
N ARG A 436 3.30 29.48 -6.95
CA ARG A 436 3.36 30.78 -7.66
C ARG A 436 3.70 30.70 -9.15
N HIS A 437 3.46 29.57 -9.80
CA HIS A 437 3.54 29.49 -11.27
C HIS A 437 2.31 30.10 -11.96
N LEU A 438 1.20 30.25 -11.24
CA LEU A 438 -0.05 30.83 -11.76
C LEU A 438 -0.36 32.17 -11.10
N THR A 439 -1.02 33.05 -11.85
CA THR A 439 -1.45 34.37 -11.40
C THR A 439 -2.62 34.25 -10.40
N TRP A 440 -2.45 34.80 -9.19
CA TRP A 440 -3.49 34.71 -8.14
C TRP A 440 -4.63 35.72 -8.31
N ASN A 441 -4.33 36.91 -8.85
CA ASN A 441 -5.31 37.95 -9.14
C ASN A 441 -4.84 38.80 -10.31
N LYS A 442 -5.81 39.35 -11.04
CA LYS A 442 -5.61 40.33 -12.10
C LYS A 442 -6.75 41.34 -12.09
N ASN A 443 -6.48 42.53 -11.55
CA ASN A 443 -7.38 43.69 -11.59
C ASN A 443 -8.81 43.42 -11.07
N TYR A 444 -8.96 42.58 -10.04
CA TYR A 444 -10.27 42.29 -9.47
C TYR A 444 -10.23 42.34 -7.93
N ASN A 445 -11.08 43.17 -7.33
CA ASN A 445 -11.13 43.32 -5.87
C ASN A 445 -12.10 42.30 -5.27
N VAL A 446 -11.61 41.49 -4.32
CA VAL A 446 -12.42 40.49 -3.60
C VAL A 446 -12.20 40.64 -2.11
N LYS A 447 -13.29 40.69 -1.35
CA LYS A 447 -13.19 40.75 0.11
C LYS A 447 -12.59 39.44 0.64
N PRO A 448 -11.69 39.47 1.64
CA PRO A 448 -11.12 38.25 2.23
C PRO A 448 -12.16 37.21 2.68
N ARG A 449 -13.34 37.65 3.14
CA ARG A 449 -14.48 36.78 3.49
C ARG A 449 -14.96 35.92 2.30
N GLU A 450 -15.05 36.49 1.11
CA GLU A 450 -15.53 35.78 -0.10
C GLU A 450 -14.50 34.74 -0.57
N ILE A 451 -13.20 35.04 -0.44
CA ILE A 451 -12.12 34.08 -0.71
C ILE A 451 -12.21 32.92 0.29
N SER A 452 -12.37 33.23 1.58
CA SER A 452 -12.49 32.25 2.67
C SER A 452 -13.69 31.31 2.48
N GLU A 453 -14.83 31.84 2.02
CA GLU A 453 -16.05 31.06 1.76
C GLU A 453 -15.93 30.18 0.50
N ALA A 454 -15.30 30.66 -0.57
CA ALA A 454 -15.01 29.85 -1.75
C ALA A 454 -14.05 28.70 -1.43
N LEU A 455 -13.00 28.98 -0.65
CA LEU A 455 -12.05 27.98 -0.18
C LEU A 455 -12.71 26.93 0.74
N GLU A 456 -13.65 27.35 1.59
CA GLU A 456 -14.43 26.44 2.41
C GLU A 456 -15.27 25.47 1.56
N ARG A 457 -15.94 25.97 0.51
CA ARG A 457 -16.70 25.10 -0.41
C ARG A 457 -15.81 24.07 -1.08
N PHE A 458 -14.64 24.47 -1.55
CA PHE A 458 -13.66 23.59 -2.17
C PHE A 458 -13.16 22.50 -1.20
N THR A 459 -12.76 22.90 0.01
CA THR A 459 -12.25 21.97 1.03
C THR A 459 -13.33 21.03 1.57
N ASN A 460 -14.59 21.47 1.66
CA ASN A 460 -15.72 20.59 1.99
C ASN A 460 -15.98 19.54 0.90
N SER A 461 -15.78 19.88 -0.38
CA SER A 461 -15.85 18.88 -1.47
C SER A 461 -14.72 17.85 -1.35
N MET A 462 -13.50 18.28 -1.00
CA MET A 462 -12.37 17.38 -0.76
C MET A 462 -12.60 16.46 0.46
N GLU A 463 -13.14 16.98 1.56
CA GLU A 463 -13.54 16.20 2.74
C GLU A 463 -14.52 15.07 2.37
N LYS A 464 -15.53 15.37 1.55
CA LYS A 464 -16.49 14.35 1.07
C LYS A 464 -15.80 13.24 0.30
N ILE A 465 -14.88 13.57 -0.61
CA ILE A 465 -14.11 12.59 -1.37
C ILE A 465 -13.23 11.75 -0.44
N TYR A 466 -12.57 12.38 0.53
CA TYR A 466 -11.72 11.69 1.52
C TYR A 466 -12.49 10.63 2.32
N LEU A 467 -13.71 10.97 2.76
CA LEU A 467 -14.55 10.05 3.53
C LEU A 467 -15.15 8.94 2.67
N GLN A 468 -15.61 9.26 1.45
CA GLN A 468 -16.36 8.35 0.59
C GLN A 468 -15.48 7.43 -0.28
N GLN A 469 -14.27 7.88 -0.63
CA GLN A 469 -13.42 7.21 -1.63
C GLN A 469 -12.01 6.95 -1.05
N PRO A 470 -11.81 5.85 -0.30
CA PRO A 470 -10.54 5.53 0.34
C PRO A 470 -9.33 5.56 -0.59
N ILE A 471 -9.51 5.12 -1.84
CA ILE A 471 -8.47 5.09 -2.87
C ILE A 471 -7.89 6.48 -3.18
N LYS A 472 -8.65 7.56 -2.99
CA LYS A 472 -8.22 8.93 -3.31
C LYS A 472 -7.67 9.72 -2.13
N ARG A 473 -7.67 9.14 -0.93
CA ARG A 473 -7.32 9.84 0.32
C ARG A 473 -5.93 10.47 0.26
N GLU A 474 -4.97 9.77 -0.31
CA GLU A 474 -3.60 10.24 -0.42
C GLU A 474 -3.49 11.48 -1.31
N ILE A 475 -4.12 11.46 -2.48
CA ILE A 475 -4.17 12.62 -3.39
C ILE A 475 -4.97 13.79 -2.79
N VAL A 476 -6.05 13.50 -2.06
CA VAL A 476 -6.83 14.53 -1.35
C VAL A 476 -5.98 15.18 -0.26
N ARG A 477 -5.23 14.41 0.55
CA ARG A 477 -4.30 14.96 1.55
C ARG A 477 -3.27 15.88 0.91
N LEU A 478 -2.66 15.45 -0.20
CA LEU A 478 -1.72 16.28 -0.96
C LEU A 478 -2.38 17.58 -1.45
N THR A 479 -3.63 17.51 -1.92
CA THR A 479 -4.38 18.69 -2.36
C THR A 479 -4.68 19.64 -1.20
N MET A 480 -5.12 19.11 -0.06
CA MET A 480 -5.47 19.90 1.13
C MET A 480 -4.25 20.52 1.80
N ALA A 481 -3.07 19.89 1.70
CA ALA A 481 -1.81 20.48 2.16
C ALA A 481 -1.37 21.72 1.35
N LEU A 482 -1.91 21.92 0.14
CA LEU A 482 -1.57 23.03 -0.74
C LEU A 482 -2.48 24.25 -0.57
N VAL A 483 -3.56 24.13 0.21
CA VAL A 483 -4.58 25.18 0.36
C VAL A 483 -4.90 25.45 1.83
N GLY A 484 -5.41 26.64 2.13
CA GLY A 484 -5.89 26.99 3.47
C GLY A 484 -7.19 26.27 3.85
N ARG A 485 -7.59 26.38 5.12
CA ARG A 485 -8.82 25.76 5.65
C ARG A 485 -10.11 26.41 5.14
N GLY A 486 -10.08 27.73 4.94
CA GLY A 486 -11.29 28.53 4.71
C GLY A 486 -12.21 28.61 5.94
N GLY A 487 -13.36 29.29 5.79
CA GLY A 487 -14.38 29.39 6.83
C GLY A 487 -15.47 30.44 6.58
N GLN A 488 -16.61 30.24 7.24
CA GLN A 488 -17.81 31.09 7.20
C GLN A 488 -17.58 32.47 7.85
N GLY A 489 -18.18 33.51 7.25
CA GLY A 489 -18.49 34.76 7.94
C GLY A 489 -17.28 35.59 8.41
N ASP A 490 -17.06 35.59 9.72
CA ASP A 490 -16.16 36.49 10.46
C ASP A 490 -14.67 36.19 10.23
N VAL A 491 -14.32 34.93 9.96
CA VAL A 491 -12.91 34.50 9.95
C VAL A 491 -12.08 35.26 8.90
N GLY A 492 -12.59 35.40 7.68
CA GLY A 492 -11.94 36.22 6.65
C GLY A 492 -12.07 37.73 6.91
N GLN A 493 -13.16 38.18 7.55
CA GLN A 493 -13.37 39.59 7.87
C GLN A 493 -12.39 40.09 8.93
N ARG A 494 -12.03 39.26 9.91
CA ARG A 494 -11.01 39.55 10.93
C ARG A 494 -9.66 39.95 10.35
N ILE A 495 -9.28 39.41 9.19
CA ILE A 495 -8.05 39.84 8.48
C ILE A 495 -8.10 41.35 8.20
N ARG A 496 -9.25 41.88 7.81
CA ARG A 496 -9.43 43.29 7.48
C ARG A 496 -9.61 44.16 8.74
N ASP A 497 -10.29 43.64 9.75
CA ASP A 497 -10.61 44.43 10.94
C ASP A 497 -9.40 44.52 11.89
N GLU A 498 -8.65 43.43 12.07
CA GLU A 498 -7.52 43.38 13.00
C GLU A 498 -6.30 44.18 12.50
N ILE A 499 -6.07 44.28 11.18
CA ILE A 499 -4.98 45.12 10.66
C ILE A 499 -5.21 46.61 10.96
N LEU A 500 -6.46 47.07 10.95
CA LEU A 500 -6.82 48.43 11.35
C LEU A 500 -6.59 48.65 12.85
N VAL A 501 -6.86 47.63 13.67
CA VAL A 501 -6.58 47.66 15.11
C VAL A 501 -5.07 47.77 15.36
N ILE A 502 -4.24 47.01 14.64
CA ILE A 502 -2.77 47.10 14.74
C ILE A 502 -2.29 48.52 14.38
N GLN A 503 -2.74 49.04 13.24
CA GLN A 503 -2.36 50.38 12.78
C GLN A 503 -2.74 51.47 13.78
N ARG A 504 -3.93 51.35 14.40
CA ARG A 504 -4.42 52.30 15.41
C ARG A 504 -3.65 52.20 16.72
N ASN A 505 -3.51 50.99 17.27
CA ASN A 505 -2.87 50.76 18.57
C ASN A 505 -1.38 51.09 18.58
N ASN A 506 -0.71 50.94 17.43
CA ASN A 506 0.73 51.15 17.30
C ASN A 506 1.10 52.40 16.48
N HIS A 507 0.11 53.26 16.17
CA HIS A 507 0.28 54.51 15.42
C HIS A 507 1.10 54.37 14.12
N CYS A 508 0.88 53.31 13.35
CA CYS A 508 1.69 52.95 12.18
C CYS A 508 0.93 52.98 10.84
N LYS A 509 -0.11 53.82 10.70
CA LYS A 509 -1.02 53.89 9.52
C LYS A 509 -0.40 54.48 8.22
N SER A 510 0.92 54.50 8.05
CA SER A 510 1.56 55.15 6.88
C SER A 510 2.66 54.28 6.27
N GLY A 511 3.08 54.63 5.05
CA GLY A 511 4.09 53.87 4.30
C GLY A 511 3.65 52.43 4.07
N MET A 512 4.56 51.49 4.36
CA MET A 512 4.38 50.06 4.09
C MET A 512 3.11 49.46 4.72
N MET A 513 2.75 49.87 5.94
CA MET A 513 1.57 49.33 6.62
C MET A 513 0.26 49.74 5.95
N GLU A 514 0.18 50.93 5.36
CA GLU A 514 -1.00 51.35 4.61
C GLU A 514 -1.06 50.64 3.26
N GLU A 515 0.08 50.52 2.56
CA GLU A 515 0.17 49.75 1.31
C GLU A 515 -0.25 48.29 1.53
N TRP A 516 0.22 47.65 2.61
CA TRP A 516 -0.15 46.27 2.95
C TRP A 516 -1.63 46.15 3.33
N HIS A 517 -2.17 47.10 4.09
CA HIS A 517 -3.61 47.15 4.39
C HIS A 517 -4.46 47.26 3.10
N GLN A 518 -4.08 48.13 2.16
CA GLN A 518 -4.76 48.25 0.86
C GLN A 518 -4.67 46.96 0.05
N LYS A 519 -3.52 46.27 0.09
CA LYS A 519 -3.35 44.95 -0.52
C LYS A 519 -4.29 43.93 0.11
N LEU A 520 -4.31 43.79 1.44
CA LEU A 520 -5.14 42.84 2.18
C LEU A 520 -6.64 43.05 1.94
N HIS A 521 -7.07 44.32 1.90
CA HIS A 521 -8.45 44.69 1.69
C HIS A 521 -8.95 44.32 0.28
N ASN A 522 -8.07 44.40 -0.71
CA ASN A 522 -8.42 44.05 -2.09
C ASN A 522 -8.23 42.56 -2.36
N ASN A 523 -7.15 41.96 -1.85
CA ASN A 523 -6.75 40.57 -2.11
C ASN A 523 -5.84 40.02 -1.01
N SER A 524 -6.43 39.34 -0.04
CA SER A 524 -5.66 38.56 0.93
C SER A 524 -5.20 37.21 0.33
N SER A 525 -3.99 36.78 0.66
CA SER A 525 -3.33 35.58 0.12
C SER A 525 -2.32 34.99 1.10
N ALA A 526 -1.81 33.79 0.82
CA ALA A 526 -0.76 33.16 1.62
C ALA A 526 0.52 34.01 1.79
N ASP A 527 0.87 34.85 0.81
CA ASP A 527 2.02 35.78 0.93
C ASP A 527 1.90 36.72 2.15
N ASP A 528 0.68 37.03 2.63
CA ASP A 528 0.47 37.92 3.78
C ASP A 528 0.98 37.31 5.09
N VAL A 529 0.95 35.98 5.22
CA VAL A 529 1.54 35.26 6.37
C VAL A 529 3.03 35.56 6.45
N ILE A 530 3.73 35.45 5.31
CA ILE A 530 5.18 35.68 5.20
C ILE A 530 5.51 37.16 5.45
N ILE A 531 4.70 38.08 4.92
CA ILE A 531 4.88 39.53 5.16
C ILE A 531 4.77 39.82 6.65
N CYS A 532 3.77 39.26 7.34
CA CYS A 532 3.61 39.42 8.79
C CYS A 532 4.77 38.81 9.59
N GLU A 533 5.25 37.62 9.22
CA GLU A 533 6.43 36.99 9.83
C GLU A 533 7.70 37.82 9.63
N ALA A 534 7.89 38.39 8.45
CA ALA A 534 9.02 39.28 8.17
C ALA A 534 8.95 40.56 9.03
N LEU A 535 7.76 41.14 9.23
CA LEU A 535 7.56 42.28 10.13
C LEU A 535 7.84 41.90 11.60
N LEU A 536 7.41 40.72 12.04
CA LEU A 536 7.73 40.23 13.39
C LEU A 536 9.23 40.05 13.60
N ASN A 537 9.93 39.45 12.63
CA ASN A 537 11.39 39.29 12.70
C ASN A 537 12.11 40.63 12.65
N TYR A 538 11.64 41.58 11.83
CA TYR A 538 12.12 42.96 11.82
C TYR A 538 12.03 43.60 13.21
N VAL A 539 10.87 43.56 13.86
CA VAL A 539 10.65 44.15 15.18
C VAL A 539 11.45 43.41 16.27
N ARG A 540 11.52 42.08 16.24
CA ARG A 540 12.29 41.26 17.19
C ARG A 540 13.81 41.46 17.07
N SER A 541 14.29 41.86 15.90
CA SER A 541 15.71 42.09 15.62
C SER A 541 16.17 43.53 15.86
N GLU A 542 15.45 44.29 16.70
CA GLU A 542 15.71 45.73 16.93
C GLU A 542 15.59 46.57 15.64
N PHE A 543 14.57 46.30 14.81
CA PHE A 543 14.28 47.03 13.57
C PHE A 543 15.43 46.99 12.54
N ARG A 544 16.12 45.84 12.42
CA ARG A 544 17.13 45.64 11.37
C ARG A 544 16.47 45.24 10.06
N ILE A 545 16.53 46.12 9.06
CA ILE A 545 15.90 45.90 7.74
C ILE A 545 16.43 44.66 7.02
N ASP A 546 17.68 44.25 7.29
CA ASP A 546 18.26 43.02 6.76
C ASP A 546 17.48 41.78 7.20
N ALA A 547 16.94 41.76 8.43
CA ALA A 547 16.16 40.64 8.94
C ALA A 547 14.81 40.52 8.19
N TYR A 548 14.17 41.66 7.90
CA TYR A 548 12.95 41.73 7.09
C TYR A 548 13.17 41.12 5.70
N TRP A 549 14.17 41.63 4.97
CA TRP A 549 14.47 41.16 3.62
C TRP A 549 14.98 39.71 3.60
N LYS A 550 15.73 39.28 4.62
CA LYS A 550 16.17 37.88 4.77
C LYS A 550 14.97 36.94 4.93
N THR A 551 13.97 37.29 5.75
CA THR A 551 12.75 36.47 5.92
C THR A 551 11.93 36.41 4.63
N LEU A 552 11.73 37.53 3.94
CA LEU A 552 11.00 37.55 2.66
C LEU A 552 11.71 36.71 1.58
N LYS A 553 13.02 36.91 1.41
CA LYS A 553 13.82 36.22 0.38
C LYS A 553 13.88 34.71 0.63
N ALA A 554 13.98 34.28 1.89
CA ALA A 554 13.95 32.86 2.26
C ALA A 554 12.63 32.15 1.87
N ASN A 555 11.55 32.90 1.70
CA ASN A 555 10.23 32.39 1.34
C ASN A 555 9.80 32.73 -0.10
N GLY A 556 10.74 33.20 -0.93
CA GLY A 556 10.52 33.50 -2.34
C GLY A 556 9.77 34.82 -2.62
N LEU A 557 9.73 35.75 -1.66
CA LEU A 557 9.19 37.10 -1.87
C LEU A 557 10.32 38.09 -2.14
N THR A 558 10.30 38.70 -3.32
CA THR A 558 11.25 39.73 -3.75
C THR A 558 10.60 41.12 -3.79
N LYS A 559 11.42 42.16 -3.90
CA LYS A 559 10.92 43.54 -4.02
C LYS A 559 10.07 43.73 -5.28
N GLU A 560 10.46 43.08 -6.38
CA GLU A 560 9.72 43.07 -7.64
C GLU A 560 8.36 42.40 -7.46
N ARG A 561 8.29 41.29 -6.70
CA ARG A 561 7.02 40.61 -6.40
C ARG A 561 6.08 41.50 -5.60
N LEU A 562 6.57 42.14 -4.53
CA LEU A 562 5.77 43.06 -3.72
C LEU A 562 5.24 44.25 -4.54
N ALA A 563 6.05 44.75 -5.48
CA ALA A 563 5.65 45.82 -6.40
C ALA A 563 4.68 45.34 -7.49
N SER A 564 4.63 44.04 -7.80
CA SER A 564 3.79 43.46 -8.86
C SER A 564 2.32 43.23 -8.45
N TYR A 565 1.97 43.36 -7.17
CA TYR A 565 0.58 43.25 -6.75
C TYR A 565 -0.28 44.39 -7.31
N ASP A 566 -1.56 44.13 -7.58
CA ASP A 566 -2.55 45.15 -8.02
C ASP A 566 -2.57 46.38 -7.10
N ARG A 567 -2.30 46.16 -5.80
CA ARG A 567 -1.94 47.19 -4.82
C ARG A 567 -0.48 46.97 -4.40
N PRO A 568 0.46 47.71 -5.00
CA PRO A 568 1.89 47.52 -4.74
C PRO A 568 2.26 47.80 -3.29
N ILE A 569 3.20 47.01 -2.76
CA ILE A 569 3.93 47.32 -1.53
C ILE A 569 5.35 47.72 -1.95
N VAL A 570 5.68 48.99 -1.82
CA VAL A 570 6.93 49.61 -2.32
C VAL A 570 7.74 50.28 -1.21
N SER A 571 7.08 50.66 -0.12
CA SER A 571 7.71 51.27 1.05
C SER A 571 8.34 50.22 1.96
N GLU A 572 9.41 50.59 2.66
CA GLU A 572 10.00 49.78 3.72
C GLU A 572 9.28 50.01 5.07
N PRO A 573 9.24 48.99 5.96
CA PRO A 573 8.62 49.14 7.28
C PRO A 573 9.41 50.12 8.16
N ARG A 574 8.71 51.13 8.69
CA ARG A 574 9.27 52.10 9.64
C ARG A 574 8.34 52.20 10.86
N PHE A 575 8.85 51.77 12.01
CA PHE A 575 8.11 51.76 13.28
C PHE A 575 8.84 52.60 14.32
N ARG A 576 8.12 53.03 15.35
CA ARG A 576 8.71 53.74 16.48
C ARG A 576 9.30 52.75 17.48
N ASN A 577 10.45 53.09 18.07
CA ASN A 577 11.16 52.21 19.02
C ASN A 577 10.36 51.94 20.30
N ASP A 578 9.56 52.91 20.76
CA ASP A 578 8.69 52.81 21.94
C ASP A 578 7.49 51.86 21.74
N GLY A 579 7.12 51.57 20.49
CA GLY A 579 6.02 50.67 20.13
C GLY A 579 6.39 49.19 19.99
N LYS A 580 7.64 48.80 20.29
CA LYS A 580 8.17 47.46 20.00
C LYS A 580 7.34 46.33 20.63
N GLU A 581 7.07 46.39 21.94
CA GLU A 581 6.33 45.33 22.64
C GLU A 581 4.87 45.22 22.16
N GLY A 582 4.23 46.37 21.94
CA GLY A 582 2.87 46.45 21.38
C GLY A 582 2.80 45.83 19.99
N LEU A 583 3.75 46.16 19.11
CA LEU A 583 3.84 45.59 17.76
C LEU A 583 4.08 44.08 17.80
N ILE A 584 4.99 43.59 18.65
CA ILE A 584 5.23 42.14 18.78
C ILE A 584 3.93 41.45 19.20
N ARG A 585 3.22 41.95 20.21
CA ARG A 585 1.98 41.37 20.69
C ARG A 585 0.90 41.35 19.61
N ASP A 586 0.64 42.50 18.99
CA ASP A 586 -0.48 42.68 18.07
C ASP A 586 -0.20 41.97 16.71
N LEU A 587 1.02 42.03 16.17
CA LEU A 587 1.41 41.27 14.97
C LEU A 587 1.43 39.76 15.23
N THR A 588 1.81 39.31 16.42
CA THR A 588 1.75 37.87 16.77
C THR A 588 0.30 37.37 16.75
N MET A 589 -0.64 38.15 17.30
CA MET A 589 -2.07 37.80 17.24
C MET A 589 -2.60 37.83 15.81
N TYR A 590 -2.21 38.83 15.02
CA TYR A 590 -2.64 38.94 13.64
C TYR A 590 -2.09 37.82 12.74
N LEU A 591 -0.84 37.39 12.99
CA LEU A 591 -0.26 36.24 12.32
C LEU A 591 -1.10 34.97 12.52
N LYS A 592 -1.63 34.75 13.74
CA LYS A 592 -2.54 33.62 14.01
C LYS A 592 -3.80 33.70 13.16
N THR A 593 -4.40 34.88 13.01
CA THR A 593 -5.57 35.11 12.16
C THR A 593 -5.27 34.83 10.68
N LEU A 594 -4.13 35.31 10.16
CA LEU A 594 -3.72 35.05 8.78
C LEU A 594 -3.48 33.56 8.54
N LYS A 595 -2.81 32.87 9.46
CA LYS A 595 -2.52 31.43 9.37
C LYS A 595 -3.79 30.59 9.43
N ALA A 596 -4.77 30.95 10.27
CA ALA A 596 -6.04 30.24 10.36
C ALA A 596 -6.82 30.21 9.03
N VAL A 597 -6.63 31.21 8.16
CA VAL A 597 -7.28 31.29 6.85
C VAL A 597 -6.41 30.67 5.75
N HIS A 598 -5.14 31.08 5.68
CA HIS A 598 -4.28 30.80 4.53
C HIS A 598 -3.29 29.66 4.74
N SER A 599 -3.07 29.19 5.97
CA SER A 599 -2.09 28.14 6.30
C SER A 599 -2.80 26.90 6.85
N GLY A 600 -3.20 25.98 5.96
CA GLY A 600 -3.85 24.73 6.36
C GLY A 600 -2.97 23.80 7.19
N ALA A 601 -1.64 23.94 7.10
CA ALA A 601 -0.67 23.08 7.79
C ALA A 601 -0.03 23.73 9.04
N ASP A 602 -0.57 24.85 9.56
CA ASP A 602 -0.06 25.45 10.80
C ASP A 602 -0.55 24.67 12.03
N LEU A 603 0.39 24.13 12.81
CA LEU A 603 0.08 23.23 13.91
C LEU A 603 -0.66 23.93 15.06
N GLU A 604 -0.20 25.09 15.52
CA GLU A 604 -0.86 25.81 16.62
C GLU A 604 -2.31 26.16 16.24
N SER A 605 -2.53 26.69 15.02
CA SER A 605 -3.88 27.02 14.55
C SER A 605 -4.79 25.79 14.41
N ALA A 606 -4.26 24.65 13.98
CA ALA A 606 -5.04 23.43 13.84
C ALA A 606 -5.44 22.86 15.21
N ILE A 607 -4.52 22.89 16.19
CA ILE A 607 -4.80 22.48 17.57
C ILE A 607 -5.86 23.39 18.20
N ASP A 608 -5.68 24.71 18.11
CA ASP A 608 -6.61 25.70 18.66
C ASP A 608 -8.02 25.52 18.06
N THR A 609 -8.11 25.28 16.76
CA THR A 609 -9.38 25.01 16.08
C THR A 609 -10.06 23.77 16.66
N VAL A 610 -9.32 22.68 16.82
CA VAL A 610 -9.82 21.39 17.30
C VAL A 610 -10.23 21.44 18.78
N LEU A 611 -9.48 22.17 19.63
CA LEU A 611 -9.76 22.32 21.06
C LEU A 611 -10.82 23.38 21.40
N SER A 612 -11.07 24.37 20.53
CA SER A 612 -12.04 25.43 20.79
C SER A 612 -13.48 24.89 20.89
N PRO A 613 -14.25 25.26 21.93
CA PRO A 613 -15.66 24.89 22.03
C PRO A 613 -16.45 25.56 20.91
N SER A 614 -17.22 24.76 20.15
CA SER A 614 -18.05 25.25 19.06
C SER A 614 -19.09 26.25 19.57
N LYS A 615 -18.96 27.53 19.17
CA LYS A 615 -20.00 28.55 19.40
C LYS A 615 -21.21 28.26 18.51
N GLY A 616 -22.10 27.38 18.98
CA GLY A 616 -23.35 27.02 18.32
C GLY A 616 -24.18 26.14 19.24
N HIS A 617 -25.40 26.56 19.53
CA HIS A 617 -26.32 25.89 20.45
C HIS A 617 -26.74 24.53 19.90
N HIS A 618 -26.07 23.44 20.30
CA HIS A 618 -26.65 22.12 20.46
C HIS A 618 -25.83 21.34 21.50
N VAL A 619 -26.36 21.30 22.73
CA VAL A 619 -25.92 20.38 23.78
C VAL A 619 -26.44 19.00 23.40
N PHE A 620 -25.58 18.15 22.82
CA PHE A 620 -25.64 16.70 22.94
C PHE A 620 -24.23 16.12 22.73
N ALA A 621 -23.66 15.57 23.80
CA ALA A 621 -22.34 14.94 23.93
C ALA A 621 -21.11 15.88 23.77
N ALA A 622 -20.35 15.99 24.86
CA ALA A 622 -19.05 16.65 24.93
C ALA A 622 -18.12 16.25 23.76
N ASN A 623 -17.38 17.24 23.23
CA ASN A 623 -16.20 17.15 22.37
C ASN A 623 -15.88 15.73 21.88
N GLY A 624 -16.15 15.40 20.61
CA GLY A 624 -15.89 14.08 20.00
C GLY A 624 -14.42 13.62 19.94
N LEU A 625 -13.52 14.18 20.76
CA LEU A 625 -12.11 13.83 20.92
C LEU A 625 -11.91 13.15 22.27
N SER A 626 -11.12 12.08 22.31
CA SER A 626 -10.79 11.41 23.58
C SER A 626 -10.04 12.38 24.52
N PRO A 627 -10.24 12.29 25.85
CA PRO A 627 -9.46 13.07 26.82
C PRO A 627 -7.96 12.91 26.60
N LYS A 628 -7.52 11.68 26.31
CA LYS A 628 -6.14 11.35 25.96
C LYS A 628 -5.60 12.18 24.77
N LEU A 629 -6.39 12.35 23.71
CA LEU A 629 -5.99 13.17 22.57
C LEU A 629 -5.85 14.65 22.98
N GLN A 630 -6.75 15.17 23.81
CA GLN A 630 -6.69 16.56 24.28
C GLN A 630 -5.44 16.82 25.14
N ASP A 631 -5.10 15.88 26.03
CA ASP A 631 -3.88 15.96 26.85
C ASP A 631 -2.61 15.92 25.99
N LEU A 632 -2.56 15.02 24.99
CA LEU A 632 -1.42 14.92 24.08
C LEU A 632 -1.25 16.17 23.21
N LEU A 633 -2.34 16.77 22.71
CA LEU A 633 -2.28 18.02 21.94
C LEU A 633 -1.76 19.18 22.79
N SER A 634 -2.17 19.26 24.05
CA SER A 634 -1.68 20.25 25.01
C SER A 634 -0.18 20.07 25.28
N LEU A 635 0.26 18.81 25.41
CA LEU A 635 1.68 18.47 25.58
C LEU A 635 2.52 18.83 24.36
N VAL A 636 2.07 18.49 23.14
CA VAL A 636 2.77 18.85 21.90
C VAL A 636 2.92 20.36 21.79
N THR A 637 1.88 21.13 22.09
CA THR A 637 1.92 22.60 22.07
C THR A 637 3.00 23.15 23.02
N ARG A 638 3.18 22.54 24.19
CA ARG A 638 4.25 22.91 25.13
C ARG A 638 5.64 22.53 24.60
N LEU A 639 5.81 21.30 24.10
CA LEU A 639 7.10 20.80 23.60
C LEU A 639 7.61 21.55 22.37
N VAL A 640 6.73 22.00 21.49
CA VAL A 640 7.09 22.86 20.34
C VAL A 640 7.74 24.16 20.80
N ARG A 641 7.33 24.71 21.95
CA ARG A 641 7.88 25.96 22.51
C ARG A 641 9.19 25.76 23.27
N GLU A 642 9.40 24.57 23.83
CA GLU A 642 10.60 24.21 24.60
C GLU A 642 11.76 23.70 23.72
N GLU A 643 11.56 23.55 22.41
CA GLU A 643 12.54 23.05 21.42
C GLU A 643 13.12 21.66 21.74
N ASN A 644 12.44 20.84 22.56
CA ASN A 644 12.87 19.47 22.86
C ASN A 644 12.51 18.51 21.72
N THR A 645 13.47 18.27 20.80
CA THR A 645 13.22 17.52 19.56
C THR A 645 12.80 16.07 19.77
N ASP A 646 13.42 15.35 20.69
CA ASP A 646 13.26 13.89 20.78
C ASP A 646 11.92 13.52 21.40
N SER A 647 11.55 14.21 22.49
CA SER A 647 10.24 14.09 23.10
C SER A 647 9.14 14.57 22.15
N LEU A 648 9.38 15.64 21.39
CA LEU A 648 8.42 16.16 20.42
C LEU A 648 8.13 15.17 19.29
N ILE A 649 9.15 14.54 18.70
CA ILE A 649 8.99 13.54 17.64
C ILE A 649 8.06 12.40 18.09
N GLU A 650 8.31 11.86 19.28
CA GLU A 650 7.49 10.77 19.85
C GLU A 650 6.04 11.23 20.05
N LYS A 651 5.83 12.40 20.66
CA LYS A 651 4.47 12.88 20.94
C LYS A 651 3.70 13.29 19.69
N LEU A 652 4.37 13.73 18.63
CA LEU A 652 3.72 13.96 17.34
C LEU A 652 3.16 12.65 16.76
N VAL A 653 3.93 11.56 16.81
CA VAL A 653 3.44 10.24 16.35
C VAL A 653 2.30 9.74 17.24
N ASP A 654 2.43 9.88 18.57
CA ASP A 654 1.38 9.49 19.53
C ASP A 654 0.04 10.16 19.24
N VAL A 655 0.05 11.48 19.00
CA VAL A 655 -1.15 12.24 18.64
C VAL A 655 -1.74 11.70 17.34
N ARG A 656 -0.91 11.45 16.32
CA ARG A 656 -1.40 10.93 15.04
C ARG A 656 -2.01 9.54 15.18
N ILE A 657 -1.44 8.67 16.02
CA ILE A 657 -1.99 7.34 16.32
C ILE A 657 -3.39 7.46 16.95
N GLU A 658 -3.55 8.33 17.95
CA GLU A 658 -4.84 8.56 18.62
C GLU A 658 -5.86 9.26 17.70
N LEU A 659 -5.39 10.10 16.77
CA LEU A 659 -6.22 10.80 15.79
C LEU A 659 -6.70 9.87 14.65
N HIS A 660 -5.91 8.85 14.30
CA HIS A 660 -6.14 8.01 13.12
C HIS A 660 -7.52 7.34 13.04
N PRO A 661 -8.09 6.76 14.13
CA PRO A 661 -9.45 6.22 14.09
C PRO A 661 -10.50 7.29 13.82
N ALA A 662 -10.29 8.51 14.34
CA ALA A 662 -11.23 9.62 14.18
C ALA A 662 -11.27 10.16 12.75
N LEU A 663 -10.14 10.13 12.02
CA LEU A 663 -10.07 10.52 10.60
C LEU A 663 -10.91 9.63 9.68
N ARG A 664 -11.23 8.40 10.10
CA ARG A 664 -11.93 7.41 9.28
C ARG A 664 -13.44 7.38 9.51
N ALA A 665 -13.92 8.01 10.57
CA ALA A 665 -15.34 8.01 10.94
C ALA A 665 -16.07 9.23 10.34
N PRO A 666 -17.27 9.06 9.76
CA PRO A 666 -18.13 10.19 9.40
C PRO A 666 -18.47 11.00 10.66
N ARG A 667 -18.01 12.25 10.73
CA ARG A 667 -18.18 13.13 11.90
C ARG A 667 -18.40 14.57 11.44
N THR A 668 -19.02 15.37 12.30
CA THR A 668 -19.31 16.80 12.06
C THR A 668 -18.06 17.68 11.90
N ARG A 669 -16.85 17.17 12.21
CA ARG A 669 -15.58 17.92 12.19
C ARG A 669 -14.45 17.22 11.41
N ALA A 670 -14.75 16.34 10.45
CA ALA A 670 -13.71 15.56 9.77
C ALA A 670 -12.68 16.43 9.03
N LYS A 671 -13.08 17.55 8.43
CA LYS A 671 -12.18 18.56 7.84
C LYS A 671 -11.15 19.10 8.83
N ASP A 672 -11.57 19.47 10.04
CA ASP A 672 -10.68 20.03 11.06
C ASP A 672 -9.63 19.00 11.48
N LEU A 673 -10.04 17.74 11.64
CA LEU A 673 -9.14 16.64 11.98
C LEU A 673 -8.15 16.35 10.85
N LEU A 674 -8.58 16.45 9.60
CA LEU A 674 -7.71 16.25 8.44
C LEU A 674 -6.63 17.32 8.34
N PHE A 675 -6.97 18.59 8.56
CA PHE A 675 -5.97 19.67 8.64
C PHE A 675 -5.03 19.51 9.84
N LEU A 676 -5.53 19.07 10.99
CA LEU A 676 -4.70 18.73 12.14
C LEU A 676 -3.68 17.63 11.81
N ASP A 677 -4.09 16.56 11.13
CA ASP A 677 -3.18 15.49 10.74
C ASP A 677 -2.10 15.95 9.74
N ILE A 678 -2.47 16.80 8.78
CA ILE A 678 -1.53 17.42 7.83
C ILE A 678 -0.52 18.31 8.57
N ALA A 679 -0.99 19.12 9.53
CA ALA A 679 -0.14 19.99 10.32
C ALA A 679 0.82 19.20 11.24
N LEU A 680 0.34 18.10 11.84
CA LEU A 680 1.16 17.18 12.64
C LEU A 680 2.25 16.53 11.79
N GLU A 681 1.92 16.05 10.59
CA GLU A 681 2.89 15.47 9.66
C GLU A 681 3.94 16.50 9.19
N SER A 682 3.52 17.73 8.89
CA SER A 682 4.41 18.83 8.53
C SER A 682 5.38 19.19 9.67
N CYS A 683 4.87 19.29 10.90
CA CYS A 683 5.69 19.51 12.10
C CYS A 683 6.65 18.34 12.38
N PHE A 684 6.17 17.10 12.22
CA PHE A 684 6.99 15.90 12.36
C PHE A 684 8.17 15.92 11.40
N LYS A 685 7.91 16.18 10.11
CA LYS A 685 8.94 16.25 9.08
C LYS A 685 10.01 17.29 9.43
N THR A 686 9.59 18.53 9.71
CA THR A 686 10.54 19.62 10.02
C THR A 686 11.37 19.33 11.28
N THR A 687 10.78 18.66 12.27
CA THR A 687 11.49 18.25 13.49
C THR A 687 12.51 17.14 13.20
N ILE A 688 12.18 16.15 12.37
CA ILE A 688 13.14 15.10 11.96
C ILE A 688 14.25 15.69 11.10
N GLU A 689 13.95 16.60 10.18
CA GLU A 689 14.98 17.27 9.35
C GLU A 689 15.98 18.04 10.21
N LYS A 690 15.53 18.70 11.29
CA LYS A 690 16.41 19.31 12.30
C LYS A 690 17.24 18.25 13.02
N ARG A 691 16.61 17.17 13.50
CA ARG A 691 17.31 16.08 14.22
C ARG A 691 18.34 15.37 13.34
N LEU A 692 18.10 15.25 12.04
CA LEU A 692 19.00 14.61 11.08
C LEU A 692 20.38 15.30 11.00
N ILE A 693 20.45 16.60 11.30
CA ILE A 693 21.71 17.38 11.29
C ILE A 693 22.59 17.00 12.49
N SER A 694 22.00 16.74 13.66
CA SER A 694 22.71 16.41 14.90
C SER A 694 22.82 14.90 15.18
N LEU A 695 22.18 14.04 14.37
CA LEU A 695 22.14 12.59 14.58
C LEU A 695 23.51 11.92 14.38
N ASN A 696 23.95 11.14 15.37
CA ASN A 696 25.20 10.39 15.30
C ASN A 696 25.00 9.00 14.67
N PHE A 697 25.37 8.85 13.39
CA PHE A 697 25.26 7.58 12.65
C PHE A 697 26.22 6.47 13.12
N ASN A 698 27.15 6.78 14.03
CA ASN A 698 28.00 5.78 14.68
C ASN A 698 27.34 5.18 15.94
N ASN A 699 26.17 5.68 16.36
CA ASN A 699 25.38 5.15 17.46
C ASN A 699 24.09 4.50 16.90
N PRO A 700 24.10 3.20 16.54
CA PRO A 700 22.96 2.54 15.88
C PRO A 700 21.62 2.70 16.62
N PRO A 701 21.54 2.57 17.96
CA PRO A 701 20.29 2.78 18.69
C PRO A 701 19.58 4.11 18.37
N GLU A 702 20.27 5.25 18.33
CA GLU A 702 19.62 6.54 18.04
C GLU A 702 19.02 6.57 16.64
N VAL A 703 19.77 6.07 15.67
CA VAL A 703 19.32 5.98 14.28
C VAL A 703 18.12 5.07 14.16
N MET A 704 18.13 3.95 14.90
CA MET A 704 17.02 3.00 14.93
C MET A 704 15.74 3.59 15.50
N PHE A 705 15.84 4.40 16.55
CA PHE A 705 14.71 5.13 17.11
C PHE A 705 14.13 6.11 16.09
N VAL A 706 14.97 6.93 15.45
CA VAL A 706 14.48 7.91 14.45
C VAL A 706 13.83 7.20 13.26
N ILE A 707 14.43 6.11 12.74
CA ILE A 707 13.83 5.31 11.66
C ILE A 707 12.48 4.72 12.11
N CYS A 708 12.38 4.22 13.35
CA CYS A 708 11.14 3.68 13.90
C CYS A 708 10.01 4.73 13.87
N MET A 709 10.28 5.95 14.34
CA MET A 709 9.31 7.04 14.34
C MET A 709 8.88 7.43 12.93
N VAL A 710 9.81 7.47 11.97
CA VAL A 710 9.50 7.78 10.56
C VAL A 710 8.67 6.68 9.91
N LEU A 711 8.94 5.41 10.22
CA LEU A 711 8.18 4.26 9.73
C LEU A 711 6.75 4.24 10.27
N GLU A 712 6.55 4.45 11.57
CA GLU A 712 5.22 4.57 12.18
C GLU A 712 4.43 5.73 11.56
N ASN A 713 5.06 6.90 11.40
CA ASN A 713 4.45 8.05 10.76
C ASN A 713 4.05 7.76 9.29
N LEU A 714 4.88 7.05 8.54
CA LEU A 714 4.59 6.63 7.16
C LEU A 714 3.43 5.64 7.07
N CYS A 715 3.31 4.70 8.02
CA CYS A 715 2.17 3.77 8.08
C CYS A 715 0.83 4.53 8.19
N LEU A 716 0.80 5.66 8.90
CA LEU A 716 -0.42 6.45 9.10
C LEU A 716 -0.79 7.28 7.86
N SER A 717 0.20 7.80 7.14
CA SER A 717 0.00 8.70 5.99
C SER A 717 -0.22 7.98 4.65
N THR A 718 0.23 6.74 4.54
CA THR A 718 0.27 6.01 3.28
C THR A 718 -0.98 5.14 3.08
N TYR A 719 -1.55 5.16 1.87
CA TYR A 719 -2.55 4.19 1.43
C TYR A 719 -1.86 3.00 0.73
N ASN A 720 -2.48 1.81 0.77
CA ASN A 720 -1.85 0.55 0.34
C ASN A 720 -0.50 0.30 1.03
N ASN A 721 -0.52 0.39 2.36
CA ASN A 721 0.67 0.44 3.21
C ASN A 721 1.14 -0.94 3.72
N GLU A 722 0.67 -2.04 3.14
CA GLU A 722 0.98 -3.40 3.60
C GLU A 722 2.49 -3.67 3.73
N GLU A 723 3.26 -3.29 2.72
CA GLU A 723 4.72 -3.46 2.74
C GLU A 723 5.43 -2.62 3.79
N ILE A 724 4.99 -1.37 3.98
CA ILE A 724 5.55 -0.48 5.00
C ILE A 724 5.25 -1.10 6.38
N ILE A 725 4.03 -1.61 6.59
CA ILE A 725 3.65 -2.30 7.83
C ILE A 725 4.55 -3.51 8.10
N PHE A 726 4.79 -4.37 7.10
CA PHE A 726 5.69 -5.51 7.27
C PHE A 726 7.12 -5.07 7.57
N CYS A 727 7.64 -4.07 6.88
CA CYS A 727 8.96 -3.51 7.17
C CYS A 727 9.02 -2.90 8.58
N THR A 728 7.96 -2.25 9.07
CA THR A 728 7.89 -1.71 10.42
C THR A 728 7.88 -2.81 11.47
N LYS A 729 7.16 -3.92 11.24
CA LYS A 729 7.19 -5.09 12.14
C LYS A 729 8.58 -5.71 12.19
N ASP A 730 9.22 -5.87 11.02
CA ASP A 730 10.60 -6.34 10.94
C ASP A 730 11.56 -5.38 11.65
N TRP A 731 11.33 -4.07 11.53
CA TRP A 731 12.11 -3.04 12.21
C TRP A 731 12.01 -3.13 13.74
N TYR A 732 10.80 -3.33 14.29
CA TYR A 732 10.63 -3.57 15.73
C TYR A 732 11.45 -4.77 16.20
N ARG A 733 11.38 -5.87 15.45
CA ARG A 733 12.09 -7.10 15.79
C ARG A 733 13.61 -6.91 15.80
N VAL A 734 14.18 -6.26 14.79
CA VAL A 734 15.64 -6.00 14.77
C VAL A 734 16.05 -4.95 15.81
N SER A 735 15.15 -4.03 16.18
CA SER A 735 15.37 -3.08 17.28
C SER A 735 15.43 -3.78 18.64
N GLU A 736 14.50 -4.69 18.90
CA GLU A 736 14.47 -5.50 20.13
C GLU A 736 15.66 -6.46 20.22
N ALA A 737 16.11 -7.00 19.08
CA ALA A 737 17.22 -7.94 18.99
C ALA A 737 18.61 -7.28 18.97
N TYR A 738 18.71 -5.95 19.05
CA TYR A 738 20.00 -5.25 18.94
C TYR A 738 21.00 -5.73 19.99
N ARG A 739 22.19 -6.08 19.51
CA ARG A 739 23.38 -6.37 20.30
C ARG A 739 24.57 -5.66 19.64
N PRO A 740 25.37 -4.87 20.38
CA PRO A 740 26.55 -4.23 19.82
C PRO A 740 27.49 -5.25 19.17
N HIS A 741 28.01 -4.93 17.99
CA HIS A 741 28.96 -5.76 17.22
C HIS A 741 28.46 -7.15 16.79
N ASP A 742 27.15 -7.41 16.85
CA ASP A 742 26.57 -8.65 16.34
C ASP A 742 26.43 -8.62 14.82
N VAL A 743 27.23 -9.44 14.14
CA VAL A 743 27.24 -9.60 12.68
C VAL A 743 25.90 -10.10 12.16
N GLN A 744 25.26 -11.05 12.85
CA GLN A 744 23.99 -11.63 12.41
C GLN A 744 22.85 -10.63 12.55
N TRP A 745 22.83 -9.86 13.64
CA TRP A 745 21.90 -8.73 13.78
C TRP A 745 22.10 -7.69 12.67
N ALA A 746 23.35 -7.34 12.34
CA ALA A 746 23.64 -6.37 11.30
C ALA A 746 23.18 -6.85 9.91
N LEU A 747 23.35 -8.14 9.60
CA LEU A 747 22.83 -8.75 8.36
C LEU A 747 21.30 -8.72 8.29
N GLN A 748 20.60 -9.00 9.40
CA GLN A 748 19.13 -8.91 9.45
C GLN A 748 18.67 -7.46 9.26
N THR A 749 19.28 -6.52 9.98
CA THR A 749 18.93 -5.09 9.89
C THR A 749 19.19 -4.55 8.48
N LYS A 750 20.29 -4.98 7.85
CA LYS A 750 20.63 -4.66 6.47
C LYS A 750 19.56 -5.16 5.49
N ALA A 751 19.03 -6.37 5.67
CA ALA A 751 17.96 -6.89 4.83
C ALA A 751 16.67 -6.06 4.95
N VAL A 752 16.34 -5.57 6.15
CA VAL A 752 15.21 -4.65 6.33
C VAL A 752 15.47 -3.31 5.63
N LEU A 753 16.69 -2.76 5.73
CA LEU A 753 17.05 -1.52 5.00
C LEU A 753 16.97 -1.69 3.48
N ASP A 754 17.45 -2.81 2.93
CA ASP A 754 17.35 -3.10 1.49
C ASP A 754 15.89 -3.12 1.05
N ARG A 755 15.03 -3.77 1.83
CA ARG A 755 13.61 -3.85 1.54
C ARG A 755 12.96 -2.46 1.60
N LEU A 756 13.31 -1.64 2.59
CA LEU A 756 12.84 -0.26 2.69
C LEU A 756 13.25 0.59 1.47
N GLN A 757 14.48 0.44 0.98
CA GLN A 757 14.92 1.13 -0.25
C GLN A 757 14.08 0.72 -1.45
N LEU A 758 13.77 -0.57 -1.59
CA LEU A 758 12.93 -1.07 -2.69
C LEU A 758 11.49 -0.55 -2.60
N VAL A 759 10.89 -0.55 -1.41
CA VAL A 759 9.53 -0.02 -1.17
C VAL A 759 9.47 1.48 -1.47
N LEU A 760 10.47 2.25 -1.03
CA LEU A 760 10.55 3.69 -1.32
C LEU A 760 10.72 3.96 -2.82
N ALA A 761 11.60 3.21 -3.50
CA ALA A 761 11.82 3.36 -4.93
C ALA A 761 10.56 3.08 -5.75
N ASP A 762 9.81 2.02 -5.41
CA ASP A 762 8.56 1.68 -6.07
C ASP A 762 7.48 2.74 -5.86
N ARG A 763 7.37 3.28 -4.64
CA ARG A 763 6.45 4.39 -4.35
C ARG A 763 6.81 5.66 -5.12
N CYS A 764 8.09 6.02 -5.21
CA CYS A 764 8.55 7.12 -6.05
C CYS A 764 8.15 6.91 -7.51
N GLN A 765 8.36 5.71 -8.04
CA GLN A 765 8.00 5.36 -9.40
C GLN A 765 6.48 5.36 -9.62
N HIS A 766 5.69 4.96 -8.61
CA HIS A 766 4.24 5.03 -8.62
C HIS A 766 3.76 6.49 -8.75
N TYR A 767 4.24 7.40 -7.89
CA TYR A 767 3.92 8.83 -8.02
C TYR A 767 4.37 9.43 -9.34
N PHE A 768 5.56 9.06 -9.85
CA PHE A 768 6.03 9.55 -11.14
C PHE A 768 5.13 9.11 -12.29
N ARG A 769 4.67 7.85 -12.29
CA ARG A 769 3.71 7.34 -13.28
C ARG A 769 2.34 8.03 -13.17
N LEU A 770 1.91 8.34 -11.95
CA LEU A 770 0.58 8.85 -11.64
C LEU A 770 0.44 10.37 -11.85
N ILE A 771 1.42 11.16 -11.41
CA ILE A 771 1.34 12.62 -11.32
C ILE A 771 2.07 13.33 -12.48
N GLN A 772 3.27 12.88 -12.83
CA GLN A 772 4.15 13.59 -13.77
C GLN A 772 3.54 13.77 -15.18
N PRO A 773 2.80 12.80 -15.76
CA PRO A 773 2.14 13.00 -17.05
C PRO A 773 1.12 14.14 -17.03
N THR A 774 0.32 14.23 -15.97
CA THR A 774 -0.67 15.31 -15.76
C THR A 774 0.03 16.66 -15.59
N ALA A 775 1.09 16.72 -14.78
CA ALA A 775 1.90 17.92 -14.58
C ALA A 775 2.53 18.43 -15.88
N ARG A 776 3.07 17.53 -16.71
CA ARG A 776 3.62 17.89 -18.04
C ARG A 776 2.55 18.44 -18.97
N TYR A 777 1.43 17.74 -19.09
CA TYR A 777 0.37 18.13 -20.01
C TYR A 777 -0.26 19.48 -19.62
N LEU A 778 -0.70 19.61 -18.36
CA LEU A 778 -1.32 20.85 -17.89
C LEU A 778 -0.31 22.00 -17.82
N GLY A 779 0.92 21.74 -17.36
CA GLY A 779 1.96 22.76 -17.28
C GLY A 779 2.29 23.37 -18.64
N GLN A 780 2.32 22.56 -19.71
CA GLN A 780 2.51 23.05 -21.08
C GLN A 780 1.34 23.93 -21.55
N LEU A 781 0.10 23.52 -21.29
CA LEU A 781 -1.09 24.31 -21.62
C LEU A 781 -1.13 25.66 -20.89
N LEU A 782 -0.78 25.64 -19.61
CA LEU A 782 -0.73 26.83 -18.75
C LEU A 782 0.54 27.68 -18.92
N ARG A 783 1.47 27.27 -19.79
CA ARG A 783 2.77 27.94 -20.04
C ARG A 783 3.63 28.11 -18.80
N VAL A 784 3.62 27.10 -17.92
CA VAL A 784 4.53 27.02 -16.77
C VAL A 784 5.97 26.82 -17.27
N ASP A 785 6.94 27.40 -16.56
CA ASP A 785 8.36 27.22 -16.89
C ASP A 785 8.77 25.74 -16.91
N LYS A 786 9.65 25.39 -17.86
CA LYS A 786 10.07 24.01 -18.10
C LYS A 786 10.69 23.37 -16.86
N HIS A 787 11.50 24.12 -16.10
CA HIS A 787 12.11 23.58 -14.89
C HIS A 787 11.04 23.18 -13.86
N GLY A 788 10.05 24.04 -13.62
CA GLY A 788 8.94 23.76 -12.70
C GLY A 788 8.08 22.57 -13.11
N ILE A 789 7.97 22.29 -14.42
CA ILE A 789 7.31 21.09 -14.94
C ILE A 789 8.18 19.85 -14.71
N ASP A 790 9.46 19.90 -15.06
CA ASP A 790 10.35 18.73 -15.06
C ASP A 790 10.61 18.19 -13.65
N VAL A 791 10.69 19.06 -12.63
CA VAL A 791 10.92 18.66 -11.22
C VAL A 791 9.63 18.46 -10.41
N PHE A 792 8.46 18.65 -11.01
CA PHE A 792 7.18 18.74 -10.30
C PHE A 792 6.94 17.57 -9.33
N THR A 793 6.99 16.33 -9.82
CA THR A 793 6.71 15.16 -8.98
C THR A 793 7.86 14.86 -8.02
N GLU A 794 9.10 15.14 -8.41
CA GLU A 794 10.26 15.01 -7.51
C GLU A 794 10.10 15.90 -6.26
N GLU A 795 9.66 17.13 -6.44
CA GLU A 795 9.42 18.04 -5.32
C GLU A 795 8.26 17.58 -4.43
N VAL A 796 7.22 16.97 -5.00
CA VAL A 796 6.13 16.34 -4.22
C VAL A 796 6.67 15.18 -3.37
N ILE A 797 7.53 14.33 -3.94
CA ILE A 797 8.18 13.21 -3.23
C ILE A 797 9.09 13.75 -2.12
N ARG A 798 9.93 14.75 -2.41
CA ARG A 798 10.85 15.39 -1.46
C ARG A 798 10.11 16.15 -0.35
N ALA A 799 8.89 16.60 -0.63
CA ALA A 799 8.04 17.24 0.37
C ALA A 799 7.51 16.25 1.43
N GLY A 800 7.44 14.94 1.14
CA GLY A 800 6.92 13.92 2.06
C GLY A 800 7.95 13.29 3.01
N PRO A 801 7.49 12.56 4.04
CA PRO A 801 8.37 11.89 5.02
C PRO A 801 9.22 10.74 4.44
N GLY A 802 8.86 10.20 3.26
CA GLY A 802 9.63 9.14 2.59
C GLY A 802 11.04 9.59 2.19
N ALA A 803 11.24 10.87 1.85
CA ALA A 803 12.55 11.41 1.51
C ALA A 803 13.51 11.44 2.71
N VAL A 804 12.96 11.71 3.90
CA VAL A 804 13.69 11.68 5.16
C VAL A 804 14.12 10.26 5.49
N LEU A 805 13.20 9.29 5.36
CA LEU A 805 13.54 7.86 5.52
C LEU A 805 14.64 7.43 4.55
N SER A 806 14.53 7.78 3.27
CA SER A 806 15.56 7.47 2.26
C SER A 806 16.94 7.99 2.68
N THR A 807 17.00 9.22 3.21
CA THR A 807 18.26 9.82 3.69
C THR A 807 18.82 9.09 4.92
N LEU A 808 17.97 8.74 5.88
CA LEU A 808 18.36 7.97 7.06
C LEU A 808 18.92 6.60 6.67
N VAL A 809 18.22 5.87 5.81
CA VAL A 809 18.64 4.55 5.32
C VAL A 809 19.98 4.63 4.62
N ASN A 810 20.17 5.59 3.70
CA ASN A 810 21.42 5.75 2.95
C ASN A 810 22.61 6.14 3.83
N LYS A 811 22.39 6.93 4.89
CA LYS A 811 23.45 7.30 5.84
C LYS A 811 23.74 6.21 6.88
N PHE A 812 22.77 5.36 7.20
CA PHE A 812 22.93 4.26 8.14
C PHE A 812 23.57 3.01 7.50
N ASP A 813 23.36 2.80 6.21
CA ASP A 813 23.87 1.64 5.47
C ASP A 813 25.38 1.39 5.66
N PRO A 814 26.29 2.40 5.55
CA PRO A 814 27.72 2.18 5.72
C PRO A 814 28.10 1.65 7.11
N SER A 815 27.42 2.13 8.16
CA SER A 815 27.63 1.66 9.53
C SER A 815 27.25 0.19 9.68
N LEU A 816 26.10 -0.23 9.13
CA LEU A 816 25.66 -1.62 9.15
C LEU A 816 26.58 -2.53 8.34
N ARG A 817 27.00 -2.11 7.15
CA ARG A 817 27.94 -2.87 6.31
C ARG A 817 29.25 -3.14 7.04
N LYS A 818 29.79 -2.13 7.75
CA LYS A 818 31.00 -2.27 8.57
C LYS A 818 30.82 -3.32 9.68
N ILE A 819 29.69 -3.31 10.39
CA ILE A 819 29.41 -4.30 11.46
C ILE A 819 29.23 -5.69 10.86
N ALA A 820 28.56 -5.79 9.72
CA ALA A 820 28.32 -7.05 9.02
C ALA A 820 29.54 -7.60 8.24
N ASN A 821 30.69 -6.91 8.28
CA ASN A 821 31.87 -7.22 7.47
C ASN A 821 31.60 -7.29 5.96
N LEU A 822 30.68 -6.45 5.45
CA LEU A 822 30.34 -6.35 4.05
C LEU A 822 31.18 -5.25 3.37
N GLY A 823 31.89 -5.59 2.30
CA GLY A 823 32.58 -4.61 1.44
C GLY A 823 31.61 -3.71 0.68
N CYS A 824 32.06 -2.76 -0.15
CA CYS A 824 31.18 -1.94 -1.00
C CYS A 824 30.69 -2.66 -2.27
N TRP A 825 31.24 -3.85 -2.53
CA TRP A 825 30.94 -4.70 -3.68
C TRP A 825 30.33 -6.03 -3.24
N GLN A 826 29.40 -6.55 -4.03
CA GLN A 826 29.07 -7.97 -4.05
C GLN A 826 29.56 -8.52 -5.39
N VAL A 827 30.56 -9.39 -5.34
CA VAL A 827 31.08 -10.08 -6.53
C VAL A 827 30.14 -11.23 -6.84
N ILE A 828 29.58 -11.22 -8.04
CA ILE A 828 28.61 -12.22 -8.55
C ILE A 828 29.34 -13.26 -9.41
N SER A 829 30.26 -12.78 -10.25
CA SER A 829 31.15 -13.57 -11.09
C SER A 829 32.57 -13.02 -10.94
N SER A 830 33.46 -13.84 -10.39
CA SER A 830 34.86 -13.48 -10.16
C SER A 830 35.68 -13.71 -11.42
N ALA A 831 36.09 -12.62 -12.08
CA ALA A 831 37.06 -12.65 -13.17
C ALA A 831 37.85 -11.34 -13.18
N ASP A 832 39.15 -11.41 -13.43
CA ASP A 832 39.96 -10.22 -13.71
C ASP A 832 39.61 -9.69 -15.10
N ALA A 833 39.51 -8.37 -15.22
CA ALA A 833 39.06 -7.73 -16.46
C ALA A 833 39.83 -6.44 -16.75
N TYR A 834 40.10 -6.18 -18.03
CA TYR A 834 40.66 -4.92 -18.51
C TYR A 834 39.86 -4.46 -19.74
N GLY A 835 39.34 -3.23 -19.73
CA GLY A 835 38.54 -2.74 -20.84
C GLY A 835 38.10 -1.28 -20.72
N PHE A 836 37.48 -0.78 -21.79
CA PHE A 836 36.96 0.58 -21.90
C PHE A 836 35.57 0.71 -21.28
N LEU A 837 35.35 1.76 -20.50
CA LEU A 837 34.08 2.02 -19.83
C LEU A 837 33.00 2.52 -20.80
N VAL A 838 31.84 1.88 -20.76
CA VAL A 838 30.61 2.29 -21.47
C VAL A 838 29.45 2.34 -20.47
N CYS A 839 28.75 3.47 -20.41
CA CYS A 839 27.59 3.62 -19.52
C CYS A 839 26.29 3.29 -20.27
N VAL A 840 25.41 2.50 -19.65
CA VAL A 840 24.09 2.17 -20.19
C VAL A 840 23.01 2.34 -19.13
N ASN A 841 21.79 2.68 -19.57
CA ASN A 841 20.65 2.77 -18.66
C ASN A 841 20.22 1.38 -18.20
N GLU A 842 19.87 0.50 -19.14
CA GLU A 842 19.51 -0.88 -18.87
C GLU A 842 20.37 -1.81 -19.72
N LEU A 843 20.82 -2.93 -19.14
CA LEU A 843 21.65 -3.91 -19.87
C LEU A 843 20.90 -4.52 -21.06
N ILE A 844 19.58 -4.73 -20.95
CA ILE A 844 18.73 -5.32 -21.99
C ILE A 844 18.78 -4.55 -23.31
N VAL A 845 18.96 -3.23 -23.25
CA VAL A 845 18.97 -2.36 -24.43
C VAL A 845 20.20 -2.59 -25.31
N VAL A 846 21.27 -3.17 -24.76
CA VAL A 846 22.53 -3.39 -25.49
C VAL A 846 22.84 -4.86 -25.74
N GLN A 847 21.95 -5.79 -25.38
CA GLN A 847 22.19 -7.24 -25.46
C GLN A 847 22.59 -7.71 -26.87
N ASN A 848 22.15 -7.02 -27.92
CA ASN A 848 22.44 -7.34 -29.32
C ASN A 848 23.67 -6.61 -29.91
N LYS A 849 24.35 -5.77 -29.13
CA LYS A 849 25.55 -5.06 -29.57
C LYS A 849 26.78 -5.96 -29.54
N VAL A 850 27.69 -5.74 -30.49
CA VAL A 850 29.02 -6.36 -30.52
C VAL A 850 30.06 -5.27 -30.32
N TYR A 851 30.87 -5.39 -29.26
CA TYR A 851 31.93 -4.45 -28.95
C TYR A 851 33.25 -4.94 -29.54
N SER A 852 33.88 -4.13 -30.41
CA SER A 852 35.15 -4.48 -31.07
C SER A 852 36.38 -4.36 -30.17
N LYS A 853 36.24 -3.67 -29.03
CA LYS A 853 37.27 -3.52 -27.99
C LYS A 853 36.75 -4.12 -26.68
N PRO A 854 37.62 -4.69 -25.83
CA PRO A 854 37.23 -5.13 -24.49
C PRO A 854 36.50 -4.02 -23.75
N THR A 855 35.25 -4.27 -23.35
CA THR A 855 34.38 -3.23 -22.80
C THR A 855 33.91 -3.60 -21.39
N VAL A 856 33.96 -2.62 -20.48
CA VAL A 856 33.36 -2.69 -19.15
C VAL A 856 32.06 -1.89 -19.18
N ILE A 857 30.94 -2.56 -18.96
CA ILE A 857 29.62 -1.92 -18.91
C ILE A 857 29.30 -1.45 -17.50
N ILE A 858 28.95 -0.18 -17.37
CA ILE A 858 28.31 0.38 -16.17
C ILE A 858 26.80 0.48 -16.44
N ALA A 859 26.05 -0.52 -16.00
CA ALA A 859 24.60 -0.59 -16.19
C ALA A 859 23.87 0.04 -14.99
N SER A 860 22.93 0.94 -15.24
CA SER A 860 22.12 1.52 -14.14
C SER A 860 21.07 0.55 -13.63
N LYS A 861 20.65 -0.40 -14.49
CA LYS A 861 19.66 -1.42 -14.18
C LYS A 861 19.96 -2.72 -14.93
N VAL A 862 19.77 -3.84 -14.25
CA VAL A 862 19.82 -5.20 -14.77
C VAL A 862 18.55 -5.92 -14.32
N THR A 863 17.87 -6.60 -15.23
CA THR A 863 16.60 -7.30 -14.97
C THR A 863 16.78 -8.78 -14.66
N GLY A 864 17.91 -9.38 -15.04
CA GLY A 864 18.22 -10.81 -14.86
C GLY A 864 17.98 -11.67 -16.10
N GLU A 865 17.18 -11.17 -17.04
CA GLU A 865 16.74 -11.90 -18.23
C GLU A 865 17.61 -11.61 -19.47
N GLU A 866 18.64 -10.78 -19.32
CA GLU A 866 19.43 -10.27 -20.44
C GLU A 866 20.59 -11.17 -20.85
N GLU A 867 20.91 -11.19 -22.14
CA GLU A 867 22.19 -11.74 -22.62
C GLU A 867 23.31 -10.70 -22.46
N ILE A 868 24.51 -11.13 -22.05
CA ILE A 868 25.65 -10.22 -21.92
C ILE A 868 26.28 -10.01 -23.31
N PRO A 869 26.38 -8.75 -23.80
CA PRO A 869 26.81 -8.47 -25.16
C PRO A 869 28.20 -9.02 -25.48
N ASP A 870 28.46 -9.32 -26.76
CA ASP A 870 29.76 -9.82 -27.19
C ASP A 870 30.85 -8.72 -27.11
N GLY A 871 32.07 -9.09 -26.73
CA GLY A 871 33.18 -8.16 -26.44
C GLY A 871 33.16 -7.49 -25.06
N VAL A 872 32.14 -7.77 -24.23
CA VAL A 872 32.07 -7.29 -22.83
C VAL A 872 32.90 -8.19 -21.93
N VAL A 873 33.77 -7.58 -21.12
CA VAL A 873 34.65 -8.28 -20.16
C VAL A 873 34.24 -8.06 -18.71
N ALA A 874 33.45 -7.01 -18.43
CA ALA A 874 32.87 -6.80 -17.11
C ALA A 874 31.53 -6.05 -17.17
N VAL A 875 30.64 -6.35 -16.22
CA VAL A 875 29.39 -5.63 -15.96
C VAL A 875 29.39 -5.17 -14.50
N LEU A 876 29.18 -3.88 -14.25
CA LEU A 876 29.05 -3.31 -12.91
C LEU A 876 27.71 -2.58 -12.80
N THR A 877 26.95 -2.85 -11.74
CA THR A 877 25.57 -2.34 -11.59
C THR A 877 25.25 -1.99 -10.13
N PRO A 878 24.32 -1.07 -9.83
CA PRO A 878 23.80 -0.89 -8.49
C PRO A 878 22.59 -1.81 -8.22
N SER A 879 22.11 -2.56 -9.21
CA SER A 879 21.01 -3.52 -9.04
C SER A 879 21.42 -4.68 -8.14
N MET A 880 20.59 -5.00 -7.15
CA MET A 880 20.74 -6.20 -6.33
C MET A 880 20.34 -7.42 -7.16
N ILE A 881 21.34 -8.18 -7.61
CA ILE A 881 21.15 -9.41 -8.38
C ILE A 881 21.60 -10.58 -7.51
N ASP A 882 20.75 -11.61 -7.42
CA ASP A 882 21.08 -12.83 -6.69
C ASP A 882 22.24 -13.56 -7.37
N ILE A 883 23.08 -14.21 -6.55
CA ILE A 883 24.26 -14.89 -7.07
C ILE A 883 23.78 -16.03 -7.97
N LEU A 884 22.73 -16.77 -7.64
CA LEU A 884 22.30 -17.91 -8.44
C LEU A 884 21.24 -17.57 -9.50
N SER A 885 21.07 -16.29 -9.87
CA SER A 885 20.19 -15.90 -10.98
C SER A 885 20.73 -16.29 -12.36
N HIS A 886 19.87 -16.31 -13.38
CA HIS A 886 20.26 -16.72 -14.73
C HIS A 886 21.38 -15.87 -15.35
N VAL A 887 21.30 -14.54 -15.26
CA VAL A 887 22.36 -13.63 -15.77
C VAL A 887 23.69 -13.86 -15.05
N SER A 888 23.65 -14.16 -13.75
CA SER A 888 24.84 -14.43 -12.94
C SER A 888 25.55 -15.72 -13.38
N ILE A 889 24.77 -16.76 -13.67
CA ILE A 889 25.28 -18.02 -14.22
C ILE A 889 25.89 -17.80 -15.61
N ARG A 890 25.22 -17.04 -16.49
CA ARG A 890 25.75 -16.68 -17.82
C ARG A 890 27.07 -15.92 -17.75
N ALA A 891 27.19 -14.97 -16.82
CA ALA A 891 28.42 -14.21 -16.59
C ALA A 891 29.59 -15.13 -16.21
N ARG A 892 29.37 -16.09 -15.30
CA ARG A 892 30.41 -17.03 -14.86
C ARG A 892 30.86 -17.97 -15.96
N ASN A 893 29.91 -18.60 -16.65
CA ASN A 893 30.22 -19.52 -17.74
C ASN A 893 31.01 -18.81 -18.86
N SER A 894 30.74 -17.52 -19.06
CA SER A 894 31.45 -16.67 -20.03
C SER A 894 32.75 -16.04 -19.47
N LYS A 895 33.11 -16.29 -18.21
CA LYS A 895 34.24 -15.69 -17.49
C LYS A 895 34.25 -14.16 -17.52
N ILE A 896 33.07 -13.56 -17.43
CA ILE A 896 32.86 -12.10 -17.40
C ILE A 896 32.78 -11.67 -15.94
N CYS A 897 33.54 -10.62 -15.58
CA CYS A 897 33.45 -10.03 -14.25
C CYS A 897 32.07 -9.43 -14.05
N PHE A 898 31.34 -9.82 -13.02
CA PHE A 898 30.03 -9.24 -12.72
C PHE A 898 29.92 -8.92 -11.24
N ALA A 899 29.59 -7.67 -10.90
CA ALA A 899 29.46 -7.24 -9.51
C ALA A 899 28.42 -6.13 -9.30
N THR A 900 27.81 -6.16 -8.12
CA THR A 900 26.93 -5.11 -7.63
C THR A 900 27.70 -4.12 -6.77
N CYS A 901 27.57 -2.82 -7.06
CA CYS A 901 28.13 -1.72 -6.28
C CYS A 901 27.05 -1.10 -5.39
N PHE A 902 27.26 -1.10 -4.07
CA PHE A 902 26.32 -0.48 -3.13
C PHE A 902 26.69 0.96 -2.78
N ASP A 903 27.92 1.37 -3.08
CA ASP A 903 28.39 2.73 -2.83
C ASP A 903 28.08 3.63 -4.04
N GLN A 904 27.15 4.56 -3.85
CA GLN A 904 26.74 5.49 -4.90
C GLN A 904 27.87 6.43 -5.35
N ASN A 905 28.81 6.78 -4.48
CA ASN A 905 29.92 7.66 -4.83
C ASN A 905 30.93 6.93 -5.71
N VAL A 906 31.26 5.68 -5.36
CA VAL A 906 32.09 4.81 -6.21
C VAL A 906 31.42 4.62 -7.57
N PHE A 907 30.13 4.32 -7.60
CA PHE A 907 29.38 4.12 -8.83
C PHE A 907 29.31 5.38 -9.71
N ARG A 908 29.08 6.57 -9.11
CA ARG A 908 29.11 7.86 -9.84
C ARG A 908 30.50 8.18 -10.38
N ASN A 909 31.56 7.90 -9.61
CA ASN A 909 32.94 8.07 -10.06
C ASN A 909 33.21 7.21 -11.30
N LEU A 910 32.80 5.94 -11.29
CA LEU A 910 32.95 5.05 -12.45
C LEU A 910 32.20 5.57 -13.67
N LYS A 911 30.96 6.06 -13.48
CA LYS A 911 30.20 6.69 -14.58
C LYS A 911 30.91 7.91 -15.16
N SER A 912 31.55 8.75 -14.33
CA SER A 912 32.29 9.92 -14.80
C SER A 912 33.54 9.59 -15.64
N LYS A 913 33.98 8.32 -15.63
CA LYS A 913 35.15 7.82 -16.38
C LYS A 913 34.76 7.17 -17.71
N GLU A 914 33.56 7.44 -18.23
CA GLU A 914 33.11 6.93 -19.53
C GLU A 914 34.15 7.16 -20.64
N GLY A 915 34.41 6.13 -21.44
CA GLY A 915 35.41 6.12 -22.50
C GLY A 915 36.86 5.84 -22.06
N ARG A 916 37.16 5.78 -20.76
CA ARG A 916 38.51 5.44 -20.24
C ARG A 916 38.70 3.93 -20.08
N ALA A 917 39.94 3.46 -20.22
CA ALA A 917 40.31 2.09 -19.89
C ALA A 917 40.51 1.91 -18.38
N ILE A 918 40.02 0.82 -17.83
CA ILE A 918 40.22 0.43 -16.42
C ILE A 918 40.67 -1.02 -16.30
N SER A 919 41.43 -1.31 -15.25
CA SER A 919 41.76 -2.67 -14.82
C SER A 919 40.97 -3.02 -13.56
N ILE A 920 40.37 -4.20 -13.53
CA ILE A 920 39.59 -4.76 -12.44
C ILE A 920 40.30 -6.04 -11.99
N HIS A 921 40.72 -6.07 -10.73
CA HIS A 921 41.23 -7.28 -10.08
C HIS A 921 40.28 -7.72 -8.97
N THR A 922 39.91 -8.99 -8.96
CA THR A 922 39.03 -9.53 -7.92
C THR A 922 39.82 -9.89 -6.66
N LYS A 923 39.27 -9.56 -5.49
CA LYS A 923 39.76 -9.99 -4.19
C LYS A 923 38.64 -10.71 -3.45
N SER A 924 39.00 -11.47 -2.41
CA SER A 924 38.06 -12.25 -1.59
C SER A 924 36.90 -11.43 -1.00
N THR A 925 37.02 -10.10 -0.88
CA THR A 925 35.99 -9.22 -0.29
C THR A 925 35.55 -8.04 -1.18
N GLY A 926 35.94 -8.00 -2.45
CA GLY A 926 35.52 -6.93 -3.37
C GLY A 926 36.35 -6.80 -4.64
N LEU A 927 36.21 -5.65 -5.32
CA LEU A 927 36.94 -5.32 -6.53
C LEU A 927 37.99 -4.24 -6.27
N LEU A 928 39.20 -4.43 -6.80
CA LEU A 928 40.18 -3.37 -6.98
C LEU A 928 40.08 -2.84 -8.41
N ILE A 929 39.68 -1.57 -8.53
CA ILE A 929 39.59 -0.89 -9.82
C ILE A 929 40.70 0.15 -9.90
N SER A 930 41.51 0.09 -10.95
CA SER A 930 42.61 1.03 -11.22
C SER A 930 42.48 1.59 -12.63
N ASP A 931 42.95 2.83 -12.83
CA ASP A 931 42.96 3.45 -14.16
C ASP A 931 44.01 2.75 -15.04
N GLY A 932 43.60 2.36 -16.25
CA GLY A 932 44.48 1.75 -17.23
C GLY A 932 45.22 2.80 -18.03
N ASN A 933 46.49 2.53 -18.38
CA ASN A 933 47.23 3.37 -19.33
C ASN A 933 46.65 3.18 -20.75
N ASN A 934 46.25 4.29 -21.39
CA ASN A 934 45.73 4.28 -22.78
C ASN A 934 46.75 3.79 -23.82
N TYR A 935 48.04 3.73 -23.47
CA TYR A 935 49.14 3.37 -24.37
C TYR A 935 49.60 1.91 -24.24
N ASP A 936 49.11 1.16 -23.25
CA ASP A 936 49.60 -0.19 -22.96
C ASP A 936 48.58 -1.25 -23.39
N VAL A 937 48.24 -1.24 -24.68
CA VAL A 937 47.53 -2.36 -25.34
C VAL A 937 48.57 -3.25 -26.05
N SER A 938 49.75 -3.42 -25.45
CA SER A 938 50.66 -4.51 -25.81
C SER A 938 50.25 -5.77 -25.05
N VAL A 939 49.17 -6.37 -25.53
CA VAL A 939 48.92 -7.82 -25.52
C VAL A 939 49.60 -8.61 -24.38
N ARG A 940 49.06 -8.51 -23.16
CA ARG A 940 48.82 -9.76 -22.42
C ARG A 940 47.51 -10.29 -22.95
N HIS A 941 47.58 -11.23 -23.89
CA HIS A 941 46.44 -12.07 -24.25
C HIS A 941 45.96 -12.75 -22.95
N ILE A 942 45.09 -12.09 -22.18
CA ILE A 942 44.09 -12.83 -21.42
C ILE A 942 43.29 -13.51 -22.52
N PHE A 943 43.54 -14.80 -22.67
CA PHE A 943 42.88 -15.65 -23.66
C PHE A 943 41.39 -15.32 -23.65
N ILE A 944 40.91 -14.60 -24.67
CA ILE A 944 39.60 -14.90 -25.21
C ILE A 944 39.81 -16.30 -25.77
N SER A 945 39.61 -17.32 -24.93
CA SER A 945 39.48 -18.67 -25.43
C SER A 945 38.42 -18.56 -26.51
N SER A 946 38.82 -18.79 -27.76
CA SER A 946 37.87 -19.00 -28.85
C SER A 946 36.78 -19.89 -28.28
N ALA A 947 35.54 -19.39 -28.23
CA ALA A 947 34.41 -20.18 -27.77
C ALA A 947 34.53 -21.56 -28.43
N PRO A 948 34.50 -22.66 -27.66
CA PRO A 948 34.56 -23.99 -28.25
C PRO A 948 33.52 -24.03 -29.37
N ARG A 949 33.93 -24.49 -30.56
CA ARG A 949 32.97 -24.71 -31.64
C ARG A 949 31.99 -25.75 -31.14
N GLY A 950 30.85 -25.33 -30.61
CA GLY A 950 29.77 -26.23 -30.26
C GLY A 950 29.30 -26.88 -31.55
N VAL A 951 29.68 -28.13 -31.78
CA VAL A 951 29.16 -28.91 -32.90
C VAL A 951 27.82 -29.45 -32.42
N ILE A 952 26.73 -28.77 -32.75
CA ILE A 952 25.41 -29.37 -32.63
C ILE A 952 25.36 -30.53 -33.64
N SER A 953 25.18 -31.76 -33.15
CA SER A 953 24.94 -32.93 -34.01
C SER A 953 23.70 -32.68 -34.88
N LYS A 954 23.67 -33.20 -36.12
CA LYS A 954 22.57 -33.11 -37.09
C LYS A 954 21.17 -33.04 -36.44
N GLY A 955 20.30 -32.20 -37.00
CA GLY A 955 18.93 -31.97 -36.51
C GLY A 955 18.22 -33.26 -36.10
N LYS A 956 17.66 -33.26 -34.88
CA LYS A 956 16.96 -34.39 -34.29
C LYS A 956 15.64 -34.61 -35.05
N LYS A 957 15.31 -35.88 -35.36
CA LYS A 957 14.10 -36.24 -36.11
C LYS A 957 12.98 -36.65 -35.16
N PHE A 958 11.74 -36.54 -35.64
CA PHE A 958 10.58 -37.05 -34.94
C PHE A 958 10.65 -38.58 -34.80
N PHE A 959 10.49 -39.08 -33.58
CA PHE A 959 10.65 -40.50 -33.23
C PHE A 959 9.36 -41.32 -33.36
N GLY A 960 8.27 -40.74 -33.91
CA GLY A 960 7.00 -41.43 -34.16
C GLY A 960 5.96 -41.33 -33.05
N HIS A 961 6.33 -40.80 -31.88
CA HIS A 961 5.45 -40.56 -30.73
C HIS A 961 5.47 -39.08 -30.36
N TYR A 962 4.30 -38.50 -30.08
CA TYR A 962 4.20 -37.10 -29.65
C TYR A 962 4.54 -36.91 -28.17
N VAL A 963 4.33 -37.92 -27.33
CA VAL A 963 4.50 -37.79 -25.87
C VAL A 963 5.08 -39.05 -25.24
N ILE A 964 6.13 -38.88 -24.44
CA ILE A 964 6.83 -39.97 -23.75
C ILE A 964 6.83 -39.75 -22.23
N SER A 965 6.87 -40.85 -21.46
CA SER A 965 6.94 -40.84 -19.99
C SER A 965 8.39 -40.74 -19.49
N SER A 966 8.60 -40.39 -18.22
CA SER A 966 9.95 -40.25 -17.66
C SER A 966 10.80 -41.52 -17.77
N LYS A 967 10.18 -42.71 -17.77
CA LYS A 967 10.87 -44.01 -17.95
C LYS A 967 11.48 -44.16 -19.34
N GLU A 968 10.86 -43.53 -20.34
CA GLU A 968 11.25 -43.60 -21.75
C GLU A 968 12.32 -42.55 -22.12
N PHE A 969 12.68 -41.63 -21.22
CA PHE A 969 13.65 -40.58 -21.52
C PHE A 969 15.04 -41.16 -21.86
N THR A 970 15.61 -40.65 -22.95
CA THR A 970 16.98 -40.91 -23.42
C THR A 970 17.58 -39.59 -23.92
N ASP A 971 18.90 -39.46 -23.91
CA ASP A 971 19.65 -38.31 -24.43
C ASP A 971 19.45 -38.08 -25.95
N GLU A 972 18.97 -39.10 -26.66
CA GLU A 972 18.58 -38.96 -28.07
C GLU A 972 17.21 -38.31 -28.27
N MET A 973 16.27 -38.54 -27.35
CA MET A 973 14.85 -38.14 -27.47
C MET A 973 14.52 -36.82 -26.79
N VAL A 974 15.18 -36.50 -25.68
CA VAL A 974 14.93 -35.31 -24.86
C VAL A 974 16.23 -34.59 -24.53
N GLY A 975 16.12 -33.36 -24.02
CA GLY A 975 17.28 -32.61 -23.57
C GLY A 975 17.81 -33.09 -22.22
N SER A 976 18.86 -32.41 -21.78
CA SER A 976 19.59 -32.72 -20.54
C SER A 976 18.72 -32.57 -19.29
N LYS A 977 17.75 -31.64 -19.24
CA LYS A 977 16.91 -31.47 -18.05
C LYS A 977 16.04 -32.69 -17.81
N SER A 978 15.35 -33.17 -18.85
CA SER A 978 14.53 -34.38 -18.74
C SER A 978 15.39 -35.59 -18.42
N TYR A 979 16.53 -35.74 -19.08
CA TYR A 979 17.44 -36.86 -18.84
C TYR A 979 17.98 -36.89 -17.40
N ASN A 980 18.39 -35.74 -16.86
CA ASN A 980 18.88 -35.62 -15.48
C ASN A 980 17.77 -35.91 -14.45
N ILE A 981 16.51 -35.57 -14.77
CA ILE A 981 15.36 -35.91 -13.92
C ILE A 981 15.16 -37.43 -13.84
N LYS A 982 15.25 -38.15 -14.97
CA LYS A 982 15.22 -39.62 -14.98
C LYS A 982 16.38 -40.20 -14.16
N PHE A 983 17.60 -39.71 -14.40
CA PHE A 983 18.80 -40.19 -13.67
C PHE A 983 18.64 -40.05 -12.15
N LEU A 984 18.12 -38.91 -11.69
CA LEU A 984 17.85 -38.67 -10.27
C LEU A 984 16.74 -39.57 -9.75
N GLN A 985 15.62 -39.69 -10.48
CA GLN A 985 14.45 -40.48 -10.07
C GLN A 985 14.81 -41.95 -9.74
N GLU A 986 15.82 -42.51 -10.40
CA GLU A 986 16.26 -43.89 -10.21
C GLU A 986 17.30 -44.06 -9.08
N ARG A 987 17.93 -42.98 -8.60
CA ARG A 987 19.15 -43.05 -7.76
C ARG A 987 19.08 -42.28 -6.43
N VAL A 988 18.19 -41.30 -6.30
CA VAL A 988 18.07 -40.53 -5.03
C VAL A 988 17.33 -41.32 -3.95
N PRO A 989 17.63 -41.11 -2.66
CA PRO A 989 16.90 -41.73 -1.55
C PRO A 989 15.44 -41.25 -1.49
N SER A 990 14.57 -42.04 -0.87
CA SER A 990 13.12 -41.79 -0.82
C SER A 990 12.67 -40.48 -0.16
N TRP A 991 13.53 -39.85 0.65
CA TRP A 991 13.25 -38.57 1.28
C TRP A 991 13.46 -37.37 0.32
N ILE A 992 14.25 -37.56 -0.74
CA ILE A 992 14.38 -36.64 -1.87
C ILE A 992 13.38 -37.07 -2.94
N LYS A 993 12.41 -36.20 -3.21
CA LYS A 993 11.35 -36.48 -4.18
C LYS A 993 11.67 -35.84 -5.53
N ILE A 994 11.20 -36.46 -6.60
CA ILE A 994 11.28 -35.94 -7.96
C ILE A 994 9.85 -35.75 -8.47
N PRO A 995 9.48 -34.57 -9.01
CA PRO A 995 8.14 -34.34 -9.54
C PRO A 995 7.81 -35.25 -10.73
N THR A 996 6.54 -35.64 -10.83
CA THR A 996 6.02 -36.42 -11.96
C THR A 996 6.24 -35.64 -13.26
N SER A 997 6.78 -36.34 -14.28
CA SER A 997 7.29 -35.73 -15.50
C SER A 997 6.93 -36.53 -16.75
N VAL A 998 6.50 -35.85 -17.80
CA VAL A 998 6.37 -36.37 -19.18
C VAL A 998 7.04 -35.39 -20.14
N ALA A 999 7.31 -35.78 -21.39
CA ALA A 999 7.91 -34.86 -22.35
C ALA A 999 7.33 -34.99 -23.76
N LEU A 1000 7.33 -33.87 -24.49
CA LEU A 1000 7.26 -33.87 -25.95
C LEU A 1000 8.71 -33.98 -26.46
N PRO A 1001 9.09 -35.09 -27.11
CA PRO A 1001 10.47 -35.33 -27.52
C PRO A 1001 10.88 -34.42 -28.69
N PHE A 1002 12.17 -34.40 -29.01
CA PHE A 1002 12.69 -33.69 -30.16
C PHE A 1002 11.98 -34.08 -31.47
N GLY A 1003 11.87 -33.12 -32.39
CA GLY A 1003 11.17 -33.28 -33.67
C GLY A 1003 9.64 -33.11 -33.58
N THR A 1004 9.08 -33.03 -32.38
CA THR A 1004 7.62 -32.86 -32.18
C THR A 1004 7.11 -31.52 -32.73
N PHE A 1005 7.85 -30.43 -32.50
CA PHE A 1005 7.48 -29.11 -33.02
C PHE A 1005 7.47 -29.10 -34.55
N GLU A 1006 8.53 -29.62 -35.17
CA GLU A 1006 8.69 -29.67 -36.62
C GLU A 1006 7.59 -30.53 -37.27
N ASN A 1007 7.27 -31.66 -36.66
CA ASN A 1007 6.19 -32.54 -37.12
C ASN A 1007 4.81 -31.87 -36.98
N ALA A 1008 4.55 -31.21 -35.85
CA ALA A 1008 3.29 -30.49 -35.63
C ALA A 1008 3.13 -29.28 -36.59
N LEU A 1009 4.22 -28.58 -36.90
CA LEU A 1009 4.23 -27.48 -37.86
C LEU A 1009 3.98 -27.95 -39.30
N SER A 1010 4.40 -29.17 -39.63
CA SER A 1010 4.22 -29.79 -40.94
C SER A 1010 2.81 -30.36 -41.17
N ASP A 1011 1.97 -30.40 -40.13
CA ASP A 1011 0.57 -30.83 -40.23
C ASP A 1011 -0.22 -29.91 -41.19
N HIS A 1012 -1.17 -30.49 -41.94
CA HIS A 1012 -1.98 -29.75 -42.90
C HIS A 1012 -2.71 -28.55 -42.28
N SER A 1013 -3.10 -28.64 -41.00
CA SER A 1013 -3.75 -27.55 -40.26
C SER A 1013 -2.85 -26.32 -40.02
N ASN A 1014 -1.52 -26.47 -40.17
CA ASN A 1014 -0.53 -25.43 -39.87
C ASN A 1014 0.22 -24.92 -41.11
N LYS A 1015 -0.16 -25.31 -42.33
CA LYS A 1015 0.54 -24.97 -43.58
C LYS A 1015 0.76 -23.46 -43.75
N ASP A 1016 -0.25 -22.64 -43.45
CA ASP A 1016 -0.15 -21.18 -43.54
C ASP A 1016 0.81 -20.59 -42.49
N VAL A 1017 0.83 -21.16 -41.29
CA VAL A 1017 1.76 -20.76 -40.22
C VAL A 1017 3.20 -21.12 -40.61
N ALA A 1018 3.41 -22.32 -41.15
CA ALA A 1018 4.70 -22.78 -41.64
C ALA A 1018 5.26 -21.86 -42.74
N HIS A 1019 4.42 -21.48 -43.72
CA HIS A 1019 4.81 -20.53 -44.76
C HIS A 1019 5.18 -19.15 -44.20
N LYS A 1020 4.43 -18.62 -43.23
CA LYS A 1020 4.74 -17.34 -42.57
C LYS A 1020 6.08 -17.41 -41.83
N ILE A 1021 6.32 -18.47 -41.07
CA ILE A 1021 7.57 -18.67 -40.34
C ILE A 1021 8.75 -18.75 -41.33
N ALA A 1022 8.63 -19.51 -42.42
CA ALA A 1022 9.67 -19.61 -43.44
C ALA A 1022 9.99 -18.22 -44.06
N ALA A 1023 8.98 -17.45 -44.45
CA ALA A 1023 9.17 -16.12 -45.00
C ALA A 1023 9.85 -15.15 -44.01
N PHE A 1024 9.47 -15.20 -42.73
CA PHE A 1024 10.11 -14.39 -41.68
C PHE A 1024 11.53 -14.84 -41.38
N LYS A 1025 11.81 -16.15 -41.40
CA LYS A 1025 13.18 -16.69 -41.27
C LYS A 1025 14.09 -16.21 -42.39
N ASP A 1026 13.62 -16.18 -43.64
CA ASP A 1026 14.43 -15.66 -44.75
C ASP A 1026 14.81 -14.19 -44.54
N SER A 1027 13.89 -13.39 -43.99
CA SER A 1027 14.16 -11.99 -43.64
C SER A 1027 15.10 -11.86 -42.45
N LEU A 1028 14.97 -12.74 -41.45
CA LEU A 1028 15.86 -12.79 -40.29
C LEU A 1028 17.30 -13.18 -40.70
N ASN A 1029 17.45 -14.12 -41.64
CA ASN A 1029 18.73 -14.52 -42.23
C ASN A 1029 19.39 -13.38 -43.02
N ARG A 1030 18.59 -12.43 -43.53
CA ARG A 1030 19.07 -11.16 -44.11
C ARG A 1030 19.40 -10.07 -43.07
N GLY A 1031 19.24 -10.35 -41.77
CA GLY A 1031 19.65 -9.48 -40.67
C GLY A 1031 18.54 -8.71 -39.96
N ASP A 1032 17.27 -8.88 -40.33
CA ASP A 1032 16.15 -8.17 -39.70
C ASP A 1032 15.70 -8.85 -38.39
N LEU A 1033 16.28 -8.41 -37.27
CA LEU A 1033 15.95 -8.92 -35.92
C LEU A 1033 14.52 -8.60 -35.48
N THR A 1034 13.83 -7.63 -36.10
CA THR A 1034 12.43 -7.31 -35.75
C THR A 1034 11.49 -8.47 -36.06
N LYS A 1035 11.91 -9.39 -36.94
CA LYS A 1035 11.15 -10.59 -37.31
C LYS A 1035 11.15 -11.69 -36.26
N LEU A 1036 12.04 -11.63 -35.26
CA LEU A 1036 12.01 -12.59 -34.13
C LEU A 1036 10.64 -12.61 -33.46
N LYS A 1037 10.10 -11.43 -33.14
CA LYS A 1037 8.77 -11.28 -32.53
C LYS A 1037 7.66 -11.77 -33.46
N ALA A 1038 7.76 -11.48 -34.76
CA ALA A 1038 6.77 -11.94 -35.74
C ALA A 1038 6.75 -13.47 -35.89
N ILE A 1039 7.90 -14.14 -35.78
CA ILE A 1039 7.99 -15.62 -35.77
C ILE A 1039 7.32 -16.16 -34.51
N GLN A 1040 7.59 -15.59 -33.34
CA GLN A 1040 6.94 -15.99 -32.10
C GLN A 1040 5.41 -15.86 -32.20
N GLU A 1041 4.92 -14.71 -32.65
CA GLU A 1041 3.48 -14.46 -32.84
C GLU A 1041 2.85 -15.45 -33.84
N ALA A 1042 3.57 -15.84 -34.90
CA ALA A 1042 3.12 -16.86 -35.84
C ALA A 1042 3.01 -18.25 -35.20
N ILE A 1043 4.01 -18.66 -34.41
CA ILE A 1043 3.98 -19.94 -33.66
C ILE A 1043 2.78 -19.99 -32.71
N LEU A 1044 2.43 -18.88 -32.08
CA LEU A 1044 1.26 -18.80 -31.20
C LEU A 1044 -0.08 -19.02 -31.94
N GLN A 1045 -0.11 -18.92 -33.28
CA GLN A 1045 -1.30 -19.23 -34.10
C GLN A 1045 -1.40 -20.70 -34.50
N MET A 1046 -0.45 -21.57 -34.12
CA MET A 1046 -0.51 -22.98 -34.47
C MET A 1046 -1.74 -23.67 -33.85
N SER A 1047 -2.34 -24.55 -34.65
CA SER A 1047 -3.35 -25.54 -34.25
C SER A 1047 -2.65 -26.82 -33.80
N ALA A 1048 -3.18 -27.47 -32.77
CA ALA A 1048 -2.62 -28.75 -32.32
C ALA A 1048 -3.10 -29.88 -33.23
N PRO A 1049 -2.19 -30.75 -33.74
CA PRO A 1049 -2.60 -31.99 -34.39
C PRO A 1049 -3.48 -32.84 -33.46
N ILE A 1050 -4.55 -33.44 -33.98
CA ILE A 1050 -5.51 -34.24 -33.18
C ILE A 1050 -4.79 -35.41 -32.49
N ALA A 1051 -3.83 -36.05 -33.18
CA ALA A 1051 -3.02 -37.13 -32.63
C ALA A 1051 -2.20 -36.68 -31.41
N LEU A 1052 -1.51 -35.53 -31.51
CA LEU A 1052 -0.75 -34.93 -30.41
C LEU A 1052 -1.65 -34.66 -29.20
N ARG A 1053 -2.81 -34.04 -29.44
CA ARG A 1053 -3.79 -33.72 -28.39
C ARG A 1053 -4.23 -34.97 -27.64
N ASN A 1054 -4.63 -36.01 -28.36
CA ASN A 1054 -5.12 -37.25 -27.75
C ASN A 1054 -4.02 -37.99 -26.98
N GLU A 1055 -2.82 -38.08 -27.55
CA GLU A 1055 -1.68 -38.74 -26.92
C GLU A 1055 -1.26 -38.05 -25.62
N LEU A 1056 -1.20 -36.71 -25.63
CA LEU A 1056 -0.87 -35.91 -24.44
C LEU A 1056 -1.91 -36.08 -23.33
N ILE A 1057 -3.20 -35.97 -23.66
CA ILE A 1057 -4.28 -36.15 -22.69
C ILE A 1057 -4.23 -37.56 -22.07
N ASN A 1058 -4.03 -38.59 -22.89
CA ASN A 1058 -4.00 -39.97 -22.42
C ASN A 1058 -2.77 -40.24 -21.53
N LYS A 1059 -1.57 -39.76 -21.92
CA LYS A 1059 -0.35 -39.97 -21.14
C LYS A 1059 -0.38 -39.20 -19.81
N LEU A 1060 -0.88 -37.97 -19.78
CA LEU A 1060 -1.01 -37.21 -18.53
C LEU A 1060 -2.00 -37.89 -17.57
N ARG A 1061 -3.10 -38.46 -18.07
CA ARG A 1061 -4.04 -39.24 -17.25
C ARG A 1061 -3.39 -40.51 -16.70
N SER A 1062 -2.60 -41.24 -17.48
CA SER A 1062 -1.95 -42.46 -17.01
C SER A 1062 -0.92 -42.19 -15.91
N GLU A 1063 -0.24 -41.04 -15.96
CA GLU A 1063 0.71 -40.58 -14.93
C GLU A 1063 0.03 -39.87 -13.75
N ARG A 1064 -1.31 -39.84 -13.69
CA ARG A 1064 -2.11 -39.22 -12.62
C ARG A 1064 -1.82 -37.72 -12.41
N MET A 1065 -1.38 -37.01 -13.45
CA MET A 1065 -1.25 -35.56 -13.40
C MET A 1065 -2.64 -34.91 -13.49
N SER A 1066 -2.89 -33.91 -12.64
CA SER A 1066 -4.20 -33.24 -12.52
C SER A 1066 -4.75 -32.82 -13.88
N SER A 1067 -6.01 -33.17 -14.12
CA SER A 1067 -6.57 -33.37 -15.45
C SER A 1067 -6.80 -32.09 -16.26
N LEU A 1068 -6.36 -32.14 -17.52
CA LEU A 1068 -6.83 -31.35 -18.67
C LEU A 1068 -8.29 -31.69 -19.03
N GLY A 1069 -9.19 -31.69 -18.05
CA GLY A 1069 -10.53 -32.26 -18.21
C GLY A 1069 -11.46 -31.40 -19.07
N ASP A 1070 -11.27 -30.08 -19.09
CA ASP A 1070 -12.07 -29.12 -19.84
C ASP A 1070 -11.28 -28.46 -20.99
N GLU A 1071 -12.00 -27.91 -21.97
CA GLU A 1071 -11.40 -27.20 -23.11
C GLU A 1071 -10.52 -26.02 -22.66
N SER A 1072 -10.84 -25.40 -21.53
CA SER A 1072 -10.07 -24.29 -20.96
C SER A 1072 -8.66 -24.74 -20.52
N GLY A 1073 -8.54 -25.84 -19.78
CA GLY A 1073 -7.26 -26.42 -19.38
C GLY A 1073 -6.40 -26.83 -20.58
N TRP A 1074 -7.03 -27.44 -21.59
CA TRP A 1074 -6.35 -27.77 -22.86
C TRP A 1074 -5.79 -26.52 -23.54
N ASN A 1075 -6.62 -25.48 -23.71
CA ASN A 1075 -6.19 -24.25 -24.39
C ASN A 1075 -5.00 -23.57 -23.69
N ARG A 1076 -4.98 -23.56 -22.35
CA ARG A 1076 -3.86 -23.03 -21.58
C ARG A 1076 -2.58 -23.85 -21.75
N SER A 1077 -2.69 -25.17 -21.71
CA SER A 1077 -1.55 -26.06 -21.94
C SER A 1077 -0.99 -25.95 -23.35
N TRP A 1078 -1.86 -25.93 -24.36
CA TRP A 1078 -1.44 -25.74 -25.74
C TRP A 1078 -0.77 -24.38 -25.94
N MET A 1079 -1.31 -23.32 -25.31
CA MET A 1079 -0.67 -22.02 -25.31
C MET A 1079 0.71 -22.05 -24.64
N ALA A 1080 0.87 -22.76 -23.52
CA ALA A 1080 2.16 -22.91 -22.83
C ALA A 1080 3.20 -23.64 -23.70
N ILE A 1081 2.82 -24.77 -24.33
CA ILE A 1081 3.68 -25.50 -25.28
C ILE A 1081 4.14 -24.59 -26.42
N LYS A 1082 3.20 -23.85 -27.04
CA LYS A 1082 3.53 -22.90 -28.11
C LYS A 1082 4.47 -21.80 -27.66
N LYS A 1083 4.31 -21.28 -26.42
CA LYS A 1083 5.23 -20.29 -25.85
C LYS A 1083 6.63 -20.87 -25.63
N VAL A 1084 6.75 -22.10 -25.13
CA VAL A 1084 8.06 -22.79 -25.01
C VAL A 1084 8.72 -22.93 -26.37
N TRP A 1085 8.00 -23.38 -27.40
CA TRP A 1085 8.54 -23.45 -28.76
C TRP A 1085 8.89 -22.09 -29.35
N ALA A 1086 8.05 -21.08 -29.13
CA ALA A 1086 8.31 -19.71 -29.57
C ALA A 1086 9.57 -19.14 -28.91
N SER A 1087 9.88 -19.53 -27.66
CA SER A 1087 11.06 -19.07 -26.93
C SER A 1087 12.39 -19.42 -27.63
N LYS A 1088 12.39 -20.39 -28.57
CA LYS A 1088 13.53 -20.62 -29.47
C LYS A 1088 13.96 -19.31 -30.15
N TRP A 1089 13.01 -18.46 -30.54
CA TRP A 1089 13.25 -17.17 -31.18
C TRP A 1089 13.27 -15.98 -30.21
N ASN A 1090 13.50 -16.19 -28.91
CA ASN A 1090 13.79 -15.09 -28.00
C ASN A 1090 15.05 -14.35 -28.48
N GLU A 1091 15.08 -13.02 -28.33
CA GLU A 1091 16.24 -12.22 -28.76
C GLU A 1091 17.51 -12.70 -28.05
N ARG A 1092 17.45 -12.94 -26.73
CA ARG A 1092 18.57 -13.49 -25.95
C ARG A 1092 19.05 -14.85 -26.45
N ALA A 1093 18.13 -15.77 -26.78
CA ALA A 1093 18.46 -17.10 -27.29
C ALA A 1093 19.11 -17.03 -28.68
N TYR A 1094 18.56 -16.20 -29.57
CA TYR A 1094 19.07 -16.01 -30.93
C TYR A 1094 20.46 -15.33 -30.92
N VAL A 1095 20.64 -14.29 -30.10
CA VAL A 1095 21.92 -13.61 -29.94
C VAL A 1095 22.98 -14.55 -29.35
N SER A 1096 22.62 -15.35 -28.33
CA SER A 1096 23.53 -16.34 -27.74
C SER A 1096 24.00 -17.39 -28.77
N CYS A 1097 23.09 -17.90 -29.62
CA CYS A 1097 23.45 -18.80 -30.73
C CYS A 1097 24.45 -18.14 -31.70
N LYS A 1098 24.23 -16.88 -32.08
CA LYS A 1098 25.15 -16.14 -32.96
C LYS A 1098 26.54 -15.96 -32.32
N LYS A 1099 26.58 -15.60 -31.03
CA LYS A 1099 27.83 -15.40 -30.27
C LYS A 1099 28.66 -16.68 -30.21
N THR A 1100 28.01 -17.81 -30.01
CA THR A 1100 28.64 -19.14 -29.95
C THR A 1100 28.84 -19.79 -31.32
N LYS A 1101 28.45 -19.10 -32.42
CA LYS A 1101 28.49 -19.59 -33.81
C LYS A 1101 27.73 -20.91 -34.00
N LEU A 1102 26.68 -21.11 -33.21
CA LEU A 1102 25.77 -22.24 -33.34
C LEU A 1102 24.77 -21.96 -34.47
N ASP A 1103 24.51 -22.98 -35.29
CA ASP A 1103 23.42 -22.92 -36.25
C ASP A 1103 22.08 -22.93 -35.50
N HIS A 1104 21.39 -21.80 -35.54
CA HIS A 1104 20.12 -21.61 -34.88
C HIS A 1104 19.03 -22.58 -35.39
N ASP A 1105 19.09 -22.99 -36.66
CA ASP A 1105 18.12 -23.93 -37.22
C ASP A 1105 18.37 -25.37 -36.74
N ALA A 1106 19.60 -25.71 -36.33
CA ALA A 1106 19.96 -27.00 -35.76
C ALA A 1106 19.51 -27.19 -34.29
N VAL A 1107 19.05 -26.12 -33.62
CA VAL A 1107 18.51 -26.19 -32.27
C VAL A 1107 17.13 -26.85 -32.30
N CYS A 1108 16.98 -28.00 -31.64
CA CYS A 1108 15.71 -28.68 -31.47
C CYS A 1108 15.20 -28.47 -30.04
N MET A 1109 13.89 -28.23 -29.89
CA MET A 1109 13.26 -27.95 -28.60
C MET A 1109 12.34 -29.13 -28.21
N ALA A 1110 12.75 -29.91 -27.21
CA ALA A 1110 11.82 -30.77 -26.48
C ALA A 1110 11.08 -29.92 -25.42
N VAL A 1111 9.96 -30.42 -24.91
CA VAL A 1111 9.20 -29.76 -23.85
C VAL A 1111 9.03 -30.74 -22.70
N LEU A 1112 9.69 -30.45 -21.58
CA LEU A 1112 9.48 -31.18 -20.32
C LEU A 1112 8.22 -30.65 -19.66
N ILE A 1113 7.24 -31.53 -19.44
CA ILE A 1113 5.99 -31.23 -18.74
C ILE A 1113 6.09 -31.83 -17.35
N GLN A 1114 6.09 -30.98 -16.34
CA GLN A 1114 6.36 -31.37 -14.96
C GLN A 1114 5.29 -30.82 -14.02
N GLU A 1115 4.93 -31.59 -12.99
CA GLU A 1115 4.05 -31.10 -11.92
C GLU A 1115 4.68 -29.89 -11.19
N VAL A 1116 3.90 -28.82 -10.99
CA VAL A 1116 4.34 -27.68 -10.18
C VAL A 1116 4.22 -28.02 -8.70
N ILE A 1117 5.35 -28.12 -8.03
CA ILE A 1117 5.37 -28.26 -6.57
C ILE A 1117 5.20 -26.88 -5.95
N CYS A 1118 3.98 -26.57 -5.51
CA CYS A 1118 3.70 -25.36 -4.73
C CYS A 1118 4.32 -25.50 -3.34
N GLY A 1119 5.60 -25.13 -3.21
CA GLY A 1119 6.36 -25.25 -1.98
C GLY A 1119 6.24 -24.04 -1.05
N ASP A 1120 6.62 -24.28 0.20
CA ASP A 1120 6.80 -23.24 1.21
C ASP A 1120 8.03 -22.38 0.85
N TYR A 1121 9.09 -23.04 0.37
CA TYR A 1121 10.33 -22.42 -0.07
C TYR A 1121 10.84 -23.06 -1.37
N ALA A 1122 11.57 -22.29 -2.15
CA ALA A 1122 12.38 -22.78 -3.26
C ALA A 1122 13.84 -22.43 -3.02
N PHE A 1123 14.75 -23.24 -3.56
CA PHE A 1123 16.18 -23.07 -3.37
C PHE A 1123 16.98 -23.40 -4.63
N VAL A 1124 18.15 -22.78 -4.74
CA VAL A 1124 19.20 -23.15 -5.71
C VAL A 1124 20.49 -23.43 -4.94
N ILE A 1125 21.17 -24.52 -5.28
CA ILE A 1125 22.43 -24.98 -4.66
C ILE A 1125 23.51 -24.99 -5.72
N HIS A 1126 24.66 -24.40 -5.41
CA HIS A 1126 25.93 -24.67 -6.09
C HIS A 1126 26.82 -25.45 -5.12
N THR A 1127 27.22 -26.67 -5.49
CA THR A 1127 27.99 -27.56 -4.60
C THR A 1127 29.48 -27.25 -4.56
N ASN A 1128 29.96 -26.37 -5.44
CA ASN A 1128 31.23 -25.66 -5.30
C ASN A 1128 30.91 -24.18 -5.08
N ASN A 1129 31.54 -23.50 -4.11
CA ASN A 1129 31.19 -22.11 -3.82
C ASN A 1129 31.48 -21.20 -5.03
N PRO A 1130 30.46 -20.58 -5.65
CA PRO A 1130 30.62 -19.84 -6.90
C PRO A 1130 31.30 -18.48 -6.72
N VAL A 1131 31.50 -18.03 -5.48
CA VAL A 1131 32.14 -16.74 -5.15
C VAL A 1131 33.59 -16.95 -4.77
N SER A 1132 33.88 -17.88 -3.86
CA SER A 1132 35.26 -18.15 -3.39
C SER A 1132 36.01 -19.16 -4.26
N GLY A 1133 35.29 -20.01 -5.01
CA GLY A 1133 35.85 -21.16 -5.72
C GLY A 1133 36.20 -22.34 -4.80
N ASP A 1134 35.82 -22.30 -3.53
CA ASP A 1134 36.11 -23.37 -2.57
C ASP A 1134 35.19 -24.59 -2.79
N SER A 1135 35.78 -25.68 -3.29
CA SER A 1135 35.08 -26.93 -3.56
C SER A 1135 34.68 -27.71 -2.31
N SER A 1136 35.13 -27.29 -1.12
CA SER A 1136 34.70 -27.86 0.17
C SER A 1136 33.42 -27.21 0.71
N GLU A 1137 32.92 -26.18 0.04
CA GLU A 1137 31.76 -25.38 0.46
C GLU A 1137 30.58 -25.54 -0.51
N ILE A 1138 29.39 -25.69 0.06
CA ILE A 1138 28.11 -25.64 -0.64
C ILE A 1138 27.51 -24.25 -0.40
N TYR A 1139 27.20 -23.54 -1.48
CA TYR A 1139 26.52 -22.24 -1.43
C TYR A 1139 25.06 -22.43 -1.84
N THR A 1140 24.13 -21.89 -1.05
CA THR A 1140 22.69 -22.06 -1.30
C THR A 1140 21.96 -20.74 -1.14
N GLU A 1141 21.00 -20.48 -2.04
CA GLU A 1141 20.04 -19.39 -1.95
C GLU A 1141 18.62 -19.95 -1.82
N VAL A 1142 17.81 -19.34 -0.94
CA VAL A 1142 16.45 -19.77 -0.59
C VAL A 1142 15.49 -18.59 -0.67
N VAL A 1143 14.33 -18.80 -1.30
CA VAL A 1143 13.23 -17.85 -1.40
C VAL A 1143 11.92 -18.49 -0.93
N LYS A 1144 10.93 -17.65 -0.62
CA LYS A 1144 9.58 -18.11 -0.27
C LYS A 1144 8.77 -18.35 -1.55
N GLY A 1145 7.94 -19.40 -1.55
CA GLY A 1145 7.10 -19.74 -2.70
C GLY A 1145 7.89 -20.38 -3.86
N LEU A 1146 7.55 -20.02 -5.09
CA LEU A 1146 8.09 -20.59 -6.32
C LEU A 1146 9.52 -20.10 -6.63
N GLY A 1147 10.32 -20.97 -7.26
CA GLY A 1147 11.73 -20.75 -7.59
C GLY A 1147 11.95 -19.63 -8.62
N GLU A 1148 10.94 -19.31 -9.42
CA GLU A 1148 10.90 -18.21 -10.37
C GLU A 1148 11.18 -16.85 -9.70
N THR A 1149 10.84 -16.71 -8.41
CA THR A 1149 11.17 -15.53 -7.58
C THR A 1149 12.70 -15.34 -7.41
N LEU A 1150 13.46 -16.43 -7.42
CA LEU A 1150 14.91 -16.45 -7.31
C LEU A 1150 15.56 -16.34 -8.70
N VAL A 1151 15.22 -17.24 -9.61
CA VAL A 1151 15.89 -17.32 -10.92
C VAL A 1151 15.58 -16.14 -11.84
N GLY A 1152 14.37 -15.59 -11.76
CA GLY A 1152 13.92 -14.41 -12.52
C GLY A 1152 14.35 -13.06 -11.93
N ALA A 1153 15.28 -13.06 -10.97
CA ALA A 1153 15.89 -11.87 -10.37
C ALA A 1153 14.90 -10.80 -9.87
N TYR A 1154 13.79 -11.22 -9.24
CA TYR A 1154 12.87 -10.29 -8.58
C TYR A 1154 13.61 -9.38 -7.59
N PRO A 1155 13.29 -8.07 -7.50
CA PRO A 1155 14.06 -7.13 -6.69
C PRO A 1155 14.17 -7.54 -5.22
N GLY A 1156 15.39 -7.45 -4.70
CA GLY A 1156 15.76 -7.85 -3.34
C GLY A 1156 16.55 -9.15 -3.33
N ARG A 1157 17.16 -9.44 -2.18
CA ARG A 1157 18.07 -10.57 -2.02
C ARG A 1157 17.35 -11.79 -1.48
N ALA A 1158 17.76 -12.97 -1.92
CA ALA A 1158 17.40 -14.22 -1.30
C ALA A 1158 18.06 -14.40 0.07
N MET A 1159 17.57 -15.40 0.82
CA MET A 1159 18.26 -15.90 2.00
C MET A 1159 19.44 -16.75 1.53
N SER A 1160 20.67 -16.44 1.94
CA SER A 1160 21.86 -17.14 1.47
C SER A 1160 22.67 -17.72 2.62
N PHE A 1161 23.17 -18.93 2.45
CA PHE A 1161 24.05 -19.58 3.42
C PHE A 1161 25.14 -20.42 2.77
N ILE A 1162 26.21 -20.64 3.51
CA ILE A 1162 27.32 -21.53 3.15
C ILE A 1162 27.37 -22.69 4.16
N THR A 1163 27.58 -23.90 3.66
CA THR A 1163 27.79 -25.09 4.49
C THR A 1163 29.05 -25.81 4.04
N LYS A 1164 29.91 -26.20 4.98
CA LYS A 1164 31.08 -27.05 4.68
C LYS A 1164 30.65 -28.49 4.50
N LYS A 1165 31.14 -29.16 3.44
CA LYS A 1165 30.84 -30.58 3.16
C LYS A 1165 31.27 -31.52 4.30
N THR A 1166 32.27 -31.12 5.07
CA THR A 1166 32.74 -31.85 6.27
C THR A 1166 31.80 -31.71 7.48
N ASN A 1167 30.92 -30.70 7.50
CA ASN A 1167 29.98 -30.47 8.60
C ASN A 1167 28.66 -29.87 8.10
N LEU A 1168 27.82 -30.73 7.51
CA LEU A 1168 26.54 -30.35 6.92
C LEU A 1168 25.51 -29.82 7.93
N LYS A 1169 25.73 -30.03 9.24
CA LYS A 1169 24.83 -29.62 10.33
C LYS A 1169 25.08 -28.20 10.84
N SER A 1170 26.08 -27.50 10.31
CA SER A 1170 26.47 -26.16 10.76
C SER A 1170 26.48 -25.14 9.61
N PRO A 1171 25.31 -24.84 9.02
CA PRO A 1171 25.19 -23.81 7.98
C PRO A 1171 25.44 -22.41 8.56
N THR A 1172 26.19 -21.60 7.81
CA THR A 1172 26.50 -20.20 8.14
C THR A 1172 25.71 -19.26 7.26
N VAL A 1173 24.87 -18.42 7.85
CA VAL A 1173 24.07 -17.42 7.12
C VAL A 1173 24.96 -16.29 6.65
N ILE A 1174 24.89 -15.98 5.36
CA ILE A 1174 25.64 -14.91 4.69
C ILE A 1174 24.73 -13.71 4.37
N SER A 1175 23.45 -13.96 4.08
CA SER A 1175 22.48 -12.93 3.74
C SER A 1175 21.09 -13.31 4.22
N TYR A 1176 20.35 -12.32 4.74
CA TYR A 1176 18.92 -12.44 5.03
C TYR A 1176 18.09 -11.90 3.86
N PRO A 1177 16.86 -12.42 3.64
CA PRO A 1177 16.08 -12.07 2.48
C PRO A 1177 15.48 -10.68 2.59
N SER A 1178 15.42 -9.96 1.47
CA SER A 1178 14.82 -8.63 1.34
C SER A 1178 13.83 -8.50 0.17
N LYS A 1179 13.51 -9.61 -0.49
CA LYS A 1179 12.55 -9.66 -1.59
C LYS A 1179 11.16 -9.22 -1.14
N ARG A 1180 10.51 -8.40 -1.96
CA ARG A 1180 9.18 -7.83 -1.65
C ARG A 1180 8.06 -8.83 -1.91
N ILE A 1181 8.19 -9.59 -3.00
CA ILE A 1181 7.15 -10.44 -3.57
C ILE A 1181 7.65 -11.89 -3.58
N ALA A 1182 6.74 -12.81 -3.26
CA ALA A 1182 6.88 -14.23 -3.51
C ALA A 1182 5.79 -14.68 -4.48
N LEU A 1183 6.16 -15.57 -5.40
CA LEU A 1183 5.22 -16.16 -6.35
C LEU A 1183 4.61 -17.45 -5.80
N TYR A 1184 3.30 -17.60 -5.96
CA TYR A 1184 2.57 -18.82 -5.62
C TYR A 1184 1.73 -19.28 -6.80
N SER A 1185 1.61 -20.58 -6.99
CA SER A 1185 0.68 -21.16 -7.96
C SER A 1185 -0.31 -22.05 -7.25
N LYS A 1186 -1.49 -22.22 -7.85
CA LYS A 1186 -2.37 -23.35 -7.54
C LYS A 1186 -1.72 -24.65 -8.05
N SER A 1187 -2.31 -25.80 -7.70
CA SER A 1187 -1.90 -27.08 -8.29
C SER A 1187 -1.98 -26.98 -9.81
N SER A 1188 -0.82 -27.02 -10.46
CA SER A 1188 -0.66 -26.71 -11.87
C SER A 1188 0.49 -27.52 -12.48
N ILE A 1189 0.76 -27.30 -13.75
CA ILE A 1189 1.79 -27.97 -14.53
C ILE A 1189 2.67 -26.89 -15.16
N ILE A 1190 3.99 -27.12 -15.18
CA ILE A 1190 4.96 -26.26 -15.84
C ILE A 1190 5.49 -26.95 -17.09
N PHE A 1191 5.59 -26.18 -18.16
CA PHE A 1191 6.16 -26.58 -19.44
C PHE A 1191 7.55 -25.97 -19.52
N ARG A 1192 8.58 -26.76 -19.26
CA ARG A 1192 9.98 -26.34 -19.26
C ARG A 1192 10.59 -26.56 -20.65
N SER A 1193 11.37 -25.58 -21.10
CA SER A 1193 12.27 -25.74 -22.23
C SER A 1193 13.29 -26.84 -21.96
N ASP A 1194 13.57 -27.68 -22.96
CA ASP A 1194 14.52 -28.78 -22.84
C ASP A 1194 15.25 -28.97 -24.18
N SER A 1195 16.03 -27.96 -24.57
CA SER A 1195 16.70 -27.91 -25.87
C SER A 1195 18.01 -28.70 -25.92
N ASN A 1196 18.46 -29.04 -27.13
CA ASN A 1196 19.72 -29.73 -27.37
C ASN A 1196 20.97 -28.83 -27.27
N ASN A 1197 20.84 -27.56 -26.87
CA ASN A 1197 21.96 -26.63 -26.77
C ASN A 1197 22.11 -25.96 -25.39
N GLU A 1198 21.24 -26.25 -24.42
CA GLU A 1198 21.21 -25.59 -23.12
C GLU A 1198 22.40 -25.91 -22.21
N ASP A 1199 22.85 -27.17 -22.19
CA ASP A 1199 23.94 -27.63 -21.31
C ASP A 1199 25.17 -28.13 -22.10
N LEU A 1200 25.45 -27.51 -23.26
CA LEU A 1200 26.69 -27.79 -24.01
C LEU A 1200 27.92 -27.26 -23.27
N GLU A 1201 29.00 -28.02 -23.27
CA GLU A 1201 30.26 -27.65 -22.62
C GLU A 1201 30.81 -26.33 -23.22
N GLY A 1202 30.95 -25.31 -22.38
CA GLY A 1202 31.36 -23.96 -22.81
C GLY A 1202 30.27 -23.09 -23.43
N ASN A 1203 29.00 -23.51 -23.41
CA ASN A 1203 27.83 -22.69 -23.73
C ASN A 1203 27.02 -22.38 -22.47
N ALA A 1204 26.56 -21.14 -22.31
CA ALA A 1204 25.77 -20.72 -21.17
C ALA A 1204 24.26 -20.68 -21.52
N GLY A 1205 23.58 -21.83 -21.49
CA GLY A 1205 22.17 -21.93 -21.86
C GLY A 1205 21.16 -21.51 -20.78
N ALA A 1206 21.62 -21.27 -19.54
CA ALA A 1206 20.75 -20.97 -18.41
C ALA A 1206 19.81 -19.77 -18.70
N GLY A 1207 18.50 -20.01 -18.65
CA GLY A 1207 17.46 -18.99 -18.83
C GLY A 1207 17.32 -18.44 -20.25
N LEU A 1208 17.97 -19.01 -21.27
CA LEU A 1208 17.81 -18.54 -22.65
C LEU A 1208 16.38 -18.76 -23.18
N TYR A 1209 15.82 -19.92 -22.87
CA TYR A 1209 14.50 -20.36 -23.30
C TYR A 1209 13.51 -20.31 -22.15
N ASP A 1210 12.23 -20.11 -22.46
CA ASP A 1210 11.20 -19.88 -21.44
C ASP A 1210 10.67 -21.19 -20.87
N SER A 1211 10.50 -21.23 -19.55
CA SER A 1211 9.63 -22.19 -18.86
C SER A 1211 8.31 -21.50 -18.55
N VAL A 1212 7.19 -22.14 -18.86
CA VAL A 1212 5.86 -21.52 -18.81
C VAL A 1212 4.96 -22.33 -17.89
N ILE A 1213 4.52 -21.70 -16.80
CA ILE A 1213 3.49 -22.27 -15.91
C ILE A 1213 2.13 -22.13 -16.59
N MET A 1214 1.31 -23.19 -16.54
CA MET A 1214 -0.02 -23.22 -17.16
C MET A 1214 -0.98 -22.19 -16.54
N ASP A 1215 -1.01 -22.12 -15.22
CA ASP A 1215 -1.78 -21.14 -14.45
C ASP A 1215 -0.89 -19.96 -14.09
N GLU A 1216 -1.48 -18.75 -14.12
CA GLU A 1216 -0.76 -17.55 -13.73
C GLU A 1216 -0.39 -17.60 -12.25
N ALA A 1217 0.87 -17.27 -11.94
CA ALA A 1217 1.34 -17.19 -10.57
C ALA A 1217 0.76 -15.95 -9.88
N GLU A 1218 0.34 -16.11 -8.64
CA GLU A 1218 -0.10 -15.05 -7.75
C GLU A 1218 1.11 -14.38 -7.09
N GLU A 1219 1.21 -13.06 -7.23
CA GLU A 1219 2.20 -12.25 -6.53
C GLU A 1219 1.71 -11.92 -5.12
N VAL A 1220 2.45 -12.39 -4.11
CA VAL A 1220 2.11 -12.17 -2.70
C VAL A 1220 3.20 -11.36 -2.02
N VAL A 1221 2.80 -10.27 -1.35
CA VAL A 1221 3.69 -9.48 -0.52
C VAL A 1221 4.11 -10.29 0.73
N VAL A 1222 5.41 -10.42 0.96
CA VAL A 1222 5.94 -11.33 2.01
C VAL A 1222 5.99 -10.66 3.38
N ASP A 1223 5.36 -11.23 4.42
CA ASP A 1223 5.58 -10.82 5.82
C ASP A 1223 6.71 -11.63 6.46
N TYR A 1224 7.93 -11.10 6.48
CA TYR A 1224 9.09 -11.76 7.09
C TYR A 1224 9.06 -11.69 8.63
N SER A 1225 8.23 -10.83 9.22
CA SER A 1225 8.23 -10.62 10.67
C SER A 1225 7.67 -11.80 11.44
N ARG A 1226 6.99 -12.72 10.76
CA ARG A 1226 6.41 -13.95 11.30
C ARG A 1226 6.97 -15.21 10.65
N GLU A 1227 7.92 -15.05 9.73
CA GLU A 1227 8.42 -16.11 8.89
C GLU A 1227 9.38 -17.03 9.65
N PRO A 1228 9.10 -18.34 9.79
CA PRO A 1228 9.96 -19.28 10.51
C PRO A 1228 11.41 -19.25 10.06
N LEU A 1229 11.66 -19.06 8.75
CA LEU A 1229 13.01 -18.92 8.20
C LEU A 1229 13.83 -17.82 8.91
N ILE A 1230 13.17 -16.77 9.40
CA ILE A 1230 13.82 -15.62 10.02
C ILE A 1230 13.73 -15.68 11.55
N VAL A 1231 12.55 -15.99 12.10
CA VAL A 1231 12.29 -15.92 13.55
C VAL A 1231 12.69 -17.17 14.31
N ASP A 1232 12.71 -18.35 13.67
CA ASP A 1232 13.04 -19.63 14.30
C ASP A 1232 14.43 -20.12 13.83
N LYS A 1233 15.41 -20.00 14.72
CA LYS A 1233 16.79 -20.43 14.44
C LYS A 1233 16.91 -21.94 14.25
N ASP A 1234 16.17 -22.74 15.00
CA ASP A 1234 16.27 -24.20 14.98
C ASP A 1234 15.58 -24.77 13.74
N PHE A 1235 14.42 -24.22 13.36
CA PHE A 1235 13.81 -24.50 12.07
C PHE A 1235 14.77 -24.17 10.91
N ARG A 1236 15.35 -22.95 10.91
CA ARG A 1236 16.28 -22.52 9.88
C ARG A 1236 17.49 -23.45 9.75
N VAL A 1237 18.14 -23.79 10.86
CA VAL A 1237 19.33 -24.67 10.85
C VAL A 1237 18.97 -26.06 10.33
N ARG A 1238 17.84 -26.64 10.77
CA ARG A 1238 17.38 -27.95 10.27
C ARG A 1238 17.12 -27.91 8.77
N LEU A 1239 16.36 -26.92 8.30
CA LEU A 1239 16.04 -26.76 6.88
C LEU A 1239 17.31 -26.65 6.03
N PHE A 1240 18.25 -25.79 6.43
CA PHE A 1240 19.49 -25.58 5.69
C PHE A 1240 20.38 -26.80 5.67
N SER A 1241 20.44 -27.53 6.79
CA SER A 1241 21.20 -28.78 6.86
C SER A 1241 20.63 -29.82 5.89
N THR A 1242 19.30 -29.98 5.85
CA THR A 1242 18.63 -30.90 4.93
C THR A 1242 18.82 -30.52 3.46
N ILE A 1243 18.78 -29.23 3.12
CA ILE A 1243 19.06 -28.76 1.76
C ILE A 1243 20.53 -29.04 1.37
N ALA A 1244 21.48 -28.74 2.26
CA ALA A 1244 22.90 -29.01 2.01
C ALA A 1244 23.20 -30.51 1.89
N GLU A 1245 22.53 -31.36 2.68
CA GLU A 1245 22.62 -32.81 2.58
C GLU A 1245 22.14 -33.33 1.23
N ALA A 1246 21.01 -32.81 0.72
CA ALA A 1246 20.54 -33.14 -0.63
C ALA A 1246 21.57 -32.76 -1.70
N GLY A 1247 22.14 -31.55 -1.61
CA GLY A 1247 23.17 -31.07 -2.53
C GLY A 1247 24.43 -31.96 -2.55
N ASN A 1248 24.97 -32.27 -1.36
CA ASN A 1248 26.16 -33.12 -1.22
C ASN A 1248 25.94 -34.54 -1.78
N MET A 1249 24.75 -35.11 -1.55
CA MET A 1249 24.39 -36.42 -2.08
C MET A 1249 24.28 -36.41 -3.61
N ILE A 1250 23.64 -35.39 -4.19
CA ILE A 1250 23.47 -35.29 -5.64
C ILE A 1250 24.81 -35.09 -6.34
N GLU A 1251 25.70 -34.24 -5.79
CA GLU A 1251 27.08 -34.12 -6.28
C GLU A 1251 27.81 -35.47 -6.26
N THR A 1252 27.68 -36.23 -5.16
CA THR A 1252 28.31 -37.56 -5.05
C THR A 1252 27.78 -38.53 -6.11
N LEU A 1253 26.48 -38.47 -6.45
CA LEU A 1253 25.88 -39.31 -7.49
C LEU A 1253 26.39 -38.99 -8.91
N TYR A 1254 26.62 -37.71 -9.21
CA TYR A 1254 27.14 -37.25 -10.50
C TYR A 1254 28.68 -37.25 -10.59
N GLY A 1255 29.38 -37.29 -9.45
CA GLY A 1255 30.85 -37.27 -9.39
C GLY A 1255 31.48 -35.94 -9.81
N SER A 1256 30.69 -34.87 -9.92
CA SER A 1256 31.13 -33.53 -10.32
C SER A 1256 30.25 -32.46 -9.64
N PRO A 1257 30.76 -31.23 -9.44
CA PRO A 1257 29.97 -30.14 -8.86
C PRO A 1257 28.66 -29.89 -9.62
N GLN A 1258 27.59 -29.57 -8.89
CA GLN A 1258 26.24 -29.46 -9.44
C GLN A 1258 25.59 -28.10 -9.12
N ASP A 1259 24.79 -27.63 -10.07
CA ASP A 1259 23.80 -26.56 -9.96
C ASP A 1259 22.41 -27.21 -9.87
N ILE A 1260 21.77 -27.09 -8.71
CA ILE A 1260 20.56 -27.85 -8.35
C ILE A 1260 19.45 -26.88 -7.97
N GLU A 1261 18.31 -27.01 -8.64
CA GLU A 1261 17.08 -26.30 -8.28
C GLU A 1261 16.14 -27.25 -7.52
N GLY A 1262 15.58 -26.78 -6.41
CA GLY A 1262 14.65 -27.57 -5.62
C GLY A 1262 13.63 -26.76 -4.85
N VAL A 1263 12.68 -27.49 -4.27
CA VAL A 1263 11.51 -26.96 -3.57
C VAL A 1263 11.33 -27.70 -2.26
N VAL A 1264 10.98 -26.97 -1.21
CA VAL A 1264 10.61 -27.50 0.10
C VAL A 1264 9.10 -27.41 0.23
N LYS A 1265 8.42 -28.53 0.45
CA LYS A 1265 6.97 -28.57 0.66
C LYS A 1265 6.62 -29.48 1.82
N GLY A 1266 6.06 -28.92 2.90
CA GLY A 1266 5.69 -29.68 4.09
C GLY A 1266 6.88 -30.42 4.72
N GLY A 1267 8.07 -29.80 4.69
CA GLY A 1267 9.31 -30.39 5.19
C GLY A 1267 9.98 -31.43 4.27
N HIS A 1268 9.38 -31.75 3.12
CA HIS A 1268 10.01 -32.64 2.12
C HIS A 1268 10.77 -31.85 1.07
N ILE A 1269 11.91 -32.39 0.63
CA ILE A 1269 12.70 -31.85 -0.47
C ILE A 1269 12.24 -32.45 -1.80
N TYR A 1270 12.00 -31.60 -2.77
CA TYR A 1270 11.76 -31.95 -4.16
C TYR A 1270 12.87 -31.36 -5.02
N ILE A 1271 13.51 -32.16 -5.87
CA ILE A 1271 14.48 -31.67 -6.84
C ILE A 1271 13.78 -31.53 -8.19
N VAL A 1272 13.73 -30.29 -8.69
CA VAL A 1272 13.02 -29.95 -9.93
C VAL A 1272 13.96 -29.87 -11.13
N GLN A 1273 15.25 -29.66 -10.89
CA GLN A 1273 16.30 -29.66 -11.90
C GLN A 1273 17.67 -29.89 -11.25
N ALA A 1274 18.59 -30.55 -11.97
CA ALA A 1274 20.00 -30.58 -11.63
C ALA A 1274 20.82 -30.59 -12.92
N ARG A 1275 21.99 -29.95 -12.90
CA ARG A 1275 22.96 -29.95 -14.00
C ARG A 1275 24.38 -29.76 -13.46
N PRO A 1276 25.42 -30.14 -14.23
CA PRO A 1276 26.79 -29.83 -13.87
C PRO A 1276 27.01 -28.33 -13.66
N GLN A 1277 27.73 -27.97 -12.60
CA GLN A 1277 28.18 -26.61 -12.34
C GLN A 1277 29.44 -26.35 -13.18
N VAL A 1278 29.39 -25.30 -14.01
CA VAL A 1278 30.46 -24.92 -14.96
C VAL A 1278 31.39 -23.86 -14.37
#